data_AF-A0ABD0S7U5-F1
#
_entry.id   AF-A0ABD0S7U5-F1
#
_cell.length_a   1.000
_cell.length_b   1.000
_cell.length_c   1.000
_cell.angle_alpha   90.00
_cell.angle_beta   90.00
_cell.angle_gamma   90.00
#
_symmetry.space_group_name_H-M   'P 1'
#
loop_
_entity.id
_entity.type
_entity.pdbx_description
1 polymer ?
#
loop_
_entity_poly.entity_id
_entity_poly.type
_entity_poly.pdbx_seq_one_letter_code
_entity_poly.pdbx_strand_id
1 'polypeptide(L)'
;MDPKYFDIEREQNPRERANFISKFSFWYTRPIFVKGRKGQLSISDVYRCSPGHRAAPRGDVLGQKWKTELEKQEKGKKPSLLRAILRIYGLKFVIANVVFALCETSFKLIIPMCLEGLINYFSTAGPTVSTTHAYLYALGVVGLMALNATMIHPMLLWLLDMAMKIRVGCCSLIYRKLLRLDLNAGGKASEGLAGHVINLLTTDAQRFDMASLFITDLIRSPLESSLIVYLMYRQIGVAAFIGVAFLLMFIPLQGYLGKISSKLRRKTAVRTDNRIRMMNEVIQSIEAIKMYAWENAFAKIIGQARKKEMNVIKKMSWLRAVMISCVKLNTKVAIFLSVISFISFKNDLTAAKVYVIFSYYEMLRFNLVDFLPLAITFTLEAYVSVKRMQEFLLLPEVDNQDGIDLVTIDEVKTPVSNGVFEKIGNGQQAYIKSENNLQQLKPQVLISMKNYTAHWRNVEDESLDRKVAALSDINLAIKPETLTVVVGTVGSGKSTLLQAMLRELTPTSGQLSINGVIAYAAQDPWLFEASVRQNILFGQEMNLQRYKQVIKCCQLKSDLEILSHGDKTVVGERGASLSGGQRARISLARCVYQNADVYLLDDPLAAVDAKVAQAIYEDCIRGFLRDKATVLVTHHVHYARNAAVVAVMRNGKVNCIRGFLRDKATVLVTHHVHYARNAAVVAVMRNGKVNCIRGFLRDKATVLVTHHVHYARNAAVVAVMRNGKVNCIRGFLRDKATVLVTHHVHYARNAAVVAVMRNGKVNCIRGFLRDKATVLVTHHVHYARNAAVVAVMRNGKVTIYDDCIRGFLRDKATVLVTHHVHYARNAAVVAVMRNGKVNCIRGFLRDKATVLVTHHVHYARNAAVVAVMRNGKVNCIRGFLRDKATVLVTHHVHYARNAAVVAVMRNGKVNCIRGFLRDKATVLVTHHVHYARNAAVVAVMRNGKENCTRGFLRDKATVLVTHHVHYARNAAVVAVMRNGKENCIRGFLRDKATVLVTHHVHYARNAAVVAVMRNGKVKSSDIVQAIYEDCIRGFLRDKAAVLVTHHVHYARNAAVVAVMRNGKVKYSDIVQAIYEDCIRGFLRDKATVLVTHHVHYARNAAVVAVMRNGKIVAQGTYHELKNGVPEFEKLLEVSEKIEEEKQKKNAVNYENQESVEHNYKIRSQRSMSEASQLSFNLDLDNNLDPKYEGENQNKGSVSKSVYMSYINSGGTRASVALLVILFILAQVFYSATDIWLKDCGATRASVALLVILFILAQVFYSATDIWLKDW
;
A
#
# COMPACT_ATOMS: atom_id res chain seq x y z
N MET A 1 -12.35 24.83 0.34
CA MET A 1 -11.71 26.15 0.50
C MET A 1 -12.58 27.14 -0.24
N ASP A 2 -12.96 28.23 0.40
CA ASP A 2 -13.85 29.23 -0.21
C ASP A 2 -13.00 30.16 -1.10
N PRO A 3 -13.16 30.16 -2.44
CA PRO A 3 -12.38 31.01 -3.35
C PRO A 3 -12.57 32.51 -3.09
N LYS A 4 -13.56 32.89 -2.27
CA LYS A 4 -13.72 34.27 -1.78
C LYS A 4 -12.55 34.73 -0.89
N TYR A 5 -11.84 33.83 -0.20
CA TYR A 5 -10.84 34.25 0.79
C TYR A 5 -9.54 34.80 0.17
N PHE A 6 -9.12 34.31 -1.01
CA PHE A 6 -7.88 34.78 -1.66
C PHE A 6 -8.04 36.05 -2.49
N ASP A 7 -9.27 36.38 -2.89
CA ASP A 7 -9.55 37.45 -3.85
C ASP A 7 -9.85 38.80 -3.16
N ILE A 8 -10.01 38.80 -1.82
CA ILE A 8 -10.34 39.98 -1.00
C ILE A 8 -9.08 40.67 -0.46
N GLU A 9 -7.97 39.96 -0.25
CA GLU A 9 -6.72 40.53 0.30
C GLU A 9 -5.73 41.08 -0.75
N ARG A 10 -5.89 40.76 -2.04
CA ARG A 10 -4.92 41.15 -3.09
C ARG A 10 -5.20 42.52 -3.69
N GLU A 11 -4.14 43.29 -3.91
CA GLU A 11 -4.21 44.61 -4.58
C GLU A 11 -4.83 44.50 -5.98
N GLN A 12 -5.63 45.51 -6.34
CA GLN A 12 -6.27 45.61 -7.65
C GLN A 12 -5.23 45.72 -8.77
N ASN A 13 -5.52 45.15 -9.94
CA ASN A 13 -4.64 45.22 -11.09
C ASN A 13 -4.41 46.68 -11.57
N PRO A 14 -3.15 47.17 -11.65
CA PRO A 14 -2.87 48.55 -12.04
C PRO A 14 -3.27 48.87 -13.47
N ARG A 15 -3.45 47.86 -14.35
CA ARG A 15 -3.97 48.05 -15.71
C ARG A 15 -5.38 48.63 -15.73
N GLU A 16 -6.19 48.39 -14.69
CA GLU A 16 -7.57 48.89 -14.63
C GLU A 16 -7.63 50.40 -14.39
N ARG A 17 -6.73 50.91 -13.54
CA ARG A 17 -6.61 52.34 -13.22
C ARG A 17 -5.70 53.11 -14.18
N ALA A 18 -4.99 52.41 -15.08
CA ALA A 18 -4.04 53.03 -15.98
C ALA A 18 -4.71 53.89 -17.07
N ASN A 19 -4.17 55.09 -17.27
CA ASN A 19 -4.52 55.98 -18.38
C ASN A 19 -4.12 55.37 -19.73
N PHE A 20 -4.69 55.87 -20.83
CA PHE A 20 -4.43 55.36 -22.18
C PHE A 20 -2.93 55.29 -22.51
N ILE A 21 -2.16 56.34 -22.22
CA ILE A 21 -0.71 56.40 -22.44
C ILE A 21 0.02 55.30 -21.66
N SER A 22 -0.36 55.08 -20.40
CA SER A 22 0.23 54.04 -19.56
C SER A 22 -0.11 52.62 -20.05
N LYS A 23 -1.33 52.42 -20.59
CA LYS A 23 -1.75 51.15 -21.22
C LYS A 23 -0.98 50.88 -22.51
N PHE A 24 -0.76 51.90 -23.33
CA PHE A 24 -0.07 51.80 -24.61
C PHE A 24 1.45 51.57 -24.44
N SER A 25 2.08 52.25 -23.47
CA SER A 25 3.50 52.13 -23.15
C SER A 25 3.84 51.04 -22.12
N PHE A 26 2.85 50.29 -21.64
CA PHE A 26 2.98 49.29 -20.56
C PHE A 26 3.55 49.82 -19.23
N TRP A 27 3.52 51.14 -19.02
CA TRP A 27 4.12 51.78 -17.84
C TRP A 27 3.53 51.31 -16.51
N TYR A 28 2.27 50.86 -16.51
CA TYR A 28 1.59 50.29 -15.34
C TYR A 28 2.30 49.06 -14.74
N THR A 29 3.23 48.43 -15.47
CA THR A 29 4.03 47.30 -14.99
C THR A 29 5.26 47.72 -14.16
N ARG A 30 5.68 48.99 -14.23
CA ARG A 30 6.86 49.48 -13.51
C ARG A 30 6.88 49.14 -12.00
N PRO A 31 5.77 49.23 -11.24
CA PRO A 31 5.80 48.93 -9.80
C PRO A 31 6.24 47.50 -9.47
N ILE A 32 5.79 46.50 -10.24
CA ILE A 32 6.16 45.10 -10.00
C ILE A 32 7.63 44.86 -10.33
N PHE A 33 8.15 45.48 -11.40
CA PHE A 33 9.57 45.39 -11.76
C PHE A 33 10.47 46.07 -10.72
N VAL A 34 10.04 47.21 -10.16
CA VAL A 34 10.79 47.89 -9.09
C VAL A 34 10.78 47.05 -7.80
N LYS A 35 9.64 46.44 -7.44
CA LYS A 35 9.58 45.49 -6.31
C LYS A 35 10.52 44.29 -6.53
N GLY A 36 10.44 43.65 -7.70
CA GLY A 36 11.28 42.50 -8.06
C GLY A 36 12.78 42.83 -8.19
N ARG A 37 13.14 44.09 -8.45
CA ARG A 37 14.54 44.55 -8.40
C ARG A 37 15.06 44.67 -6.97
N LYS A 38 14.19 45.06 -6.01
CA LYS A 38 14.56 45.26 -4.60
C LYS A 38 14.60 43.96 -3.80
N GLY A 39 13.88 42.94 -4.22
CA GLY A 39 13.84 41.63 -3.57
C GLY A 39 13.08 40.59 -4.39
N GLN A 40 13.05 39.35 -3.89
CA GLN A 40 12.31 38.27 -4.54
C GLN A 40 10.80 38.52 -4.42
N LEU A 41 10.07 38.41 -5.54
CA LEU A 41 8.62 38.58 -5.55
C LEU A 41 7.95 37.43 -4.80
N SER A 42 7.01 37.77 -3.93
CA SER A 42 6.17 36.81 -3.20
C SER A 42 4.77 36.70 -3.81
N ILE A 43 3.98 35.70 -3.43
CA ILE A 43 2.61 35.51 -3.93
C ILE A 43 1.70 36.69 -3.55
N SER A 44 1.94 37.34 -2.41
CA SER A 44 1.19 38.53 -1.98
C SER A 44 1.48 39.77 -2.84
N ASP A 45 2.61 39.82 -3.56
CA ASP A 45 2.93 40.91 -4.49
C ASP A 45 2.16 40.81 -5.83
N VAL A 46 1.51 39.68 -6.09
CA VAL A 46 0.79 39.43 -7.34
C VAL A 46 -0.61 40.05 -7.28
N TYR A 47 -0.90 40.93 -8.24
CA TYR A 47 -2.19 41.59 -8.34
C TYR A 47 -3.36 40.63 -8.57
N ARG A 48 -4.55 41.07 -8.16
CA ARG A 48 -5.81 40.39 -8.44
C ARG A 48 -6.07 40.26 -9.94
N CYS A 49 -6.74 39.18 -10.34
CA CYS A 49 -7.16 38.95 -11.71
C CYS A 49 -8.28 39.93 -12.14
N SER A 50 -8.14 40.51 -13.33
CA SER A 50 -9.14 41.44 -13.87
C SER A 50 -10.49 40.75 -14.09
N PRO A 51 -11.65 41.40 -13.88
CA PRO A 51 -12.97 40.79 -14.08
C PRO A 51 -13.15 40.14 -15.46
N GLY A 52 -12.53 40.73 -16.49
CA GLY A 52 -12.56 40.22 -17.85
C GLY A 52 -11.81 38.90 -18.07
N HIS A 53 -10.97 38.47 -17.14
CA HIS A 53 -10.12 37.27 -17.24
C HIS A 53 -10.50 36.15 -16.26
N ARG A 54 -11.56 36.34 -15.47
CA ARG A 54 -12.02 35.32 -14.51
C ARG A 54 -12.59 34.08 -15.21
N ALA A 55 -12.35 32.92 -14.62
CA ALA A 55 -12.73 31.63 -15.20
C ALA A 55 -14.25 31.41 -15.27
N ALA A 56 -14.98 31.71 -14.19
CA ALA A 56 -16.42 31.49 -14.11
C ALA A 56 -17.21 32.15 -15.26
N PRO A 57 -17.16 33.48 -15.48
CA PRO A 57 -17.95 34.12 -16.53
C PRO A 57 -17.55 33.65 -17.94
N ARG A 58 -16.26 33.36 -18.18
CA ARG A 58 -15.78 32.86 -19.48
C ARG A 58 -16.25 31.43 -19.76
N GLY A 59 -16.22 30.58 -18.73
CA GLY A 59 -16.73 29.22 -18.79
C GLY A 59 -18.25 29.17 -18.99
N ASP A 60 -19.00 30.08 -18.37
CA ASP A 60 -20.46 30.17 -18.50
C ASP A 60 -20.89 30.57 -19.91
N VAL A 61 -20.28 31.63 -20.46
CA VAL A 61 -20.58 32.10 -21.82
C VAL A 61 -20.25 31.02 -22.86
N LEU A 62 -19.08 30.37 -22.76
CA LEU A 62 -18.71 29.29 -23.68
C LEU A 62 -19.59 28.06 -23.50
N GLY A 63 -19.93 27.71 -22.25
CA GLY A 63 -20.81 26.59 -21.92
C GLY A 63 -22.23 26.76 -22.48
N GLN A 64 -22.80 27.96 -22.40
CA GLN A 64 -24.09 28.26 -23.01
C GLN A 64 -24.05 28.09 -24.54
N LYS A 65 -23.02 28.65 -25.22
CA LYS A 65 -22.89 28.48 -26.68
C LYS A 65 -22.61 27.04 -27.10
N TRP A 66 -21.92 26.26 -26.26
CA TRP A 66 -21.73 24.83 -26.47
C TRP A 66 -23.05 24.06 -26.35
N LYS A 67 -23.88 24.33 -25.34
CA LYS A 67 -25.23 23.75 -25.21
C LYS A 67 -26.10 24.02 -26.44
N THR A 68 -26.15 25.26 -26.92
CA THR A 68 -26.88 25.62 -28.16
C THR A 68 -26.36 24.86 -29.40
N GLU A 69 -25.11 24.44 -29.42
CA GLU A 69 -24.56 23.64 -30.50
C GLU A 69 -24.88 22.14 -30.33
N LEU A 70 -24.99 21.65 -29.09
CA LEU A 70 -25.48 20.29 -28.78
C LEU A 70 -26.97 20.11 -29.13
N GLU A 71 -27.82 21.11 -28.88
CA GLU A 71 -29.25 21.09 -29.31
C GLU A 71 -29.42 20.93 -30.84
N LYS A 72 -28.41 21.30 -31.62
CA LYS A 72 -28.42 21.08 -33.09
C LYS A 72 -28.09 19.64 -33.48
N GLN A 73 -27.47 18.88 -32.58
CA GLN A 73 -27.24 17.45 -32.75
C GLN A 73 -28.57 16.68 -32.75
N GLU A 74 -29.52 17.09 -31.91
CA GLU A 74 -30.90 16.56 -31.91
C GLU A 74 -31.60 16.83 -33.25
N LYS A 75 -31.22 17.89 -33.95
CA LYS A 75 -31.68 18.25 -35.31
C LYS A 75 -30.83 17.63 -36.43
N GLY A 76 -30.01 16.62 -36.14
CA GLY A 76 -29.20 15.87 -37.11
C GLY A 76 -27.90 16.55 -37.59
N LYS A 77 -27.51 17.71 -37.02
CA LYS A 77 -26.26 18.42 -37.40
C LYS A 77 -25.13 18.09 -36.43
N LYS A 78 -23.93 17.79 -36.94
CA LYS A 78 -22.75 17.53 -36.09
C LYS A 78 -22.34 18.79 -35.30
N PRO A 79 -22.26 18.71 -33.95
CA PRO A 79 -21.82 19.84 -33.12
C PRO A 79 -20.34 20.13 -33.35
N SER A 80 -19.93 21.40 -33.22
CA SER A 80 -18.54 21.81 -33.41
C SER A 80 -18.10 22.85 -32.37
N LEU A 81 -17.03 22.52 -31.62
CA LEU A 81 -16.48 23.42 -30.60
C LEU A 81 -15.87 24.67 -31.25
N LEU A 82 -15.24 24.52 -32.41
CA LEU A 82 -14.68 25.63 -33.18
C LEU A 82 -15.75 26.69 -33.50
N ARG A 83 -16.96 26.26 -33.92
CA ARG A 83 -18.06 27.19 -34.20
C ARG A 83 -18.52 27.93 -32.95
N ALA A 84 -18.57 27.26 -31.80
CA ALA A 84 -18.93 27.91 -30.53
C ALA A 84 -17.92 29.00 -30.16
N ILE A 85 -16.61 28.73 -30.32
CA ILE A 85 -15.54 29.71 -30.08
C ILE A 85 -15.62 30.88 -31.07
N LEU A 86 -15.76 30.59 -32.36
CA LEU A 86 -15.84 31.61 -33.42
C LEU A 86 -17.05 32.53 -33.27
N ARG A 87 -18.19 32.06 -32.76
CA ARG A 87 -19.35 32.94 -32.48
C ARG A 87 -19.10 33.94 -31.36
N ILE A 88 -18.18 33.66 -30.43
CA ILE A 88 -17.89 34.55 -29.30
C ILE A 88 -16.79 35.56 -29.70
N TYR A 89 -15.70 35.07 -30.28
CA TYR A 89 -14.49 35.87 -30.51
C TYR A 89 -14.23 36.21 -31.97
N GLY A 90 -14.81 35.47 -32.92
CA GLY A 90 -14.40 35.47 -34.33
C GLY A 90 -14.52 36.83 -35.03
N LEU A 91 -15.67 37.51 -34.95
CA LEU A 91 -15.87 38.79 -35.65
C LEU A 91 -14.90 39.88 -35.14
N LYS A 92 -14.76 40.00 -33.82
CA LYS A 92 -13.82 40.96 -33.19
C LYS A 92 -12.37 40.62 -33.53
N PHE A 93 -12.05 39.32 -33.58
CA PHE A 93 -10.73 38.83 -33.93
C PHE A 93 -10.35 39.19 -35.37
N VAL A 94 -11.22 38.90 -36.34
CA VAL A 94 -10.94 39.14 -37.76
C VAL A 94 -10.80 40.63 -38.06
N ILE A 95 -11.73 41.47 -37.58
CA ILE A 95 -11.70 42.92 -37.88
C ILE A 95 -10.41 43.56 -37.34
N ALA A 96 -10.06 43.30 -36.08
CA ALA A 96 -8.87 43.90 -35.47
C ALA A 96 -7.57 43.46 -36.17
N ASN A 97 -7.49 42.18 -36.57
CA ASN A 97 -6.32 41.63 -37.25
C ASN A 97 -6.18 42.15 -38.68
N VAL A 98 -7.28 42.31 -39.42
CA VAL A 98 -7.24 42.87 -40.79
C VAL A 98 -6.77 44.32 -40.77
N VAL A 99 -7.32 45.15 -39.88
CA VAL A 99 -6.91 46.55 -39.74
C VAL A 99 -5.44 46.67 -39.38
N PHE A 100 -4.97 45.87 -38.41
CA PHE A 100 -3.56 45.86 -38.03
C PHE A 100 -2.65 45.38 -39.17
N ALA A 101 -3.02 44.29 -39.85
CA ALA A 101 -2.22 43.74 -40.94
C ALA A 101 -2.04 44.78 -42.05
N LEU A 102 -3.09 45.52 -42.40
CA LEU A 102 -3.00 46.61 -43.38
C LEU A 102 -2.04 47.71 -42.92
N CYS A 103 -2.18 48.22 -41.69
CA CYS A 103 -1.30 49.27 -41.17
C CYS A 103 0.17 48.82 -41.08
N GLU A 104 0.43 47.62 -40.57
CA GLU A 104 1.77 47.07 -40.40
C GLU A 104 2.45 46.85 -41.77
N THR A 105 1.74 46.23 -42.71
CA THR A 105 2.25 46.02 -44.08
C THR A 105 2.57 47.35 -44.75
N SER A 106 1.72 48.37 -44.62
CA SER A 106 2.00 49.70 -45.17
C SER A 106 3.26 50.33 -44.59
N PHE A 107 3.43 50.34 -43.26
CA PHE A 107 4.61 50.96 -42.64
C PHE A 107 5.91 50.22 -42.99
N LYS A 108 5.91 48.89 -42.99
CA LYS A 108 7.09 48.09 -43.30
C LYS A 108 7.56 48.26 -44.75
N LEU A 109 6.65 48.37 -45.71
CA LEU A 109 6.99 48.49 -47.13
C LEU A 109 7.50 49.88 -47.52
N ILE A 110 7.09 50.93 -46.81
CA ILE A 110 7.52 52.31 -47.11
C ILE A 110 8.95 52.56 -46.60
N ILE A 111 9.40 51.89 -45.54
CA ILE A 111 10.73 52.09 -44.95
C ILE A 111 11.88 51.91 -45.98
N PRO A 112 11.95 50.81 -46.76
CA PRO A 112 12.97 50.66 -47.80
C PRO A 112 12.91 51.74 -48.89
N MET A 113 11.71 52.24 -49.22
CA MET A 113 11.55 53.31 -50.22
C MET A 113 12.06 54.67 -49.72
N CYS A 114 11.83 55.00 -48.45
CA CYS A 114 12.42 56.21 -47.85
C CYS A 114 13.95 56.09 -47.79
N LEU A 115 14.46 54.89 -47.52
CA LEU A 115 15.90 54.64 -47.48
C LEU A 115 16.55 54.72 -48.86
N GLU A 116 15.86 54.30 -49.92
CA GLU A 116 16.27 54.49 -51.31
C GLU A 116 16.49 55.98 -51.63
N GLY A 117 15.51 56.83 -51.27
CA GLY A 117 15.60 58.28 -51.47
C GLY A 117 16.75 58.92 -50.68
N LEU A 118 17.04 58.39 -49.48
CA LEU A 118 18.17 58.84 -48.67
C LEU A 118 19.52 58.41 -49.27
N ILE A 119 19.65 57.19 -49.78
CA ILE A 119 20.89 56.70 -50.39
C ILE A 119 21.18 57.45 -51.71
N ASN A 120 20.15 57.76 -52.49
CA ASN A 120 20.30 58.52 -53.74
C ASN A 120 20.87 59.93 -53.53
N TYR A 121 20.59 60.58 -52.39
CA TYR A 121 21.20 61.87 -52.02
C TYR A 121 22.72 61.78 -51.85
N PHE A 122 23.24 60.65 -51.35
CA PHE A 122 24.68 60.43 -51.13
C PHE A 122 25.40 59.83 -52.35
N SER A 123 24.71 59.65 -53.48
CA SER A 123 25.32 59.07 -54.68
C SER A 123 26.25 60.08 -55.39
N THR A 124 27.31 59.58 -56.01
CA THR A 124 28.39 60.37 -56.63
C THR A 124 27.99 61.13 -57.90
N ALA A 125 26.75 60.95 -58.39
CA ALA A 125 26.24 61.58 -59.62
C ALA A 125 25.64 63.00 -59.41
N GLY A 126 25.83 63.59 -58.23
CA GLY A 126 25.22 64.87 -57.83
C GLY A 126 23.84 64.68 -57.18
N PRO A 127 23.41 65.59 -56.27
CA PRO A 127 22.16 65.43 -55.54
C PRO A 127 20.96 65.60 -56.48
N THR A 128 20.36 64.48 -56.91
CA THR A 128 19.05 64.48 -57.57
C THR A 128 17.91 64.89 -56.63
N VAL A 129 18.19 64.94 -55.32
CA VAL A 129 17.24 65.16 -54.23
C VAL A 129 17.70 66.36 -53.38
N SER A 130 16.78 67.28 -53.08
CA SER A 130 17.07 68.44 -52.20
C SER A 130 17.39 68.02 -50.77
N THR A 131 18.19 68.83 -50.05
CA THR A 131 18.52 68.62 -48.63
C THR A 131 17.27 68.52 -47.76
N THR A 132 16.21 69.26 -48.08
CA THR A 132 14.92 69.19 -47.36
C THR A 132 14.22 67.85 -47.55
N HIS A 133 14.28 67.28 -48.74
CA HIS A 133 13.72 65.95 -49.04
C HIS A 133 14.55 64.84 -48.38
N ALA A 134 15.87 64.99 -48.28
CA ALA A 134 16.72 64.04 -47.54
C ALA A 134 16.38 64.02 -46.03
N TYR A 135 16.18 65.18 -45.40
CA TYR A 135 15.69 65.24 -44.01
C TYR A 135 14.29 64.64 -43.85
N LEU A 136 13.39 64.85 -44.82
CA LEU A 136 12.05 64.26 -44.81
C LEU A 136 12.11 62.73 -44.93
N TYR A 137 12.97 62.18 -45.78
CA TYR A 137 13.19 60.73 -45.88
C TYR A 137 13.79 60.14 -44.61
N ALA A 138 14.79 60.81 -44.00
CA ALA A 138 15.37 60.38 -42.73
C ALA A 138 14.35 60.40 -41.58
N LEU A 139 13.54 61.46 -41.49
CA LEU A 139 12.44 61.56 -40.53
C LEU A 139 11.35 60.53 -40.80
N GLY A 140 11.08 60.23 -42.08
CA GLY A 140 10.18 59.15 -42.50
C GLY A 140 10.66 57.78 -42.03
N VAL A 141 11.94 57.46 -42.19
CA VAL A 141 12.53 56.18 -41.71
C VAL A 141 12.37 56.06 -40.19
N VAL A 142 12.81 57.06 -39.42
CA VAL A 142 12.73 57.03 -37.95
C VAL A 142 11.28 57.01 -37.47
N GLY A 143 10.42 57.85 -38.05
CA GLY A 143 9.01 57.97 -37.70
C GLY A 143 8.23 56.69 -37.98
N LEU A 144 8.40 56.08 -39.15
CA LEU A 144 7.74 54.83 -39.51
C LEU A 144 8.25 53.64 -38.69
N MET A 145 9.55 53.59 -38.37
CA MET A 145 10.09 52.58 -37.45
C MET A 145 9.51 52.70 -36.04
N ALA A 146 9.40 53.93 -35.51
CA ALA A 146 8.78 54.18 -34.21
C ALA A 146 7.28 53.82 -34.22
N LEU A 147 6.53 54.24 -35.24
CA LEU A 147 5.11 53.90 -35.39
C LEU A 147 4.90 52.38 -35.47
N ASN A 148 5.70 51.68 -36.26
CA ASN A 148 5.65 50.22 -36.36
C ASN A 148 5.90 49.54 -35.00
N ALA A 149 6.94 49.95 -34.27
CA ALA A 149 7.23 49.42 -32.94
C ALA A 149 6.09 49.68 -31.94
N THR A 150 5.52 50.89 -31.95
CA THR A 150 4.41 51.25 -31.06
C THR A 150 3.11 50.52 -31.36
N MET A 151 2.88 50.08 -32.61
CA MET A 151 1.68 49.33 -32.99
C MET A 151 1.80 47.83 -32.71
N ILE A 152 2.97 47.22 -32.98
CA ILE A 152 3.19 45.77 -32.82
C ILE A 152 2.97 45.32 -31.38
N HIS A 153 3.53 46.01 -30.39
CA HIS A 153 3.51 45.52 -29.01
C HIS A 153 2.12 45.49 -28.35
N PRO A 154 1.28 46.55 -28.46
CA PRO A 154 -0.10 46.51 -27.95
C PRO A 154 -0.95 45.46 -28.66
N MET A 155 -0.77 45.28 -29.96
CA MET A 155 -1.49 44.27 -30.74
C MET A 155 -1.10 42.86 -30.31
N LEU A 156 0.19 42.61 -30.09
CA LEU A 156 0.69 41.35 -29.53
C LEU A 156 0.05 41.04 -28.16
N LEU A 157 0.00 42.03 -27.27
CA LEU A 157 -0.67 41.86 -25.96
C LEU A 157 -2.16 41.55 -26.15
N TRP A 158 -2.84 42.22 -27.08
CA TRP A 158 -4.26 42.00 -27.34
C TRP A 158 -4.55 40.59 -27.87
N LEU A 159 -3.70 40.06 -28.77
CA LEU A 159 -3.80 38.68 -29.26
C LEU A 159 -3.62 37.66 -28.13
N LEU A 160 -2.60 37.84 -27.30
CA LEU A 160 -2.36 36.99 -26.12
C LEU A 160 -3.51 37.06 -25.10
N ASP A 161 -4.10 38.25 -24.91
CA ASP A 161 -5.25 38.48 -24.04
C ASP A 161 -6.50 37.72 -24.53
N MET A 162 -6.75 37.72 -25.85
CA MET A 162 -7.83 36.95 -26.47
C MET A 162 -7.60 35.44 -26.39
N ALA A 163 -6.37 34.99 -26.65
CA ALA A 163 -6.01 33.58 -26.54
C ALA A 163 -6.20 33.06 -25.11
N MET A 164 -5.78 33.84 -24.12
CA MET A 164 -5.95 33.50 -22.71
C MET A 164 -7.44 33.34 -22.35
N LYS A 165 -8.32 34.21 -22.87
CA LYS A 165 -9.77 34.10 -22.65
C LYS A 165 -10.36 32.84 -23.27
N ILE A 166 -9.92 32.45 -24.47
CA ILE A 166 -10.33 31.19 -25.12
C ILE A 166 -9.84 30.01 -24.29
N ARG A 167 -8.55 29.98 -23.93
CA ARG A 167 -7.91 28.94 -23.10
C ARG A 167 -8.66 28.72 -21.78
N VAL A 168 -8.90 29.80 -21.02
CA VAL A 168 -9.60 29.74 -19.73
C VAL A 168 -11.04 29.23 -19.89
N GLY A 169 -11.75 29.66 -20.94
CA GLY A 169 -13.09 29.17 -21.25
C GLY A 169 -13.09 27.66 -21.54
N CYS A 170 -12.18 27.18 -22.39
CA CYS A 170 -12.05 25.77 -22.72
C CYS A 170 -11.67 24.91 -21.49
N CYS A 171 -10.70 25.35 -20.68
CA CYS A 171 -10.32 24.65 -19.46
C CYS A 171 -11.49 24.54 -18.48
N SER A 172 -12.27 25.61 -18.30
CA SER A 172 -13.46 25.57 -17.45
C SER A 172 -14.52 24.60 -17.98
N LEU A 173 -14.72 24.52 -19.30
CA LEU A 173 -15.69 23.61 -19.92
C LEU A 173 -15.26 22.14 -19.76
N ILE A 174 -13.99 21.84 -20.02
CA ILE A 174 -13.39 20.50 -19.86
C ILE A 174 -13.50 20.05 -18.40
N TYR A 175 -13.18 20.93 -17.44
CA TYR A 175 -13.28 20.62 -16.02
C TYR A 175 -14.72 20.32 -15.59
N ARG A 176 -15.71 21.09 -16.07
CA ARG A 176 -17.14 20.82 -15.81
C ARG A 176 -17.61 19.50 -16.42
N LYS A 177 -17.12 19.17 -17.62
CA LYS A 177 -17.42 17.89 -18.29
C LYS A 177 -16.83 16.70 -17.52
N LEU A 178 -15.59 16.82 -17.02
CA LEU A 178 -14.91 15.78 -16.25
C LEU A 178 -15.75 15.32 -15.05
N LEU A 179 -16.41 16.26 -14.36
CA LEU A 179 -17.23 16.00 -13.18
C LEU A 179 -18.55 15.29 -13.48
N ARG A 180 -18.93 15.14 -14.75
CA ARG A 180 -20.21 14.53 -15.20
C ARG A 180 -20.02 13.29 -16.06
N LEU A 181 -18.78 12.91 -16.31
CA LEU A 181 -18.44 11.86 -17.24
C LEU A 181 -18.87 10.48 -16.70
N ASP A 182 -19.48 9.65 -17.55
CA ASP A 182 -19.76 8.25 -17.19
C ASP A 182 -18.47 7.41 -17.17
N LEU A 183 -18.16 6.85 -16.01
CA LEU A 183 -17.00 5.98 -15.78
C LEU A 183 -17.05 4.71 -16.66
N ASN A 184 -18.24 4.22 -17.01
CA ASN A 184 -18.41 3.03 -17.86
C ASN A 184 -18.05 3.32 -19.32
N ALA A 185 -18.37 4.51 -19.82
CA ALA A 185 -17.99 4.94 -21.16
C ALA A 185 -16.50 5.30 -21.29
N GLY A 186 -15.79 5.33 -20.17
CA GLY A 186 -14.35 5.52 -20.07
C GLY A 186 -13.52 4.24 -20.11
N GLY A 187 -14.06 3.04 -20.38
CA GLY A 187 -13.33 1.75 -20.32
C GLY A 187 -12.04 1.54 -21.16
N LYS A 188 -11.67 2.41 -22.12
CA LYS A 188 -10.28 2.46 -22.70
C LYS A 188 -9.43 3.60 -22.11
N ALA A 189 -10.05 4.39 -21.24
CA ALA A 189 -9.59 5.68 -20.77
C ALA A 189 -9.39 5.70 -19.25
N SER A 190 -10.05 4.96 -18.36
CA SER A 190 -9.78 5.08 -16.90
C SER A 190 -8.29 4.90 -16.55
N GLU A 191 -7.60 3.97 -17.22
CA GLU A 191 -6.13 3.95 -17.33
C GLU A 191 -5.65 4.93 -18.42
N GLY A 192 -5.36 6.17 -18.02
CA GLY A 192 -4.75 7.19 -18.89
C GLY A 192 -5.60 8.41 -19.22
N LEU A 193 -6.88 8.45 -18.84
CA LEU A 193 -7.82 9.57 -19.00
C LEU A 193 -7.38 10.72 -18.13
N ALA A 194 -6.91 10.45 -16.91
CA ALA A 194 -6.29 11.47 -16.07
C ALA A 194 -5.09 12.11 -16.81
N GLY A 195 -4.22 11.30 -17.41
CA GLY A 195 -3.10 11.80 -18.22
C GLY A 195 -3.57 12.53 -19.48
N HIS A 196 -4.60 12.02 -20.15
CA HIS A 196 -5.18 12.61 -21.35
C HIS A 196 -5.83 13.97 -21.06
N VAL A 197 -6.63 14.07 -20.00
CA VAL A 197 -7.27 15.31 -19.54
C VAL A 197 -6.23 16.32 -19.08
N ILE A 198 -5.21 15.88 -18.33
CA ILE A 198 -4.09 16.75 -17.98
C ILE A 198 -3.45 17.29 -19.27
N ASN A 199 -3.17 16.45 -20.26
CA ASN A 199 -2.61 16.89 -21.53
C ASN A 199 -3.57 17.83 -22.32
N LEU A 200 -4.89 17.61 -22.25
CA LEU A 200 -5.88 18.52 -22.83
C LEU A 200 -5.80 19.92 -22.19
N LEU A 201 -5.66 19.98 -20.87
CA LEU A 201 -5.62 21.22 -20.09
C LEU A 201 -4.26 21.93 -20.17
N THR A 202 -3.17 21.19 -20.23
CA THR A 202 -1.81 21.76 -20.20
C THR A 202 -1.21 21.95 -21.57
N THR A 203 -1.30 20.96 -22.45
CA THR A 203 -0.68 21.03 -23.79
C THR A 203 -1.66 21.60 -24.80
N ASP A 204 -2.83 20.99 -24.95
CA ASP A 204 -3.76 21.35 -26.03
C ASP A 204 -4.37 22.74 -25.81
N ALA A 205 -4.70 23.12 -24.57
CA ALA A 205 -5.21 24.46 -24.27
C ALA A 205 -4.16 25.57 -24.43
N GLN A 206 -2.88 25.30 -24.18
CA GLN A 206 -1.80 26.27 -24.41
C GLN A 206 -1.54 26.52 -25.90
N ARG A 207 -1.91 25.60 -26.80
CA ARG A 207 -1.75 25.82 -28.26
C ARG A 207 -2.53 27.04 -28.76
N PHE A 208 -3.60 27.45 -28.08
CA PHE A 208 -4.33 28.67 -28.43
C PHE A 208 -3.49 29.94 -28.28
N ASP A 209 -2.57 29.97 -27.31
CA ASP A 209 -1.70 31.14 -27.07
C ASP A 209 -0.81 31.39 -28.29
N MET A 210 -0.11 30.36 -28.76
CA MET A 210 0.76 30.46 -29.94
C MET A 210 -0.04 30.57 -31.24
N ALA A 211 -1.12 29.81 -31.41
CA ALA A 211 -1.92 29.87 -32.63
C ALA A 211 -2.56 31.24 -32.86
N SER A 212 -2.96 31.94 -31.81
CA SER A 212 -3.50 33.29 -31.93
C SER A 212 -2.53 34.30 -32.53
N LEU A 213 -1.22 34.09 -32.32
CA LEU A 213 -0.17 34.96 -32.84
C LEU A 213 0.04 34.77 -34.34
N PHE A 214 0.01 33.51 -34.81
CA PHE A 214 0.38 33.19 -36.19
C PHE A 214 -0.81 32.92 -37.13
N ILE A 215 -2.04 32.77 -36.63
CA ILE A 215 -3.20 32.49 -37.49
C ILE A 215 -3.44 33.61 -38.52
N THR A 216 -3.14 34.85 -38.14
CA THR A 216 -3.24 36.02 -39.01
C THR A 216 -2.17 36.01 -40.11
N ASP A 217 -0.98 35.48 -39.80
CA ASP A 217 0.11 35.36 -40.77
C ASP A 217 -0.22 34.41 -41.93
N LEU A 218 -1.15 33.47 -41.74
CA LEU A 218 -1.59 32.58 -42.82
C LEU A 218 -2.24 33.35 -43.99
N ILE A 219 -2.95 34.44 -43.68
CA ILE A 219 -3.61 35.30 -44.68
C ILE A 219 -2.70 36.49 -45.04
N ARG A 220 -2.03 37.09 -44.03
CA ARG A 220 -1.16 38.25 -44.20
C ARG A 220 0.07 37.93 -45.05
N SER A 221 0.76 36.81 -44.80
CA SER A 221 2.05 36.51 -45.46
C SER A 221 1.94 36.34 -46.98
N PRO A 222 0.95 35.61 -47.55
CA PRO A 222 0.81 35.52 -49.01
C PRO A 222 0.50 36.88 -49.65
N LEU A 223 -0.40 37.67 -49.06
CA LEU A 223 -0.77 38.99 -49.56
C LEU A 223 0.42 39.96 -49.53
N GLU A 224 1.15 40.02 -48.42
CA GLU A 224 2.34 40.85 -48.26
C GLU A 224 3.45 40.43 -49.23
N SER A 225 3.63 39.11 -49.43
CA SER A 225 4.65 38.59 -50.36
C SER A 225 4.32 38.96 -51.81
N SER A 226 3.06 38.85 -52.24
CA SER A 226 2.65 39.28 -53.58
C SER A 226 2.91 40.78 -53.81
N LEU A 227 2.66 41.61 -52.79
CA LEU A 227 2.92 43.05 -52.86
C LEU A 227 4.42 43.36 -52.92
N ILE A 228 5.26 42.67 -52.14
CA ILE A 228 6.73 42.80 -52.18
C ILE A 228 7.25 42.41 -53.57
N VAL A 229 6.81 41.29 -54.14
CA VAL A 229 7.23 40.85 -55.48
C VAL A 229 6.85 41.90 -56.53
N TYR A 230 5.67 42.51 -56.43
CA TYR A 230 5.25 43.59 -57.32
C TYR A 230 6.15 44.84 -57.19
N LEU A 231 6.49 45.24 -55.96
CA LEU A 231 7.41 46.36 -55.71
C LEU A 231 8.83 46.07 -56.21
N MET A 232 9.29 44.83 -56.08
CA MET A 232 10.58 44.38 -56.64
C MET A 232 10.57 44.37 -58.17
N TYR A 233 9.47 43.92 -58.79
CA TYR A 233 9.30 43.97 -60.25
C TYR A 233 9.39 45.41 -60.77
N ARG A 234 8.83 46.39 -60.04
CA ARG A 234 8.96 47.81 -60.40
C ARG A 234 10.42 48.30 -60.37
N GLN A 235 11.28 47.72 -59.52
CA GLN A 235 12.67 48.17 -59.35
C GLN A 235 13.66 47.50 -60.30
N ILE A 236 13.54 46.19 -60.53
CA ILE A 236 14.49 45.39 -61.34
C ILE A 236 13.85 44.61 -62.51
N GLY A 237 12.57 44.83 -62.78
CA GLY A 237 11.85 44.18 -63.87
C GLY A 237 11.81 42.66 -63.72
N VAL A 238 11.95 41.95 -64.86
CA VAL A 238 11.82 40.48 -64.92
C VAL A 238 12.89 39.76 -64.08
N ALA A 239 14.01 40.40 -63.77
CA ALA A 239 15.07 39.83 -62.93
C ALA A 239 14.62 39.51 -61.49
N ALA A 240 13.55 40.16 -61.00
CA ALA A 240 12.95 39.82 -59.70
C ALA A 240 12.38 38.39 -59.68
N PHE A 241 11.74 37.95 -60.77
CA PHE A 241 11.10 36.64 -60.82
C PHE A 241 12.09 35.49 -60.75
N ILE A 242 13.33 35.67 -61.26
CA ILE A 242 14.36 34.63 -61.26
C ILE A 242 14.80 34.31 -59.82
N GLY A 243 15.11 35.32 -59.01
CA GLY A 243 15.50 35.11 -57.62
C GLY A 243 14.31 34.71 -56.73
N VAL A 244 13.10 35.21 -56.99
CA VAL A 244 11.88 34.75 -56.30
C VAL A 244 11.57 33.28 -56.62
N ALA A 245 11.70 32.85 -57.88
CA ALA A 245 11.52 31.45 -58.28
C ALA A 245 12.53 30.53 -57.58
N PHE A 246 13.80 30.94 -57.48
CA PHE A 246 14.81 30.21 -56.73
C PHE A 246 14.45 30.12 -55.23
N LEU A 247 13.98 31.21 -54.63
CA LEU A 247 13.56 31.24 -53.24
C LEU A 247 12.38 30.29 -52.98
N LEU A 248 11.39 30.27 -53.88
CA LEU A 248 10.21 29.38 -53.78
C LEU A 248 10.57 27.90 -54.01
N MET A 249 11.55 27.60 -54.86
CA MET A 249 12.02 26.22 -55.13
C MET A 249 12.49 25.49 -53.86
N PHE A 250 12.98 26.23 -52.86
CA PHE A 250 13.41 25.66 -51.59
C PHE A 250 12.27 25.29 -50.64
N ILE A 251 11.04 25.80 -50.85
CA ILE A 251 9.89 25.49 -49.99
C ILE A 251 9.51 23.99 -50.04
N PRO A 252 9.39 23.34 -51.22
CA PRO A 252 9.19 21.89 -51.31
C PRO A 252 10.29 21.06 -50.64
N LEU A 253 11.56 21.46 -50.80
CA LEU A 253 12.71 20.80 -50.18
C LEU A 253 12.63 20.88 -48.65
N GLN A 254 12.31 22.05 -48.11
CA GLN A 254 12.06 22.25 -46.69
C GLN A 254 10.87 21.44 -46.19
N GLY A 255 9.80 21.33 -46.98
CA GLY A 255 8.66 20.46 -46.68
C GLY A 255 9.05 18.99 -46.58
N TYR A 256 9.90 18.49 -47.47
CA TYR A 256 10.44 17.13 -47.44
C TYR A 256 11.33 16.88 -46.21
N LEU A 257 12.30 17.77 -45.96
CA LEU A 257 13.17 17.71 -44.77
C LEU A 257 12.35 17.85 -43.47
N GLY A 258 11.27 18.64 -43.50
CA GLY A 258 10.28 18.77 -42.45
C GLY A 258 9.53 17.46 -42.15
N LYS A 259 9.16 16.66 -43.17
CA LYS A 259 8.58 15.32 -42.97
C LYS A 259 9.56 14.38 -42.25
N ILE A 260 10.84 14.41 -42.60
CA ILE A 260 11.88 13.64 -41.91
C ILE A 260 12.04 14.13 -40.47
N SER A 261 12.06 15.44 -40.26
CA SER A 261 12.14 16.08 -38.94
C SER A 261 10.96 15.66 -38.05
N SER A 262 9.75 15.62 -38.60
CA SER A 262 8.55 15.15 -37.90
C SER A 262 8.64 13.66 -37.52
N LYS A 263 9.10 12.80 -38.42
CA LYS A 263 9.30 11.35 -38.14
C LYS A 263 10.32 11.13 -37.02
N LEU A 264 11.42 11.89 -37.02
CA LEU A 264 12.43 11.86 -35.95
C LEU A 264 11.89 12.43 -34.64
N ARG A 265 11.16 13.55 -34.68
CA ARG A 265 10.52 14.18 -33.51
C ARG A 265 9.55 13.23 -32.82
N ARG A 266 8.71 12.52 -33.58
CA ARG A 266 7.81 11.48 -33.04
C ARG A 266 8.60 10.36 -32.36
N LYS A 267 9.70 9.90 -32.99
CA LYS A 267 10.56 8.87 -32.42
C LYS A 267 11.25 9.35 -31.14
N THR A 268 11.66 10.61 -31.07
CA THR A 268 12.20 11.25 -29.85
C THR A 268 11.15 11.28 -28.74
N ALA A 269 9.94 11.75 -29.02
CA ALA A 269 8.84 11.79 -28.06
C ALA A 269 8.57 10.41 -27.45
N VAL A 270 8.39 9.38 -28.29
CA VAL A 270 8.17 7.99 -27.83
C VAL A 270 9.33 7.47 -26.96
N ARG A 271 10.58 7.80 -27.28
CA ARG A 271 11.73 7.39 -26.44
C ARG A 271 11.80 8.15 -25.12
N THR A 272 11.45 9.44 -25.15
CA THR A 272 11.39 10.30 -23.97
C THR A 272 10.30 9.83 -23.01
N ASP A 273 9.10 9.53 -23.52
CA ASP A 273 7.97 9.02 -22.75
C ASP A 273 8.32 7.68 -22.07
N ASN A 274 8.98 6.77 -22.79
CA ASN A 274 9.45 5.51 -22.20
C ASN A 274 10.43 5.75 -21.03
N ARG A 275 11.38 6.70 -21.17
CA ARG A 275 12.32 7.04 -20.09
C ARG A 275 11.59 7.66 -18.90
N ILE A 276 10.69 8.62 -19.14
CA ILE A 276 9.93 9.29 -18.08
C ILE A 276 9.03 8.28 -17.36
N ARG A 277 8.38 7.36 -18.07
CA ARG A 277 7.57 6.29 -17.47
C ARG A 277 8.41 5.42 -16.53
N MET A 278 9.54 4.89 -17.00
CA MET A 278 10.46 4.10 -16.17
C MET A 278 10.97 4.89 -14.96
N MET A 279 11.27 6.18 -15.15
CA MET A 279 11.69 7.06 -14.06
C MET A 279 10.59 7.26 -13.02
N ASN A 280 9.34 7.46 -13.45
CA ASN A 280 8.18 7.59 -12.55
C ASN A 280 7.91 6.29 -11.77
N GLU A 281 8.00 5.12 -12.42
CA GLU A 281 7.88 3.82 -11.76
C GLU A 281 8.95 3.64 -10.66
N VAL A 282 10.19 4.08 -10.93
CA VAL A 282 11.30 4.08 -9.97
C VAL A 282 11.05 5.05 -8.82
N ILE A 283 10.59 6.27 -9.08
CA ILE A 283 10.31 7.29 -8.05
C ILE A 283 9.17 6.82 -7.15
N GLN A 284 8.08 6.31 -7.72
CA GLN A 284 6.94 5.78 -6.96
C GLN A 284 7.32 4.58 -6.08
N SER A 285 8.33 3.80 -6.50
CA SER A 285 8.79 2.60 -5.79
C SER A 285 10.13 2.80 -5.07
N ILE A 286 10.55 4.05 -4.83
CA ILE A 286 11.92 4.36 -4.38
C ILE A 286 12.25 3.72 -3.03
N GLU A 287 11.28 3.63 -2.12
CA GLU A 287 11.45 3.01 -0.80
C GLU A 287 11.76 1.51 -0.93
N ALA A 288 11.03 0.80 -1.78
CA ALA A 288 11.27 -0.62 -2.05
C ALA A 288 12.61 -0.83 -2.76
N ILE A 289 12.95 0.01 -3.74
CA ILE A 289 14.23 -0.07 -4.46
C ILE A 289 15.41 0.11 -3.49
N LYS A 290 15.32 1.04 -2.54
CA LYS A 290 16.34 1.22 -1.49
C LYS A 290 16.38 0.05 -0.51
N MET A 291 15.23 -0.50 -0.12
CA MET A 291 15.17 -1.68 0.75
C MET A 291 15.87 -2.91 0.13
N TYR A 292 15.81 -3.06 -1.20
CA TYR A 292 16.44 -4.16 -1.93
C TYR A 292 17.82 -3.83 -2.54
N ALA A 293 18.33 -2.61 -2.35
CA ALA A 293 19.59 -2.11 -2.93
C ALA A 293 19.65 -2.25 -4.47
N TRP A 294 18.55 -1.93 -5.16
CA TRP A 294 18.41 -2.05 -6.61
C TRP A 294 18.77 -0.79 -7.40
N GLU A 295 19.32 0.24 -6.76
CA GLU A 295 19.59 1.55 -7.38
C GLU A 295 20.49 1.42 -8.61
N ASN A 296 21.57 0.63 -8.51
CA ASN A 296 22.52 0.44 -9.60
C ASN A 296 21.90 -0.31 -10.80
N ALA A 297 21.01 -1.27 -10.55
CA ALA A 297 20.33 -2.01 -11.60
C ALA A 297 19.37 -1.09 -12.38
N PHE A 298 18.54 -0.32 -11.67
CA PHE A 298 17.63 0.64 -12.31
C PHE A 298 18.37 1.80 -12.98
N ALA A 299 19.47 2.29 -12.42
CA ALA A 299 20.32 3.30 -13.04
C ALA A 299 20.86 2.84 -14.40
N LYS A 300 21.28 1.57 -14.51
CA LYS A 300 21.75 0.98 -15.78
C LYS A 300 20.63 0.91 -16.83
N ILE A 301 19.41 0.53 -16.41
CA ILE A 301 18.23 0.48 -17.28
C ILE A 301 17.87 1.87 -17.82
N ILE A 302 17.82 2.88 -16.93
CA ILE A 302 17.56 4.28 -17.29
C ILE A 302 18.67 4.82 -18.22
N GLY A 303 19.94 4.48 -17.94
CA GLY A 303 21.08 4.86 -18.79
C GLY A 303 20.96 4.31 -20.21
N GLN A 304 20.51 3.06 -20.39
CA GLN A 304 20.25 2.50 -21.72
C GLN A 304 19.09 3.19 -22.45
N ALA A 305 18.03 3.54 -21.73
CA ALA A 305 16.92 4.30 -22.29
C ALA A 305 17.37 5.69 -22.78
N ARG A 306 18.18 6.38 -21.96
CA ARG A 306 18.76 7.69 -22.29
C ARG A 306 19.69 7.62 -23.50
N LYS A 307 20.53 6.58 -23.62
CA LYS A 307 21.40 6.40 -24.80
C LYS A 307 20.59 6.25 -26.09
N LYS A 308 19.49 5.49 -26.04
CA LYS A 308 18.56 5.31 -27.17
C LYS A 308 17.84 6.62 -27.55
N GLU A 309 17.47 7.42 -26.56
CA GLU A 309 16.88 8.76 -26.75
C GLU A 309 17.89 9.72 -27.41
N MET A 310 19.09 9.82 -26.84
CA MET A 310 20.15 10.71 -27.30
C MET A 310 20.55 10.45 -28.76
N ASN A 311 20.64 9.18 -29.17
CA ASN A 311 20.95 8.83 -30.55
C ASN A 311 19.94 9.39 -31.57
N VAL A 312 18.67 9.54 -31.19
CA VAL A 312 17.64 10.13 -32.07
C VAL A 312 17.71 11.65 -32.02
N ILE A 313 17.93 12.23 -30.83
CA ILE A 313 18.12 13.67 -30.65
C ILE A 313 19.31 14.18 -31.48
N LYS A 314 20.43 13.45 -31.51
CA LYS A 314 21.59 13.79 -32.35
C LYS A 314 21.21 13.89 -33.82
N LYS A 315 20.55 12.85 -34.37
CA LYS A 315 20.08 12.85 -35.77
C LYS A 315 19.13 14.01 -36.09
N MET A 316 18.25 14.36 -35.16
CA MET A 316 17.34 15.50 -35.30
C MET A 316 18.08 16.84 -35.27
N SER A 317 19.10 16.96 -34.41
CA SER A 317 19.92 18.19 -34.29
C SER A 317 20.74 18.44 -35.55
N TRP A 318 21.35 17.39 -36.11
CA TRP A 318 22.01 17.43 -37.42
C TRP A 318 21.07 17.90 -38.53
N LEU A 319 19.88 17.30 -38.62
CA LEU A 319 18.88 17.70 -39.61
C LEU A 319 18.45 19.17 -39.44
N ARG A 320 18.27 19.63 -38.19
CA ARG A 320 17.87 21.01 -37.89
C ARG A 320 18.95 22.02 -38.29
N ALA A 321 20.22 21.71 -38.02
CA ALA A 321 21.31 22.60 -38.40
C ALA A 321 21.45 22.73 -39.93
N VAL A 322 21.31 21.61 -40.66
CA VAL A 322 21.25 21.64 -42.13
C VAL A 322 20.10 22.53 -42.59
N MET A 323 18.90 22.40 -42.01
CA MET A 323 17.75 23.24 -42.39
C MET A 323 17.98 24.73 -42.13
N ILE A 324 18.44 25.12 -40.94
CA ILE A 324 18.72 26.54 -40.59
C ILE A 324 19.75 27.13 -41.57
N SER A 325 20.74 26.35 -41.94
CA SER A 325 21.85 26.80 -42.77
C SER A 325 21.46 26.93 -44.24
N CYS A 326 20.67 25.99 -44.75
CA CYS A 326 20.07 26.10 -46.09
C CYS A 326 19.15 27.33 -46.20
N VAL A 327 18.37 27.65 -45.16
CA VAL A 327 17.48 28.84 -45.15
C VAL A 327 18.28 30.14 -45.26
N LYS A 328 19.36 30.28 -44.49
CA LYS A 328 20.22 31.48 -44.52
C LYS A 328 20.91 31.64 -45.88
N LEU A 329 21.41 30.54 -46.45
CA LEU A 329 22.07 30.53 -47.76
C LEU A 329 21.11 30.90 -48.91
N ASN A 330 19.90 30.34 -48.89
CA ASN A 330 18.91 30.48 -49.97
C ASN A 330 18.70 31.94 -50.40
N THR A 331 18.60 32.84 -49.44
CA THR A 331 18.22 34.24 -49.71
C THR A 331 19.34 35.10 -50.26
N LYS A 332 20.58 34.83 -49.86
CA LYS A 332 21.74 35.51 -50.46
C LYS A 332 21.98 35.03 -51.89
N VAL A 333 21.77 33.74 -52.16
CA VAL A 333 21.83 33.20 -53.54
C VAL A 333 20.70 33.77 -54.40
N ALA A 334 19.48 33.91 -53.86
CA ALA A 334 18.36 34.54 -54.57
C ALA A 334 18.65 36.01 -54.94
N ILE A 335 19.18 36.81 -54.01
CA ILE A 335 19.61 38.20 -54.26
C ILE A 335 20.67 38.23 -55.37
N PHE A 336 21.67 37.36 -55.26
CA PHE A 336 22.76 37.25 -56.22
C PHE A 336 22.28 36.92 -57.63
N LEU A 337 21.40 35.91 -57.77
CA LEU A 337 20.82 35.53 -59.06
C LEU A 337 20.02 36.69 -59.68
N SER A 338 19.23 37.40 -58.88
CA SER A 338 18.50 38.58 -59.36
C SER A 338 19.42 39.73 -59.80
N VAL A 339 20.48 40.03 -59.05
CA VAL A 339 21.43 41.10 -59.41
C VAL A 339 22.21 40.74 -60.68
N ILE A 340 22.66 39.49 -60.83
CA ILE A 340 23.36 39.04 -62.04
C ILE A 340 22.43 39.05 -63.26
N SER A 341 21.20 38.57 -63.12
CA SER A 341 20.22 38.64 -64.21
C SER A 341 19.95 40.10 -64.61
N PHE A 342 19.89 41.01 -63.66
CA PHE A 342 19.70 42.44 -63.92
C PHE A 342 20.87 43.07 -64.70
N ILE A 343 22.11 42.76 -64.30
CA ILE A 343 23.32 43.18 -65.04
C ILE A 343 23.35 42.54 -66.44
N SER A 344 22.94 41.28 -66.56
CA SER A 344 22.92 40.55 -67.85
C SER A 344 21.93 41.15 -68.85
N PHE A 345 20.87 41.80 -68.37
CA PHE A 345 19.94 42.59 -69.20
C PHE A 345 20.47 43.97 -69.59
N LYS A 346 21.76 44.26 -69.36
CA LYS A 346 22.43 45.54 -69.67
C LYS A 346 21.83 46.77 -68.96
N ASN A 347 21.29 46.59 -67.75
CA ASN A 347 20.79 47.69 -66.93
C ASN A 347 21.84 48.17 -65.91
N ASP A 348 21.84 49.47 -65.60
CA ASP A 348 22.75 50.05 -64.62
C ASP A 348 22.33 49.78 -63.18
N LEU A 349 23.25 49.21 -62.41
CA LEU A 349 23.07 48.86 -61.00
C LEU A 349 23.54 50.01 -60.10
N THR A 350 22.63 50.61 -59.34
CA THR A 350 22.95 51.63 -58.33
C THR A 350 22.94 51.03 -56.92
N ALA A 351 23.74 51.59 -56.02
CA ALA A 351 23.79 51.17 -54.62
C ALA A 351 22.42 51.23 -53.92
N ALA A 352 21.60 52.24 -54.25
CA ALA A 352 20.23 52.36 -53.74
C ALA A 352 19.33 51.19 -54.15
N LYS A 353 19.36 50.77 -55.41
CA LYS A 353 18.58 49.62 -55.90
C LYS A 353 19.01 48.32 -55.20
N VAL A 354 20.32 48.10 -55.03
CA VAL A 354 20.84 46.91 -54.34
C VAL A 354 20.34 46.83 -52.89
N TYR A 355 20.35 47.94 -52.16
CA TYR A 355 19.90 47.98 -50.77
C TYR A 355 18.39 47.72 -50.64
N VAL A 356 17.58 48.29 -51.55
CA VAL A 356 16.13 48.07 -51.60
C VAL A 356 15.80 46.61 -51.88
N ILE A 357 16.49 45.99 -52.86
CA ILE A 357 16.34 44.57 -53.20
C ILE A 357 16.72 43.70 -51.99
N PHE A 358 17.84 44.00 -51.33
CA PHE A 358 18.26 43.27 -50.13
C PHE A 358 17.20 43.33 -49.03
N SER A 359 16.66 44.53 -48.78
CA SER A 359 15.61 44.75 -47.77
C SER A 359 14.35 43.95 -48.10
N TYR A 360 13.88 44.01 -49.35
CA TYR A 360 12.70 43.25 -49.79
C TYR A 360 12.91 41.74 -49.77
N TYR A 361 14.09 41.23 -50.15
CA TYR A 361 14.39 39.79 -50.06
C TYR A 361 14.45 39.30 -48.61
N GLU A 362 14.99 40.08 -47.68
CA GLU A 362 14.96 39.73 -46.25
C GLU A 362 13.53 39.75 -45.68
N MET A 363 12.68 40.68 -46.11
CA MET A 363 11.26 40.69 -45.75
C MET A 363 10.52 39.46 -46.33
N LEU A 364 10.77 39.14 -47.59
CA LEU A 364 10.16 37.99 -48.27
C LEU A 364 10.61 36.65 -47.64
N ARG A 365 11.87 36.57 -47.20
CA ARG A 365 12.40 35.47 -46.38
C ARG A 365 11.63 35.31 -45.08
N PHE A 366 11.52 36.40 -44.32
CA PHE A 366 10.85 36.41 -43.03
C PHE A 366 9.40 35.93 -43.15
N ASN A 367 8.68 36.40 -44.18
CA ASN A 367 7.26 36.05 -44.38
C ASN A 367 7.05 34.61 -44.88
N LEU A 368 7.75 34.19 -45.95
CA LEU A 368 7.51 32.90 -46.60
C LEU A 368 8.29 31.72 -46.00
N VAL A 369 9.52 31.97 -45.54
CA VAL A 369 10.43 30.89 -45.11
C VAL A 369 10.40 30.70 -43.59
N ASP A 370 10.34 31.80 -42.83
CA ASP A 370 10.36 31.71 -41.37
C ASP A 370 8.93 31.63 -40.78
N PHE A 371 8.04 32.58 -41.12
CA PHE A 371 6.75 32.73 -40.44
C PHE A 371 5.64 31.86 -41.02
N LEU A 372 5.50 31.75 -42.35
CA LEU A 372 4.43 30.96 -42.96
C LEU A 372 4.45 29.47 -42.53
N PRO A 373 5.61 28.76 -42.46
CA PRO A 373 5.64 27.39 -41.95
C PRO A 373 5.25 27.28 -40.47
N LEU A 374 5.61 28.27 -39.64
CA LEU A 374 5.21 28.34 -38.24
C LEU A 374 3.70 28.55 -38.11
N ALA A 375 3.13 29.45 -38.92
CA ALA A 375 1.71 29.72 -38.97
C ALA A 375 0.89 28.47 -39.34
N ILE A 376 1.30 27.75 -40.38
CA ILE A 376 0.68 26.49 -40.77
C ILE A 376 0.78 25.47 -39.63
N THR A 377 1.97 25.33 -39.02
CA THR A 377 2.20 24.35 -37.96
C THR A 377 1.33 24.61 -36.73
N PHE A 378 1.38 25.82 -36.18
CA PHE A 378 0.63 26.15 -34.96
C PHE A 378 -0.88 26.18 -35.18
N THR A 379 -1.35 26.60 -36.37
CA THR A 379 -2.77 26.58 -36.71
C THR A 379 -3.29 25.14 -36.82
N LEU A 380 -2.54 24.25 -37.47
CA LEU A 380 -2.90 22.83 -37.56
C LEU A 380 -2.88 22.14 -36.19
N GLU A 381 -1.89 22.45 -35.35
CA GLU A 381 -1.83 21.93 -33.98
C GLU A 381 -3.04 22.39 -33.16
N ALA A 382 -3.39 23.68 -33.19
CA ALA A 382 -4.58 24.20 -32.50
C ALA A 382 -5.88 23.59 -33.03
N TYR A 383 -5.99 23.36 -34.35
CA TYR A 383 -7.14 22.67 -34.93
C TYR A 383 -7.28 21.24 -34.42
N VAL A 384 -6.18 20.48 -34.36
CA VAL A 384 -6.17 19.12 -33.79
C VAL A 384 -6.54 19.15 -32.30
N SER A 385 -6.02 20.12 -31.55
CA SER A 385 -6.36 20.32 -30.13
C SER A 385 -7.86 20.60 -29.93
N VAL A 386 -8.47 21.48 -30.75
CA VAL A 386 -9.92 21.73 -30.72
C VAL A 386 -10.71 20.45 -31.02
N LYS A 387 -10.27 19.65 -32.00
CA LYS A 387 -10.92 18.38 -32.35
C LYS A 387 -10.88 17.39 -31.18
N ARG A 388 -9.73 17.24 -30.52
CA ARG A 388 -9.58 16.37 -29.33
C ARG A 388 -10.44 16.83 -28.17
N MET A 389 -10.46 18.14 -27.89
CA MET A 389 -11.35 18.70 -26.87
C MET A 389 -12.82 18.44 -27.21
N GLN A 390 -13.22 18.58 -28.48
CA GLN A 390 -14.57 18.28 -28.93
C GLN A 390 -14.91 16.78 -28.76
N GLU A 391 -14.02 15.87 -29.15
CA GLU A 391 -14.20 14.42 -28.96
C GLU A 391 -14.39 14.08 -27.46
N PHE A 392 -13.60 14.71 -26.58
CA PHE A 392 -13.75 14.55 -25.12
C PHE A 392 -15.09 15.09 -24.60
N LEU A 393 -15.53 16.27 -25.08
CA LEU A 393 -16.80 16.89 -24.66
C LEU A 393 -18.04 16.09 -25.12
N LEU A 394 -17.90 15.26 -26.15
CA LEU A 394 -18.97 14.41 -26.68
C LEU A 394 -19.05 13.02 -26.01
N LEU A 395 -18.13 12.69 -25.10
CA LEU A 395 -18.25 11.47 -24.30
C LEU A 395 -19.56 11.49 -23.49
N PRO A 396 -20.20 10.35 -23.22
CA PRO A 396 -21.48 10.32 -22.53
C PRO A 396 -21.34 10.75 -21.07
N GLU A 397 -22.40 11.38 -20.56
CA GLU A 397 -22.51 11.86 -19.18
C GLU A 397 -23.37 10.89 -18.36
N VAL A 398 -23.18 10.89 -17.04
CA VAL A 398 -24.11 10.21 -16.12
C VAL A 398 -25.42 10.98 -16.12
N ASP A 399 -26.51 10.32 -16.50
CA ASP A 399 -27.83 10.92 -16.58
C ASP A 399 -28.39 11.18 -15.17
N ASN A 400 -28.39 12.45 -14.75
CA ASN A 400 -28.85 12.88 -13.42
C ASN A 400 -30.32 13.33 -13.41
N GLN A 401 -31.09 13.06 -14.47
CA GLN A 401 -32.45 13.59 -14.65
C GLN A 401 -33.48 13.10 -13.62
N ASP A 402 -33.17 12.06 -12.82
CA ASP A 402 -34.01 11.62 -11.71
C ASP A 402 -33.46 12.09 -10.34
N GLY A 403 -33.62 13.38 -10.05
CA GLY A 403 -34.01 13.82 -8.71
C GLY A 403 -33.00 14.42 -7.73
N ILE A 404 -31.79 14.85 -8.14
CA ILE A 404 -31.01 15.86 -7.40
C ILE A 404 -30.24 16.70 -8.43
N ASP A 405 -30.91 17.68 -9.02
CA ASP A 405 -30.17 18.82 -9.53
C ASP A 405 -29.42 19.42 -8.34
N LEU A 406 -28.11 19.66 -8.50
CA LEU A 406 -27.39 20.68 -7.76
C LEU A 406 -27.99 22.02 -8.19
N VAL A 407 -29.22 22.28 -7.75
CA VAL A 407 -29.91 23.56 -7.91
C VAL A 407 -29.00 24.57 -7.24
N THR A 408 -28.62 25.56 -8.04
CA THR A 408 -28.15 26.87 -7.60
C THR A 408 -28.75 27.22 -6.25
N ILE A 409 -27.89 27.57 -5.28
CA ILE A 409 -28.29 28.27 -4.07
C ILE A 409 -28.75 29.66 -4.52
N ASP A 410 -29.93 29.73 -5.13
CA ASP A 410 -30.68 30.95 -5.36
C ASP A 410 -31.99 30.76 -4.60
N GLU A 411 -32.06 31.48 -3.48
CA GLU A 411 -33.26 31.86 -2.75
C GLU A 411 -34.27 30.73 -2.46
N VAL A 412 -34.05 29.98 -1.36
CA VAL A 412 -35.18 29.55 -0.53
C VAL A 412 -35.72 30.80 0.20
N LYS A 413 -36.43 31.66 -0.54
CA LYS A 413 -37.46 32.53 0.02
C LYS A 413 -38.73 31.69 0.07
N THR A 414 -39.04 31.17 1.25
CA THR A 414 -40.38 31.23 1.84
C THR A 414 -40.29 30.64 3.25
N PRO A 415 -40.51 31.43 4.31
CA PRO A 415 -40.83 30.86 5.60
C PRO A 415 -42.27 30.32 5.48
N VAL A 416 -42.47 29.01 5.59
CA VAL A 416 -43.81 28.49 5.86
C VAL A 416 -44.10 28.81 7.32
N SER A 417 -44.63 30.01 7.52
CA SER A 417 -45.34 30.43 8.71
C SER A 417 -46.60 29.58 8.86
N ASN A 418 -46.56 28.55 9.71
CA ASN A 418 -47.79 27.99 10.27
C ASN A 418 -48.17 28.82 11.50
N GLY A 419 -48.95 29.87 11.24
CA GLY A 419 -49.61 30.71 12.22
C GLY A 419 -50.54 31.66 11.48
N VAL A 420 -51.79 31.24 11.28
CA VAL A 420 -52.83 32.13 10.75
C VAL A 420 -53.24 33.06 11.90
N PHE A 421 -53.01 34.35 11.73
CA PHE A 421 -53.61 35.39 12.56
C PHE A 421 -54.89 35.86 11.87
N GLU A 422 -56.03 35.59 12.45
CA GLU A 422 -57.30 36.17 12.00
C GLU A 422 -57.61 37.40 12.87
N LYS A 423 -57.77 38.55 12.22
CA LYS A 423 -58.21 39.79 12.88
C LYS A 423 -59.70 39.67 13.16
N ILE A 424 -60.08 39.46 14.40
CA ILE A 424 -61.43 39.78 14.86
C ILE A 424 -61.40 41.28 15.22
N GLY A 425 -62.41 42.01 14.76
CA GLY A 425 -62.57 43.45 15.03
C GLY A 425 -62.36 43.77 16.51
N ASN A 426 -61.70 44.91 16.76
CA ASN A 426 -61.27 45.42 18.06
C ASN A 426 -60.00 44.78 18.66
N GLY A 427 -58.88 44.95 17.95
CA GLY A 427 -57.59 45.25 18.60
C GLY A 427 -56.88 44.17 19.44
N GLN A 428 -57.33 42.92 19.50
CA GLN A 428 -56.60 41.84 20.17
C GLN A 428 -56.29 40.67 19.22
N GLN A 429 -55.02 40.26 19.18
CA GLN A 429 -54.55 39.06 18.45
C GLN A 429 -54.45 37.88 19.42
N ALA A 430 -55.23 36.82 19.19
CA ALA A 430 -55.09 35.54 19.90
C ALA A 430 -54.36 34.51 19.03
N TYR A 431 -53.38 33.82 19.62
CA TYR A 431 -52.59 32.76 18.98
C TYR A 431 -53.28 31.40 19.15
N ILE A 432 -53.71 30.76 18.06
CA ILE A 432 -54.23 29.39 18.07
C ILE A 432 -53.12 28.43 17.62
N LYS A 433 -52.66 27.58 18.53
CA LYS A 433 -51.73 26.47 18.25
C LYS A 433 -52.54 25.30 17.67
N SER A 434 -52.49 25.12 16.35
CA SER A 434 -53.03 23.91 15.72
C SER A 434 -52.00 22.78 15.85
N GLU A 435 -52.11 21.99 16.91
CA GLU A 435 -51.61 20.62 16.91
C GLU A 435 -52.56 19.78 16.05
N ASN A 436 -52.19 19.51 14.80
CA ASN A 436 -52.77 18.41 14.05
C ASN A 436 -51.71 17.70 13.20
N ASN A 437 -51.26 16.58 13.76
CA ASN A 437 -50.84 15.33 13.13
C ASN A 437 -50.91 15.25 11.58
N LEU A 438 -49.83 15.60 10.92
CA LEU A 438 -49.39 14.95 9.69
C LEU A 438 -47.93 14.54 9.88
N GLN A 439 -47.72 13.40 10.56
CA GLN A 439 -46.44 12.71 10.52
C GLN A 439 -46.15 12.38 9.06
N GLN A 440 -45.20 13.09 8.43
CA GLN A 440 -44.64 12.66 7.16
C GLN A 440 -44.14 11.22 7.33
N LEU A 441 -44.80 10.29 6.64
CA LEU A 441 -44.41 8.88 6.59
C LEU A 441 -42.95 8.80 6.16
N LYS A 442 -42.02 8.59 7.10
CA LYS A 442 -40.63 8.27 6.78
C LYS A 442 -40.64 7.11 5.77
N PRO A 443 -39.96 7.24 4.61
CA PRO A 443 -39.98 6.19 3.60
C PRO A 443 -39.52 4.86 4.23
N GLN A 444 -40.33 3.81 4.05
CA GLN A 444 -40.10 2.51 4.69
C GLN A 444 -38.79 1.84 4.22
N VAL A 445 -38.25 2.26 3.07
CA VAL A 445 -37.00 1.78 2.47
C VAL A 445 -36.25 2.97 1.85
N LEU A 446 -34.97 3.13 2.20
CA LEU A 446 -34.12 4.23 1.69
C LEU A 446 -33.37 3.85 0.42
N ILE A 447 -32.93 2.59 0.31
CA ILE A 447 -32.32 2.05 -0.93
C ILE A 447 -33.00 0.73 -1.25
N SER A 448 -33.54 0.60 -2.46
CA SER A 448 -34.11 -0.64 -2.97
C SER A 448 -33.52 -0.96 -4.35
N MET A 449 -32.84 -2.10 -4.41
CA MET A 449 -32.34 -2.72 -5.64
C MET A 449 -33.22 -3.94 -5.95
N LYS A 450 -33.81 -3.98 -7.15
CA LYS A 450 -34.65 -5.09 -7.63
C LYS A 450 -34.09 -5.64 -8.94
N ASN A 451 -33.72 -6.91 -8.95
CA ASN A 451 -33.13 -7.63 -10.08
C ASN A 451 -32.00 -6.85 -10.77
N TYR A 452 -31.19 -6.15 -9.98
CA TYR A 452 -30.18 -5.22 -10.50
C TYR A 452 -28.98 -5.98 -11.06
N THR A 453 -28.69 -5.75 -12.35
CA THR A 453 -27.57 -6.35 -13.07
C THR A 453 -26.79 -5.27 -13.80
N ALA A 454 -25.47 -5.26 -13.63
CA ALA A 454 -24.57 -4.25 -14.19
C ALA A 454 -23.20 -4.82 -14.57
N HIS A 455 -22.50 -4.19 -15.51
CA HIS A 455 -21.26 -4.71 -16.11
C HIS A 455 -20.18 -3.61 -16.20
N TRP A 456 -18.92 -3.94 -15.91
CA TRP A 456 -17.77 -3.08 -16.18
C TRP A 456 -17.28 -3.29 -17.63
N ARG A 457 -18.05 -2.78 -18.61
CA ARG A 457 -17.80 -2.68 -20.08
C ARG A 457 -17.31 -3.91 -20.91
N ASN A 458 -17.94 -4.11 -22.08
CA ASN A 458 -17.33 -4.41 -23.40
C ASN A 458 -18.43 -4.40 -24.48
N VAL A 459 -18.50 -3.36 -25.32
CA VAL A 459 -19.44 -3.27 -26.47
C VAL A 459 -18.73 -3.44 -27.82
N GLU A 460 -17.40 -3.49 -27.90
CA GLU A 460 -16.70 -3.47 -29.21
C GLU A 460 -15.58 -4.51 -29.42
N ASP A 461 -15.25 -5.35 -28.44
CA ASP A 461 -14.32 -6.48 -28.68
C ASP A 461 -15.10 -7.79 -28.80
N GLU A 462 -15.47 -8.15 -30.02
CA GLU A 462 -16.16 -9.41 -30.37
C GLU A 462 -15.32 -10.68 -30.14
N SER A 463 -14.10 -10.58 -29.60
CA SER A 463 -13.11 -11.66 -29.62
C SER A 463 -12.89 -12.43 -28.31
N LEU A 464 -13.69 -12.22 -27.25
CA LEU A 464 -13.64 -13.09 -26.06
C LEU A 464 -15.01 -13.47 -25.49
N ASP A 465 -15.33 -14.75 -25.60
CA ASP A 465 -16.40 -15.47 -24.89
C ASP A 465 -16.24 -15.36 -23.37
N ARG A 466 -16.84 -14.34 -22.76
CA ARG A 466 -17.65 -14.38 -21.51
C ARG A 466 -17.95 -12.95 -21.03
N LYS A 467 -19.17 -12.49 -21.28
CA LYS A 467 -19.80 -11.36 -20.60
C LYS A 467 -19.98 -11.70 -19.11
N VAL A 468 -18.96 -11.46 -18.28
CA VAL A 468 -19.08 -11.65 -16.83
C VAL A 468 -19.71 -10.40 -16.21
N ALA A 469 -20.95 -10.54 -15.77
CA ALA A 469 -21.64 -9.47 -15.04
C ALA A 469 -20.86 -9.10 -13.76
N ALA A 470 -20.65 -7.81 -13.54
CA ALA A 470 -19.99 -7.31 -12.32
C ALA A 470 -20.90 -7.50 -11.10
N LEU A 471 -22.19 -7.25 -11.30
CA LEU A 471 -23.28 -7.55 -10.38
C LEU A 471 -24.39 -8.23 -11.17
N SER A 472 -25.01 -9.25 -10.59
CA SER A 472 -26.10 -10.01 -11.23
C SER A 472 -27.21 -10.30 -10.24
N ASP A 473 -28.45 -10.04 -10.66
CA ASP A 473 -29.69 -10.33 -9.93
C ASP A 473 -29.69 -9.84 -8.47
N ILE A 474 -29.15 -8.64 -8.22
CA ILE A 474 -29.05 -8.10 -6.86
C ILE A 474 -30.45 -7.67 -6.40
N ASN A 475 -30.90 -8.27 -5.30
CA ASN A 475 -32.12 -7.94 -4.59
C ASN A 475 -31.78 -7.56 -3.14
N LEU A 476 -31.82 -6.26 -2.83
CA LEU A 476 -31.42 -5.73 -1.53
C LEU A 476 -32.26 -4.49 -1.17
N ALA A 477 -32.78 -4.46 0.05
CA ALA A 477 -33.52 -3.34 0.60
C ALA A 477 -32.90 -2.88 1.92
N ILE A 478 -32.53 -1.60 1.99
CA ILE A 478 -31.94 -0.96 3.18
C ILE A 478 -33.01 -0.10 3.85
N LYS A 479 -33.34 -0.43 5.09
CA LYS A 479 -34.34 0.26 5.89
C LYS A 479 -33.70 1.39 6.72
N PRO A 480 -34.46 2.45 7.06
CA PRO A 480 -34.01 3.45 8.04
C PRO A 480 -33.58 2.81 9.36
N GLU A 481 -32.66 3.46 10.08
CA GLU A 481 -32.27 3.07 11.45
C GLU A 481 -31.73 1.63 11.57
N THR A 482 -31.21 1.05 10.48
CA THR A 482 -30.63 -0.29 10.46
C THR A 482 -29.16 -0.30 10.08
N LEU A 483 -28.41 -1.14 10.79
CA LEU A 483 -27.04 -1.53 10.41
C LEU A 483 -27.10 -2.77 9.53
N THR A 484 -26.77 -2.59 8.25
CA THR A 484 -26.61 -3.67 7.26
C THR A 484 -25.12 -3.95 7.08
N VAL A 485 -24.70 -5.19 7.28
CA VAL A 485 -23.29 -5.58 7.10
C VAL A 485 -23.13 -6.48 5.88
N VAL A 486 -22.29 -6.07 4.93
CA VAL A 486 -22.00 -6.81 3.70
C VAL A 486 -20.68 -7.55 3.87
N VAL A 487 -20.71 -8.87 3.69
CA VAL A 487 -19.53 -9.75 3.82
C VAL A 487 -19.35 -10.62 2.58
N GLY A 488 -18.10 -10.90 2.21
CA GLY A 488 -17.78 -11.71 1.03
C GLY A 488 -16.27 -11.92 0.88
N THR A 489 -15.86 -12.80 -0.03
CA THR A 489 -14.44 -12.99 -0.37
C THR A 489 -13.86 -11.76 -1.06
N VAL A 490 -12.53 -11.70 -1.19
CA VAL A 490 -11.89 -10.69 -2.06
C VAL A 490 -12.39 -10.92 -3.50
N GLY A 491 -12.65 -9.83 -4.24
CA GLY A 491 -13.18 -9.91 -5.61
C GLY A 491 -14.66 -10.33 -5.74
N SER A 492 -15.43 -10.38 -4.66
CA SER A 492 -16.86 -10.79 -4.72
C SER A 492 -17.84 -9.71 -5.20
N GLY A 493 -17.36 -8.50 -5.54
CA GLY A 493 -18.19 -7.36 -5.96
C GLY A 493 -18.69 -6.42 -4.85
N LYS A 494 -18.07 -6.41 -3.65
CA LYS A 494 -18.55 -5.60 -2.50
C LYS A 494 -18.45 -4.08 -2.74
N SER A 495 -17.29 -3.59 -3.14
CA SER A 495 -17.11 -2.17 -3.47
C SER A 495 -17.91 -1.78 -4.71
N THR A 496 -18.01 -2.68 -5.68
CA THR A 496 -18.89 -2.53 -6.85
C THR A 496 -20.36 -2.38 -6.47
N LEU A 497 -20.84 -3.08 -5.44
CA LEU A 497 -22.20 -2.91 -4.91
C LEU A 497 -22.40 -1.49 -4.35
N LEU A 498 -21.40 -0.93 -3.66
CA LEU A 498 -21.47 0.45 -3.17
C LEU A 498 -21.41 1.46 -4.33
N GLN A 499 -20.58 1.23 -5.34
CA GLN A 499 -20.54 2.07 -6.55
C GLN A 499 -21.87 2.05 -7.31
N ALA A 500 -22.56 0.90 -7.37
CA ALA A 500 -23.92 0.84 -7.89
C ALA A 500 -24.90 1.65 -7.03
N MET A 501 -24.81 1.60 -5.70
CA MET A 501 -25.62 2.45 -4.81
C MET A 501 -25.31 3.95 -4.92
N LEU A 502 -24.12 4.32 -5.41
CA LEU A 502 -23.72 5.71 -5.69
C LEU A 502 -24.13 6.18 -7.09
N ARG A 503 -24.78 5.34 -7.90
CA ARG A 503 -25.08 5.55 -9.33
C ARG A 503 -23.84 5.69 -10.25
N GLU A 504 -22.66 5.32 -9.77
CA GLU A 504 -21.41 5.32 -10.56
C GLU A 504 -21.34 4.14 -11.55
N LEU A 505 -22.14 3.10 -11.32
CA LEU A 505 -22.24 1.94 -12.20
C LEU A 505 -23.68 1.84 -12.70
N THR A 506 -23.94 2.20 -13.95
CA THR A 506 -25.29 2.17 -14.54
C THR A 506 -25.83 0.73 -14.72
N PRO A 507 -27.13 0.48 -14.44
CA PRO A 507 -27.73 -0.84 -14.65
C PRO A 507 -27.91 -1.17 -16.13
N THR A 508 -27.60 -2.41 -16.50
CA THR A 508 -28.02 -2.99 -17.80
C THR A 508 -29.45 -3.51 -17.73
N SER A 509 -29.87 -4.00 -16.56
CA SER A 509 -31.25 -4.39 -16.27
C SER A 509 -31.57 -4.28 -14.77
N GLY A 510 -32.85 -4.18 -14.45
CA GLY A 510 -33.34 -4.00 -13.07
C GLY A 510 -33.58 -2.54 -12.69
N GLN A 511 -33.99 -2.30 -11.44
CA GLN A 511 -34.32 -0.98 -10.92
C GLN A 511 -33.52 -0.66 -9.66
N LEU A 512 -33.04 0.58 -9.56
CA LEU A 512 -32.40 1.16 -8.38
C LEU A 512 -33.19 2.40 -7.95
N SER A 513 -33.70 2.38 -6.72
CA SER A 513 -34.37 3.53 -6.09
C SER A 513 -33.59 3.94 -4.84
N ILE A 514 -33.31 5.23 -4.74
CA ILE A 514 -32.54 5.85 -3.66
C ILE A 514 -33.33 7.06 -3.17
N ASN A 515 -33.60 7.10 -1.86
CA ASN A 515 -34.26 8.20 -1.18
C ASN A 515 -33.33 8.77 -0.11
N GLY A 516 -33.09 10.08 -0.13
CA GLY A 516 -32.27 10.80 0.86
C GLY A 516 -30.80 10.99 0.45
N VAL A 517 -30.05 11.67 1.32
CA VAL A 517 -28.64 12.01 1.08
C VAL A 517 -27.74 10.84 1.46
N ILE A 518 -26.74 10.52 0.62
CA ILE A 518 -25.73 9.49 0.86
C ILE A 518 -24.41 10.12 1.28
N ALA A 519 -23.77 9.60 2.33
CA ALA A 519 -22.37 9.84 2.65
C ALA A 519 -21.54 8.56 2.42
N TYR A 520 -20.37 8.70 1.80
CA TYR A 520 -19.51 7.59 1.42
C TYR A 520 -18.11 7.71 2.03
N ALA A 521 -17.64 6.64 2.66
CA ALA A 521 -16.25 6.47 3.06
C ALA A 521 -15.61 5.36 2.21
N ALA A 522 -14.73 5.76 1.30
CA ALA A 522 -14.05 4.85 0.37
C ALA A 522 -13.01 3.95 1.06
N GLN A 523 -12.75 2.80 0.43
CA GLN A 523 -11.75 1.82 0.90
C GLN A 523 -10.34 2.42 0.91
N ASP A 524 -9.99 3.15 -0.15
CA ASP A 524 -8.77 3.94 -0.23
C ASP A 524 -9.10 5.42 0.07
N PRO A 525 -8.72 5.94 1.26
CA PRO A 525 -9.10 7.28 1.68
C PRO A 525 -8.44 8.35 0.82
N TRP A 526 -9.25 9.24 0.23
CA TRP A 526 -8.76 10.41 -0.50
C TRP A 526 -8.81 11.68 0.37
N LEU A 527 -7.65 12.30 0.58
CA LEU A 527 -7.50 13.60 1.24
C LEU A 527 -6.96 14.61 0.22
N PHE A 528 -7.54 15.81 0.21
CA PHE A 528 -7.05 16.92 -0.61
C PHE A 528 -6.08 17.78 0.20
N GLU A 529 -5.24 18.52 -0.50
CA GLU A 529 -4.19 19.34 0.09
C GLU A 529 -4.80 20.52 0.86
N ALA A 530 -4.93 20.32 2.17
CA ALA A 530 -5.60 21.24 3.07
C ALA A 530 -5.35 20.82 4.52
N SER A 531 -5.75 21.67 5.47
CA SER A 531 -5.76 21.26 6.89
C SER A 531 -6.63 20.02 7.14
N VAL A 532 -6.29 19.24 8.17
CA VAL A 532 -7.13 18.13 8.65
C VAL A 532 -8.56 18.60 8.91
N ARG A 533 -8.72 19.79 9.49
CA ARG A 533 -10.01 20.44 9.72
C ARG A 533 -10.80 20.62 8.43
N GLN A 534 -10.21 21.23 7.40
CA GLN A 534 -10.88 21.44 6.12
C GLN A 534 -11.21 20.12 5.42
N ASN A 535 -10.35 19.11 5.56
CA ASN A 535 -10.64 17.76 5.06
C ASN A 535 -11.86 17.12 5.73
N ILE A 536 -12.10 17.38 7.02
CA ILE A 536 -13.28 16.87 7.74
C ILE A 536 -14.53 17.70 7.44
N LEU A 537 -14.41 19.03 7.40
CA LEU A 537 -15.54 19.94 7.11
C LEU A 537 -16.04 19.82 5.67
N PHE A 538 -15.13 19.58 4.73
CA PHE A 538 -15.43 19.34 3.31
C PHE A 538 -16.34 20.41 2.66
N GLY A 539 -16.09 21.68 3.00
CA GLY A 539 -16.86 22.83 2.48
C GLY A 539 -18.09 23.21 3.32
N GLN A 540 -18.46 22.42 4.34
CA GLN A 540 -19.50 22.81 5.29
C GLN A 540 -18.95 23.77 6.36
N GLU A 541 -19.84 24.58 6.92
CA GLU A 541 -19.51 25.44 8.07
C GLU A 541 -19.17 24.62 9.32
N MET A 542 -18.33 25.18 10.19
CA MET A 542 -17.86 24.50 11.40
C MET A 542 -18.85 24.63 12.55
N ASN A 543 -19.62 23.58 12.82
CA ASN A 543 -20.36 23.41 14.05
C ASN A 543 -19.44 22.81 15.13
N LEU A 544 -19.03 23.63 16.09
CA LEU A 544 -18.04 23.25 17.11
C LEU A 544 -18.48 22.03 17.94
N GLN A 545 -19.77 21.91 18.27
CA GLN A 545 -20.30 20.80 19.07
C GLN A 545 -20.24 19.50 18.29
N ARG A 546 -20.78 19.50 17.06
CA ARG A 546 -20.75 18.32 16.17
C ARG A 546 -19.32 17.92 15.83
N TYR A 547 -18.47 18.88 15.50
CA TYR A 547 -17.07 18.62 15.18
C TYR A 547 -16.34 17.92 16.33
N LYS A 548 -16.48 18.41 17.58
CA LYS A 548 -15.90 17.75 18.77
C LYS A 548 -16.44 16.34 18.99
N GLN A 549 -17.73 16.11 18.75
CA GLN A 549 -18.34 14.77 18.86
C GLN A 549 -17.78 13.82 17.80
N VAL A 550 -17.64 14.28 16.54
CA VAL A 550 -17.08 13.49 15.43
C VAL A 550 -15.62 13.13 15.69
N ILE A 551 -14.79 14.09 16.11
CA ILE A 551 -13.39 13.82 16.48
C ILE A 551 -13.29 12.77 17.59
N LYS A 552 -14.20 12.83 18.57
CA LYS A 552 -14.25 11.87 19.67
C LYS A 552 -14.68 10.48 19.20
N CYS A 553 -15.79 10.34 18.46
CA CYS A 553 -16.30 9.03 18.05
C CYS A 553 -15.41 8.34 17.01
N CYS A 554 -14.73 9.11 16.14
CA CYS A 554 -13.75 8.60 15.18
C CYS A 554 -12.37 8.34 15.80
N GLN A 555 -12.18 8.60 17.11
CA GLN A 555 -10.92 8.35 17.83
C GLN A 555 -9.72 9.14 17.26
N LEU A 556 -9.94 10.37 16.80
CA LEU A 556 -8.91 11.23 16.22
C LEU A 556 -8.17 12.11 17.25
N LYS A 557 -8.68 12.22 18.48
CA LYS A 557 -8.14 13.15 19.50
C LYS A 557 -6.64 12.96 19.74
N SER A 558 -6.19 11.72 19.94
CA SER A 558 -4.77 11.42 20.18
C SER A 558 -3.90 11.64 18.94
N ASP A 559 -4.45 11.50 17.73
CA ASP A 559 -3.70 11.81 16.51
C ASP A 559 -3.46 13.31 16.39
N LEU A 560 -4.50 14.11 16.64
CA LEU A 560 -4.42 15.57 16.60
C LEU A 560 -3.44 16.11 17.65
N GLU A 561 -3.35 15.50 18.83
CA GLU A 561 -2.37 15.90 19.86
C GLU A 561 -0.91 15.67 19.44
N ILE A 562 -0.65 14.72 18.53
CA ILE A 562 0.71 14.42 18.04
C ILE A 562 1.12 15.37 16.90
N LEU A 563 0.15 15.92 16.16
CA LEU A 563 0.42 16.84 15.06
C LEU A 563 0.86 18.21 15.59
N SER A 564 1.90 18.78 14.99
CA SER A 564 2.53 20.05 15.40
C SER A 564 1.55 21.22 15.51
N HIS A 565 0.51 21.27 14.67
CA HIS A 565 -0.54 22.30 14.70
C HIS A 565 -1.94 21.72 14.92
N GLY A 566 -2.05 20.52 15.48
CA GLY A 566 -3.33 19.89 15.73
C GLY A 566 -4.16 19.68 14.45
N ASP A 567 -5.42 20.09 14.48
CA ASP A 567 -6.35 19.98 13.35
C ASP A 567 -6.10 21.01 12.22
N LYS A 568 -5.29 22.04 12.48
CA LYS A 568 -4.87 23.02 11.46
C LYS A 568 -3.69 22.52 10.62
N THR A 569 -3.07 21.41 11.02
CA THR A 569 -1.94 20.83 10.28
C THR A 569 -2.34 20.51 8.85
N VAL A 570 -1.55 21.00 7.89
CA VAL A 570 -1.78 20.81 6.46
C VAL A 570 -1.35 19.41 6.06
N VAL A 571 -2.28 18.69 5.45
CA VAL A 571 -2.10 17.33 4.96
C VAL A 571 -1.62 17.45 3.53
N GLY A 572 -0.37 17.06 3.24
CA GLY A 572 0.21 17.13 1.89
C GLY A 572 -0.53 16.21 0.89
N GLU A 573 -0.08 16.19 -0.37
CA GLU A 573 -0.77 15.46 -1.46
C GLU A 573 -1.11 14.00 -1.08
N ARG A 574 -2.40 13.63 -1.19
CA ARG A 574 -2.95 12.30 -0.80
C ARG A 574 -2.66 11.88 0.65
N GLY A 575 -2.34 12.85 1.51
CA GLY A 575 -1.98 12.63 2.91
C GLY A 575 -0.69 11.86 3.11
N ALA A 576 0.34 12.12 2.30
CA ALA A 576 1.66 11.49 2.43
C ALA A 576 2.29 11.61 3.83
N SER A 577 1.98 12.68 4.57
CA SER A 577 2.44 12.91 5.95
C SER A 577 1.71 12.07 7.01
N LEU A 578 0.65 11.33 6.64
CA LEU A 578 -0.20 10.60 7.57
C LEU A 578 -0.13 9.08 7.37
N SER A 579 -0.25 8.34 8.47
CA SER A 579 -0.37 6.87 8.41
C SER A 579 -1.67 6.43 7.73
N GLY A 580 -1.70 5.21 7.17
CA GLY A 580 -2.91 4.64 6.56
C GLY A 580 -4.13 4.63 7.50
N GLY A 581 -3.92 4.31 8.78
CA GLY A 581 -4.98 4.34 9.79
C GLY A 581 -5.51 5.74 10.09
N GLN A 582 -4.64 6.76 10.10
CA GLN A 582 -5.05 8.17 10.27
C GLN A 582 -5.86 8.67 9.08
N ARG A 583 -5.41 8.38 7.84
CA ARG A 583 -6.15 8.75 6.62
C ARG A 583 -7.54 8.13 6.60
N ALA A 584 -7.67 6.85 6.99
CA ALA A 584 -8.95 6.17 7.10
C ALA A 584 -9.87 6.83 8.13
N ARG A 585 -9.35 7.20 9.32
CA ARG A 585 -10.12 7.90 10.35
C ARG A 585 -10.58 9.29 9.92
N ILE A 586 -9.74 10.07 9.22
CA ILE A 586 -10.11 11.40 8.71
C ILE A 586 -11.20 11.29 7.64
N SER A 587 -11.09 10.33 6.71
CA SER A 587 -12.13 10.07 5.70
C SER A 587 -13.45 9.62 6.34
N LEU A 588 -13.38 8.76 7.37
CA LEU A 588 -14.57 8.40 8.15
C LEU A 588 -15.17 9.61 8.86
N ALA A 589 -14.35 10.46 9.48
CA ALA A 589 -14.81 11.68 10.15
C ALA A 589 -15.49 12.66 9.17
N ARG A 590 -14.95 12.81 7.96
CA ARG A 590 -15.58 13.58 6.87
C ARG A 590 -16.99 13.05 6.57
N CYS A 591 -17.10 11.74 6.35
CA CYS A 591 -18.36 11.06 6.06
C CYS A 591 -19.39 11.29 7.20
N VAL A 592 -18.97 11.11 8.45
CA VAL A 592 -19.84 11.26 9.65
C VAL A 592 -20.26 12.71 9.89
N TYR A 593 -19.41 13.69 9.56
CA TYR A 593 -19.70 15.10 9.75
C TYR A 593 -20.86 15.60 8.86
N GLN A 594 -20.93 15.11 7.61
CA GLN A 594 -21.86 15.57 6.56
C GLN A 594 -23.36 15.46 6.89
N ASN A 595 -23.74 14.66 7.90
CA ASN A 595 -25.13 14.43 8.34
C ASN A 595 -26.06 13.91 7.22
N ALA A 596 -25.71 12.77 6.63
CA ALA A 596 -26.52 12.07 5.63
C ALA A 596 -27.63 11.19 6.22
N ASP A 597 -28.52 10.67 5.37
CA ASP A 597 -29.55 9.68 5.70
C ASP A 597 -29.02 8.25 5.60
N VAL A 598 -28.17 8.00 4.60
CA VAL A 598 -27.51 6.73 4.36
C VAL A 598 -25.99 6.87 4.43
N TYR A 599 -25.33 6.02 5.20
CA TYR A 599 -23.87 5.96 5.31
C TYR A 599 -23.35 4.67 4.67
N LEU A 600 -22.56 4.81 3.62
CA LEU A 600 -21.88 3.72 2.94
C LEU A 600 -20.42 3.69 3.38
N LEU A 601 -20.03 2.62 4.08
CA LEU A 601 -18.72 2.48 4.71
C LEU A 601 -17.97 1.29 4.08
N ASP A 602 -16.98 1.57 3.23
CA ASP A 602 -16.18 0.54 2.53
C ASP A 602 -14.91 0.17 3.31
N ASP A 603 -15.02 -0.83 4.18
CA ASP A 603 -13.96 -1.36 5.06
C ASP A 603 -13.11 -0.28 5.80
N PRO A 604 -13.72 0.74 6.44
CA PRO A 604 -12.98 1.84 7.07
C PRO A 604 -12.14 1.43 8.30
N LEU A 605 -12.23 0.15 8.71
CA LEU A 605 -11.57 -0.42 9.89
C LEU A 605 -10.33 -1.26 9.56
N ALA A 606 -10.02 -1.49 8.27
CA ALA A 606 -8.96 -2.41 7.86
C ALA A 606 -7.54 -1.94 8.22
N ALA A 607 -7.26 -0.64 8.06
CA ALA A 607 -5.94 -0.05 8.31
C ALA A 607 -5.71 0.35 9.79
N VAL A 608 -6.66 0.02 10.68
CA VAL A 608 -6.71 0.53 12.05
C VAL A 608 -6.50 -0.60 13.07
N ASP A 609 -5.75 -0.32 14.14
CA ASP A 609 -5.53 -1.28 15.23
C ASP A 609 -6.84 -1.80 15.82
N ALA A 610 -6.89 -3.09 16.17
CA ALA A 610 -8.11 -3.74 16.66
C ALA A 610 -8.78 -3.06 17.87
N LYS A 611 -8.01 -2.37 18.74
CA LYS A 611 -8.55 -1.59 19.87
C LYS A 611 -9.28 -0.34 19.36
N VAL A 612 -8.66 0.42 18.47
CA VAL A 612 -9.24 1.65 17.91
C VAL A 612 -10.40 1.30 16.98
N ALA A 613 -10.28 0.24 16.18
CA ALA A 613 -11.35 -0.25 15.32
C ALA A 613 -12.59 -0.69 16.11
N GLN A 614 -12.41 -1.33 17.28
CA GLN A 614 -13.53 -1.65 18.18
C GLN A 614 -14.17 -0.39 18.77
N ALA A 615 -13.38 0.59 19.18
CA ALA A 615 -13.89 1.85 19.71
C ALA A 615 -14.67 2.64 18.65
N ILE A 616 -14.15 2.75 17.42
CA ILE A 616 -14.87 3.36 16.28
C ILE A 616 -16.18 2.60 16.01
N TYR A 617 -16.17 1.27 16.01
CA TYR A 617 -17.38 0.49 15.77
C TYR A 617 -18.45 0.70 16.86
N GLU A 618 -18.05 0.80 18.14
CA GLU A 618 -18.97 1.01 19.25
C GLU A 618 -19.45 2.46 19.37
N ASP A 619 -18.52 3.42 19.33
CA ASP A 619 -18.80 4.84 19.57
C ASP A 619 -19.35 5.55 18.33
N CYS A 620 -18.84 5.22 17.13
CA CYS A 620 -19.24 5.85 15.87
C CYS A 620 -20.35 5.05 15.17
N ILE A 621 -20.07 3.82 14.72
CA ILE A 621 -20.99 3.06 13.84
C ILE A 621 -22.26 2.64 14.59
N ARG A 622 -22.14 2.18 15.84
CA ARG A 622 -23.30 1.75 16.66
C ARG A 622 -23.80 2.80 17.64
N GLY A 623 -22.98 3.81 17.93
CA GLY A 623 -23.30 4.90 18.84
C GLY A 623 -23.85 6.08 18.08
N PHE A 624 -22.95 6.87 17.48
CA PHE A 624 -23.29 8.11 16.77
C PHE A 624 -24.21 7.90 15.56
N LEU A 625 -24.03 6.81 14.80
CA LEU A 625 -24.82 6.48 13.59
C LEU A 625 -25.99 5.52 13.86
N ARG A 626 -26.38 5.30 15.13
CA ARG A 626 -27.41 4.32 15.50
C ARG A 626 -28.74 4.56 14.80
N ASP A 627 -29.14 5.82 14.70
CA ASP A 627 -30.45 6.23 14.19
C ASP A 627 -30.41 6.53 12.67
N LYS A 628 -29.34 6.09 11.99
CA LYS A 628 -29.11 6.28 10.56
C LYS A 628 -29.01 4.94 9.84
N ALA A 629 -29.36 4.91 8.55
CA ALA A 629 -29.14 3.71 7.75
C ALA A 629 -27.66 3.58 7.44
N THR A 630 -27.03 2.50 7.92
CA THR A 630 -25.59 2.31 7.76
C THR A 630 -25.31 0.98 7.06
N VAL A 631 -24.61 1.04 5.93
CA VAL A 631 -24.11 -0.12 5.20
C VAL A 631 -22.61 -0.23 5.46
N LEU A 632 -22.21 -1.26 6.20
CA LEU A 632 -20.82 -1.54 6.49
C LEU A 632 -20.34 -2.73 5.66
N VAL A 633 -19.48 -2.48 4.68
CA VAL A 633 -18.68 -3.52 4.02
C VAL A 633 -17.48 -3.81 4.90
N THR A 634 -17.24 -5.08 5.24
CA THR A 634 -16.00 -5.45 5.92
C THR A 634 -15.63 -6.91 5.71
N HIS A 635 -14.34 -7.20 5.66
CA HIS A 635 -13.81 -8.57 5.71
C HIS A 635 -13.87 -9.18 7.13
N HIS A 636 -14.11 -8.35 8.14
CA HIS A 636 -14.10 -8.74 9.55
C HIS A 636 -15.49 -9.16 10.07
N VAL A 637 -15.80 -10.45 9.94
CA VAL A 637 -17.11 -11.05 10.30
C VAL A 637 -17.55 -10.80 11.76
N HIS A 638 -16.65 -10.41 12.67
CA HIS A 638 -17.06 -10.12 14.05
C HIS A 638 -17.95 -8.88 14.19
N TYR A 639 -17.87 -7.93 13.24
CA TYR A 639 -18.74 -6.75 13.18
C TYR A 639 -20.14 -7.06 12.64
N ALA A 640 -20.34 -8.21 11.98
CA ALA A 640 -21.66 -8.64 11.50
C ALA A 640 -22.59 -9.14 12.63
N ARG A 641 -22.04 -9.49 13.80
CA ARG A 641 -22.80 -10.18 14.88
C ARG A 641 -23.97 -9.37 15.43
N ASN A 642 -23.83 -8.05 15.46
CA ASN A 642 -24.82 -7.12 16.02
C ASN A 642 -25.54 -6.33 14.93
N ALA A 643 -25.40 -6.72 13.67
CA ALA A 643 -26.10 -6.12 12.56
C ALA A 643 -27.57 -6.55 12.56
N ALA A 644 -28.47 -5.66 12.15
CA ALA A 644 -29.87 -6.00 11.93
C ALA A 644 -30.02 -6.91 10.71
N VAL A 645 -29.19 -6.66 9.69
CA VAL A 645 -29.17 -7.39 8.42
C VAL A 645 -27.73 -7.74 8.07
N VAL A 646 -27.49 -8.99 7.64
CA VAL A 646 -26.19 -9.41 7.10
C VAL A 646 -26.40 -9.93 5.69
N ALA A 647 -25.78 -9.28 4.70
CA ALA A 647 -25.82 -9.66 3.30
C ALA A 647 -24.50 -10.37 2.92
N VAL A 648 -24.60 -11.61 2.44
CA VAL A 648 -23.42 -12.39 2.02
C VAL A 648 -23.29 -12.35 0.50
N MET A 649 -22.21 -11.74 -0.01
CA MET A 649 -21.92 -11.66 -1.44
C MET A 649 -20.96 -12.75 -1.91
N ARG A 650 -21.22 -13.31 -3.09
CA ARG A 650 -20.34 -14.26 -3.79
C ARG A 650 -20.49 -14.11 -5.29
N ASN A 651 -19.39 -13.98 -6.02
CA ASN A 651 -19.35 -13.89 -7.49
C ASN A 651 -20.36 -12.87 -8.07
N GLY A 652 -20.47 -11.68 -7.47
CA GLY A 652 -21.40 -10.65 -7.94
C GLY A 652 -22.89 -10.92 -7.67
N LYS A 653 -23.23 -11.90 -6.82
CA LYS A 653 -24.61 -12.20 -6.35
C LYS A 653 -24.75 -12.08 -4.83
N VAL A 654 -25.94 -11.74 -4.34
CA VAL A 654 -26.30 -11.78 -2.89
C VAL A 654 -26.95 -13.11 -2.58
N ASN A 655 -26.30 -13.95 -1.76
CA ASN A 655 -26.76 -15.33 -1.52
C ASN A 655 -27.69 -15.50 -0.31
N CYS A 656 -27.63 -14.65 0.73
CA CYS A 656 -28.36 -14.88 1.99
C CYS A 656 -28.54 -13.61 2.86
N ILE A 657 -29.69 -13.49 3.54
CA ILE A 657 -30.10 -12.46 4.52
C ILE A 657 -30.81 -13.14 5.73
N ARG A 658 -30.38 -12.95 7.01
CA ARG A 658 -30.97 -13.61 8.22
C ARG A 658 -30.88 -12.81 9.56
N GLY A 659 -31.79 -13.08 10.51
CA GLY A 659 -31.78 -12.69 11.96
C GLY A 659 -31.62 -13.89 12.95
N PHE A 660 -31.28 -13.70 14.25
CA PHE A 660 -30.68 -14.75 15.14
C PHE A 660 -31.41 -14.99 16.51
N LEU A 661 -31.89 -16.23 16.86
CA LEU A 661 -32.68 -16.61 18.11
C LEU A 661 -32.18 -17.89 18.89
N ARG A 662 -32.65 -18.14 20.16
CA ARG A 662 -32.25 -19.19 21.17
C ARG A 662 -33.44 -19.97 21.82
N ASP A 663 -33.46 -21.33 21.83
CA ASP A 663 -33.92 -22.28 22.91
C ASP A 663 -33.81 -23.79 22.47
N LYS A 664 -33.79 -24.75 23.44
CA LYS A 664 -33.56 -26.24 23.36
C LYS A 664 -32.67 -26.77 22.21
N ALA A 665 -31.53 -27.36 22.56
CA ALA A 665 -30.59 -27.93 21.57
C ALA A 665 -30.43 -29.45 21.71
N THR A 666 -31.30 -30.20 21.01
CA THR A 666 -31.15 -31.64 20.80
C THR A 666 -30.85 -31.87 19.33
N VAL A 667 -29.79 -32.63 19.03
CA VAL A 667 -29.52 -33.12 17.68
C VAL A 667 -29.90 -34.60 17.66
N LEU A 668 -30.99 -34.92 16.97
CA LEU A 668 -31.51 -36.26 16.82
C LEU A 668 -31.22 -36.74 15.39
N VAL A 669 -30.56 -37.89 15.26
CA VAL A 669 -30.34 -38.57 13.98
C VAL A 669 -31.14 -39.86 14.01
N THR A 670 -32.33 -39.85 13.39
CA THR A 670 -33.33 -40.93 13.48
C THR A 670 -33.29 -41.97 12.36
N HIS A 671 -32.79 -41.63 11.17
CA HIS A 671 -32.83 -42.49 9.97
C HIS A 671 -31.42 -42.77 9.41
N HIS A 672 -31.30 -43.64 8.40
CA HIS A 672 -30.04 -43.97 7.73
C HIS A 672 -29.30 -42.71 7.24
N VAL A 673 -28.10 -42.45 7.77
CA VAL A 673 -27.24 -41.34 7.32
C VAL A 673 -25.93 -41.89 6.78
N HIS A 674 -25.73 -41.79 5.46
CA HIS A 674 -24.46 -42.20 4.82
C HIS A 674 -23.28 -41.32 5.25
N TYR A 675 -23.45 -39.99 5.36
CA TYR A 675 -22.37 -39.07 5.72
C TYR A 675 -22.82 -37.88 6.59
N ALA A 676 -22.42 -37.87 7.87
CA ALA A 676 -22.66 -36.77 8.81
C ALA A 676 -21.34 -36.02 9.10
N ARG A 677 -21.18 -34.82 8.53
CA ARG A 677 -19.95 -34.01 8.72
C ARG A 677 -19.85 -33.42 10.14
N ASN A 678 -20.95 -32.99 10.76
CA ASN A 678 -20.99 -32.50 12.15
C ASN A 678 -22.40 -32.70 12.75
N ALA A 679 -22.55 -33.60 13.73
CA ALA A 679 -23.72 -33.72 14.60
C ALA A 679 -23.33 -33.23 16.00
N ALA A 680 -23.50 -31.94 16.29
CA ALA A 680 -22.98 -31.36 17.52
C ALA A 680 -23.87 -30.29 18.14
N VAL A 681 -23.99 -30.33 19.47
CA VAL A 681 -24.58 -29.25 20.27
C VAL A 681 -23.44 -28.34 20.73
N VAL A 682 -23.37 -27.12 20.22
CA VAL A 682 -22.25 -26.20 20.50
C VAL A 682 -22.74 -24.94 21.21
N ALA A 683 -22.40 -24.79 22.49
CA ALA A 683 -22.69 -23.62 23.30
C ALA A 683 -21.43 -22.75 23.43
N VAL A 684 -21.40 -21.55 22.83
CA VAL A 684 -20.24 -20.63 22.91
C VAL A 684 -20.61 -19.30 23.56
N MET A 685 -19.82 -18.90 24.54
CA MET A 685 -19.91 -17.62 25.22
C MET A 685 -18.63 -16.82 25.05
N ARG A 686 -18.75 -15.52 24.73
CA ARG A 686 -17.64 -14.56 24.71
C ARG A 686 -18.02 -13.36 25.58
N ASN A 687 -17.14 -12.94 26.48
CA ASN A 687 -17.24 -11.74 27.33
C ASN A 687 -18.37 -11.75 28.40
N GLY A 688 -18.39 -12.74 29.30
CA GLY A 688 -19.38 -12.79 30.40
C GLY A 688 -19.14 -11.71 31.49
N LYS A 689 -20.17 -10.96 31.88
CA LYS A 689 -20.16 -10.00 33.02
C LYS A 689 -20.56 -10.69 34.34
N VAL A 690 -20.47 -9.98 35.47
CA VAL A 690 -20.71 -10.52 36.83
C VAL A 690 -22.16 -10.98 37.00
N ASN A 691 -22.40 -12.14 37.63
CA ASN A 691 -23.72 -12.74 37.92
C ASN A 691 -24.63 -13.10 36.72
N CYS A 692 -24.15 -13.07 35.47
CA CYS A 692 -25.04 -13.12 34.30
C CYS A 692 -25.73 -14.46 33.98
N ILE A 693 -25.22 -15.62 34.43
CA ILE A 693 -25.70 -16.91 33.91
C ILE A 693 -25.96 -17.94 35.01
N ARG A 694 -27.25 -18.29 35.13
CA ARG A 694 -27.75 -19.48 35.82
C ARG A 694 -28.42 -20.38 34.77
N GLY A 695 -27.72 -21.41 34.27
CA GLY A 695 -28.26 -22.38 33.32
C GLY A 695 -28.45 -21.85 31.88
N PHE A 696 -27.35 -21.62 31.14
CA PHE A 696 -27.37 -21.19 29.73
C PHE A 696 -28.13 -22.17 28.82
N LEU A 697 -27.98 -23.47 29.10
CA LEU A 697 -28.86 -24.52 28.62
C LEU A 697 -29.42 -25.18 29.88
N ARG A 698 -30.70 -24.89 30.14
CA ARG A 698 -31.42 -25.36 31.33
C ARG A 698 -31.67 -26.87 31.26
N ASP A 699 -32.06 -27.35 30.09
CA ASP A 699 -32.44 -28.75 29.83
C ASP A 699 -31.39 -29.50 28.99
N LYS A 700 -31.36 -30.84 29.12
CA LYS A 700 -30.35 -31.79 28.60
C LYS A 700 -29.80 -31.41 27.21
N ALA A 701 -28.49 -31.16 27.11
CA ALA A 701 -27.79 -31.08 25.82
C ALA A 701 -27.41 -32.49 25.33
N THR A 702 -28.14 -32.99 24.34
CA THR A 702 -28.02 -34.38 23.89
C THR A 702 -27.75 -34.45 22.39
N VAL A 703 -26.73 -35.22 22.01
CA VAL A 703 -26.57 -35.74 20.65
C VAL A 703 -26.95 -37.20 20.70
N LEU A 704 -28.06 -37.55 20.04
CA LEU A 704 -28.59 -38.90 20.01
C LEU A 704 -28.56 -39.44 18.57
N VAL A 705 -27.82 -40.53 18.38
CA VAL A 705 -27.75 -41.26 17.11
C VAL A 705 -28.46 -42.59 17.30
N THR A 706 -29.66 -42.74 16.73
CA THR A 706 -30.52 -43.91 16.98
C THR A 706 -30.44 -45.01 15.94
N HIS A 707 -29.97 -44.74 14.71
CA HIS A 707 -29.94 -45.70 13.57
C HIS A 707 -28.58 -45.67 12.82
N HIS A 708 -28.43 -46.49 11.76
CA HIS A 708 -27.18 -46.70 11.01
C HIS A 708 -26.53 -45.39 10.52
N VAL A 709 -25.27 -45.16 10.93
CA VAL A 709 -24.43 -44.07 10.42
C VAL A 709 -23.12 -44.63 9.85
N HIS A 710 -22.93 -44.53 8.53
CA HIS A 710 -21.70 -45.00 7.88
C HIS A 710 -20.49 -44.13 8.26
N TYR A 711 -20.62 -42.81 8.21
CA TYR A 711 -19.52 -41.89 8.52
C TYR A 711 -19.97 -40.67 9.33
N ALA A 712 -19.51 -40.56 10.59
CA ALA A 712 -19.69 -39.39 11.45
C ALA A 712 -18.35 -38.73 11.79
N ARG A 713 -18.11 -37.52 11.27
CA ARG A 713 -16.84 -36.81 11.53
C ARG A 713 -16.79 -36.15 12.90
N ASN A 714 -17.89 -35.64 13.44
CA ASN A 714 -17.96 -35.09 14.80
C ASN A 714 -19.36 -35.32 15.40
N ALA A 715 -19.46 -36.14 16.44
CA ALA A 715 -20.63 -36.30 17.31
C ALA A 715 -20.30 -35.73 18.70
N ALA A 716 -20.68 -34.47 19.01
CA ALA A 716 -20.12 -33.80 20.19
C ALA A 716 -21.05 -32.80 20.87
N VAL A 717 -20.97 -32.75 22.20
CA VAL A 717 -21.51 -31.65 23.01
C VAL A 717 -20.34 -30.74 23.39
N VAL A 718 -20.29 -29.52 22.85
CA VAL A 718 -19.16 -28.60 23.00
C VAL A 718 -19.60 -27.33 23.72
N ALA A 719 -19.08 -27.07 24.91
CA ALA A 719 -19.29 -25.85 25.67
C ALA A 719 -18.00 -25.01 25.71
N VAL A 720 -18.01 -23.79 25.17
CA VAL A 720 -16.84 -22.90 25.10
C VAL A 720 -17.11 -21.54 25.73
N MET A 721 -16.32 -21.12 26.70
CA MET A 721 -16.34 -19.75 27.24
C MET A 721 -15.04 -19.01 26.91
N ARG A 722 -15.13 -17.74 26.50
CA ARG A 722 -14.00 -16.81 26.34
C ARG A 722 -14.24 -15.54 27.16
N ASN A 723 -13.23 -15.05 27.89
CA ASN A 723 -13.22 -13.79 28.63
C ASN A 723 -14.31 -13.66 29.72
N GLY A 724 -14.30 -14.52 30.74
CA GLY A 724 -15.22 -14.40 31.90
C GLY A 724 -14.71 -13.44 32.98
N LYS A 725 -15.59 -12.59 33.54
CA LYS A 725 -15.35 -11.72 34.71
C LYS A 725 -15.74 -12.41 36.05
N VAL A 726 -15.82 -11.67 37.16
CA VAL A 726 -16.05 -12.20 38.53
C VAL A 726 -17.45 -12.86 38.65
N ASN A 727 -17.61 -13.99 39.35
CA ASN A 727 -18.91 -14.64 39.61
C ASN A 727 -19.82 -14.88 38.37
N CYS A 728 -19.25 -15.19 37.19
CA CYS A 728 -20.05 -15.27 35.95
C CYS A 728 -21.00 -16.47 35.83
N ILE A 729 -20.68 -17.64 36.41
CA ILE A 729 -21.36 -18.91 36.05
C ILE A 729 -21.69 -19.76 37.28
N ARG A 730 -22.99 -20.07 37.43
CA ARG A 730 -23.51 -21.10 38.32
C ARG A 730 -24.19 -22.20 37.48
N GLY A 731 -23.41 -23.15 36.96
CA GLY A 731 -23.85 -24.21 36.03
C GLY A 731 -24.12 -23.71 34.61
N PHE A 732 -23.15 -23.84 33.70
CA PHE A 732 -23.30 -23.44 32.29
C PHE A 732 -24.20 -24.42 31.52
N LEU A 733 -23.96 -25.72 31.73
CA LEU A 733 -24.91 -26.79 31.43
C LEU A 733 -25.36 -27.36 32.78
N ARG A 734 -26.67 -27.27 33.04
CA ARG A 734 -27.24 -27.67 34.33
C ARG A 734 -27.39 -29.20 34.42
N ASP A 735 -27.98 -29.81 33.39
CA ASP A 735 -28.35 -31.23 33.37
C ASP A 735 -27.57 -32.03 32.31
N LYS A 736 -27.15 -33.25 32.67
CA LYS A 736 -26.42 -34.30 31.89
C LYS A 736 -26.07 -33.94 30.43
N ALA A 737 -24.83 -33.54 30.17
CA ALA A 737 -24.29 -33.44 28.80
C ALA A 737 -23.96 -34.84 28.28
N THR A 738 -24.74 -35.33 27.29
CA THR A 738 -24.68 -36.73 26.86
C THR A 738 -24.47 -36.84 25.36
N VAL A 739 -23.49 -37.62 24.95
CA VAL A 739 -23.40 -38.16 23.59
C VAL A 739 -23.76 -39.63 23.67
N LEU A 740 -24.90 -39.99 23.10
CA LEU A 740 -25.42 -41.36 23.09
C LEU A 740 -25.43 -41.90 21.65
N VAL A 741 -24.71 -43.00 21.45
CA VAL A 741 -24.70 -43.75 20.19
C VAL A 741 -25.33 -45.10 20.47
N THR A 742 -26.56 -45.34 19.98
CA THR A 742 -27.34 -46.52 20.35
C THR A 742 -27.24 -47.70 19.37
N HIS A 743 -26.82 -47.49 18.13
CA HIS A 743 -26.79 -48.50 17.04
C HIS A 743 -25.50 -48.43 16.18
N HIS A 744 -25.42 -49.23 15.12
CA HIS A 744 -24.23 -49.42 14.26
C HIS A 744 -23.63 -48.11 13.73
N VAL A 745 -22.39 -47.83 14.12
CA VAL A 745 -21.57 -46.75 13.54
C VAL A 745 -20.28 -47.31 12.94
N HIS A 746 -20.15 -47.28 11.61
CA HIS A 746 -18.96 -47.79 10.94
C HIS A 746 -17.72 -46.93 11.24
N TYR A 747 -17.86 -45.59 11.16
CA TYR A 747 -16.75 -44.68 11.42
C TYR A 747 -17.16 -43.43 12.20
N ALA A 748 -16.68 -43.29 13.45
CA ALA A 748 -16.83 -42.10 14.27
C ALA A 748 -15.46 -41.46 14.54
N ARG A 749 -15.19 -40.28 13.97
CA ARG A 749 -13.90 -39.60 14.18
C ARG A 749 -13.81 -38.93 15.57
N ASN A 750 -14.88 -38.36 16.10
CA ASN A 750 -14.90 -37.76 17.44
C ASN A 750 -16.29 -37.94 18.08
N ALA A 751 -16.39 -38.73 19.14
CA ALA A 751 -17.55 -38.82 20.03
C ALA A 751 -17.16 -38.20 21.38
N ALA A 752 -17.54 -36.95 21.64
CA ALA A 752 -16.94 -36.23 22.77
C ALA A 752 -17.84 -35.19 23.46
N VAL A 753 -17.72 -35.11 24.77
CA VAL A 753 -18.20 -33.98 25.57
C VAL A 753 -17.00 -33.06 25.85
N VAL A 754 -17.02 -31.84 25.30
CA VAL A 754 -15.87 -30.94 25.30
C VAL A 754 -16.23 -29.61 25.98
N ALA A 755 -15.60 -29.32 27.12
CA ALA A 755 -15.74 -28.07 27.85
C ALA A 755 -14.45 -27.24 27.77
N VAL A 756 -14.49 -26.00 27.25
CA VAL A 756 -13.31 -25.15 27.02
C VAL A 756 -13.52 -23.74 27.59
N MET A 757 -12.69 -23.32 28.54
CA MET A 757 -12.64 -21.93 29.02
C MET A 757 -11.35 -21.22 28.55
N ARG A 758 -11.44 -19.97 28.09
CA ARG A 758 -10.30 -19.10 27.77
C ARG A 758 -10.43 -17.76 28.51
N ASN A 759 -9.37 -17.29 29.16
CA ASN A 759 -9.26 -15.98 29.81
C ASN A 759 -10.31 -15.71 30.93
N GLY A 760 -10.32 -16.48 32.03
CA GLY A 760 -11.18 -16.17 33.19
C GLY A 760 -10.48 -15.29 34.25
N LYS A 761 -11.19 -14.31 34.84
CA LYS A 761 -10.70 -13.39 35.88
C LYS A 761 -11.52 -13.51 37.20
N VAL A 762 -10.89 -13.99 38.28
CA VAL A 762 -11.30 -13.95 39.73
C VAL A 762 -12.66 -14.61 40.08
N ASN A 763 -12.70 -15.52 41.06
CA ASN A 763 -13.88 -16.20 41.65
C ASN A 763 -15.01 -16.57 40.65
N CYS A 764 -14.75 -17.36 39.60
CA CYS A 764 -15.66 -17.39 38.44
C CYS A 764 -16.69 -18.53 38.34
N ILE A 765 -16.46 -19.73 38.90
CA ILE A 765 -17.24 -20.92 38.49
C ILE A 765 -17.54 -21.87 39.66
N ARG A 766 -18.83 -22.09 39.92
CA ARG A 766 -19.35 -23.16 40.81
C ARG A 766 -19.88 -24.30 39.93
N GLY A 767 -18.98 -25.13 39.38
CA GLY A 767 -19.26 -26.16 38.37
C GLY A 767 -19.58 -25.59 36.97
N PHE A 768 -18.73 -25.85 35.97
CA PHE A 768 -19.03 -25.50 34.57
C PHE A 768 -20.03 -26.49 33.97
N LEU A 769 -19.79 -27.78 34.25
CA LEU A 769 -20.75 -28.87 34.13
C LEU A 769 -21.13 -29.30 35.54
N ARG A 770 -22.40 -29.12 35.92
CA ARG A 770 -22.86 -29.40 37.28
C ARG A 770 -23.09 -30.91 37.49
N ASP A 771 -23.65 -31.59 36.49
CA ASP A 771 -24.02 -33.02 36.55
C ASP A 771 -23.21 -33.87 35.55
N LYS A 772 -23.31 -35.21 35.67
CA LYS A 772 -22.50 -36.23 34.94
C LYS A 772 -22.32 -35.91 33.45
N ALA A 773 -21.06 -35.82 33.01
CA ALA A 773 -20.69 -35.75 31.60
C ALA A 773 -20.41 -37.17 31.10
N THR A 774 -21.23 -37.63 30.16
CA THR A 774 -21.22 -39.04 29.73
C THR A 774 -21.07 -39.13 28.22
N VAL A 775 -20.07 -39.91 27.79
CA VAL A 775 -20.03 -40.46 26.43
C VAL A 775 -20.38 -41.93 26.58
N LEU A 776 -21.53 -42.31 26.05
CA LEU A 776 -22.06 -43.68 26.11
C LEU A 776 -22.16 -44.24 24.69
N VAL A 777 -21.45 -45.35 24.47
CA VAL A 777 -21.50 -46.13 23.23
C VAL A 777 -22.08 -47.49 23.58
N THR A 778 -23.32 -47.77 23.14
CA THR A 778 -24.05 -48.96 23.62
C THR A 778 -23.98 -50.19 22.71
N HIS A 779 -23.59 -50.05 21.43
CA HIS A 779 -23.60 -51.12 20.41
C HIS A 779 -22.32 -51.10 19.52
N HIS A 780 -22.32 -51.86 18.42
CA HIS A 780 -21.19 -52.05 17.50
C HIS A 780 -20.63 -50.74 16.92
N VAL A 781 -19.36 -50.45 17.25
CA VAL A 781 -18.57 -49.39 16.60
C VAL A 781 -17.32 -49.99 15.97
N HIS A 782 -17.25 -49.99 14.64
CA HIS A 782 -16.09 -50.54 13.93
C HIS A 782 -14.84 -49.66 14.16
N TYR A 783 -14.96 -48.34 14.03
CA TYR A 783 -13.83 -47.43 14.21
C TYR A 783 -14.21 -46.15 14.96
N ALA A 784 -13.72 -46.00 16.20
CA ALA A 784 -13.82 -44.77 16.99
C ALA A 784 -12.44 -44.13 17.19
N ARG A 785 -12.19 -42.97 16.55
CA ARG A 785 -10.88 -42.30 16.69
C ARG A 785 -10.73 -41.58 18.04
N ASN A 786 -11.79 -40.99 18.59
CA ASN A 786 -11.74 -40.36 19.92
C ASN A 786 -13.11 -40.48 20.61
N ALA A 787 -13.20 -41.26 21.69
CA ALA A 787 -14.33 -41.29 22.63
C ALA A 787 -13.88 -40.64 23.94
N ALA A 788 -14.23 -39.38 24.18
CA ALA A 788 -13.58 -38.63 25.26
C ALA A 788 -14.45 -37.56 25.93
N VAL A 789 -14.28 -37.44 27.25
CA VAL A 789 -14.72 -36.26 28.01
C VAL A 789 -13.51 -35.34 28.18
N VAL A 790 -13.56 -34.14 27.60
CA VAL A 790 -12.42 -33.23 27.51
C VAL A 790 -12.73 -31.90 28.19
N ALA A 791 -11.99 -31.55 29.24
CA ALA A 791 -12.08 -30.28 29.94
C ALA A 791 -10.79 -29.46 29.74
N VAL A 792 -10.88 -28.25 29.17
CA VAL A 792 -9.73 -27.39 28.85
C VAL A 792 -9.89 -25.99 29.42
N MET A 793 -8.94 -25.52 30.25
CA MET A 793 -8.87 -24.13 30.71
C MET A 793 -7.62 -23.44 30.15
N ARG A 794 -7.74 -22.23 29.61
CA ARG A 794 -6.61 -21.39 29.15
C ARG A 794 -6.63 -20.03 29.84
N ASN A 795 -5.50 -19.57 30.38
CA ASN A 795 -5.27 -18.26 30.99
C ASN A 795 -6.19 -17.94 32.18
N GLY A 796 -6.02 -18.63 33.32
CA GLY A 796 -6.70 -18.26 34.57
C GLY A 796 -5.91 -17.22 35.36
N LYS A 797 -6.52 -16.06 35.70
CA LYS A 797 -5.94 -15.06 36.62
C LYS A 797 -6.78 -15.01 37.91
N VAL A 798 -6.16 -15.18 39.08
CA VAL A 798 -6.81 -15.09 40.40
C VAL A 798 -5.96 -14.27 41.37
N THR A 799 -6.62 -13.45 42.18
CA THR A 799 -6.11 -12.78 43.39
C THR A 799 -6.71 -13.48 44.62
N ILE A 800 -5.95 -13.49 45.72
CA ILE A 800 -6.06 -14.40 46.88
C ILE A 800 -7.45 -14.36 47.53
N TYR A 801 -8.24 -15.44 47.41
CA TYR A 801 -9.34 -15.85 48.30
C TYR A 801 -9.55 -17.37 48.17
N ASP A 802 -9.85 -18.06 49.28
CA ASP A 802 -9.70 -19.52 49.46
C ASP A 802 -10.74 -20.42 48.73
N ASP A 803 -11.57 -19.85 47.84
CA ASP A 803 -12.80 -20.49 47.30
C ASP A 803 -13.02 -20.35 45.77
N CYS A 804 -11.95 -20.20 44.98
CA CYS A 804 -12.03 -19.67 43.62
C CYS A 804 -12.62 -20.61 42.52
N ILE A 805 -12.38 -21.92 42.58
CA ILE A 805 -12.93 -22.94 41.67
C ILE A 805 -13.29 -24.18 42.50
N ARG A 806 -14.58 -24.44 42.73
CA ARG A 806 -15.06 -25.71 43.31
C ARG A 806 -15.49 -26.66 42.18
N GLY A 807 -14.56 -27.45 41.64
CA GLY A 807 -14.83 -28.43 40.56
C GLY A 807 -15.13 -27.79 39.20
N PHE A 808 -14.30 -28.01 38.17
CA PHE A 808 -14.67 -27.65 36.80
C PHE A 808 -15.74 -28.61 36.26
N LEU A 809 -15.57 -29.91 36.56
CA LEU A 809 -16.63 -30.93 36.54
C LEU A 809 -16.91 -31.31 37.99
N ARG A 810 -18.16 -31.16 38.42
CA ARG A 810 -18.55 -31.40 39.82
C ARG A 810 -18.75 -32.89 40.12
N ASP A 811 -19.46 -33.61 39.25
CA ASP A 811 -19.80 -35.03 39.41
C ASP A 811 -19.17 -35.92 38.31
N LYS A 812 -19.14 -37.25 38.54
CA LYS A 812 -18.49 -38.32 37.73
C LYS A 812 -18.38 -37.97 36.22
N ALA A 813 -17.16 -37.88 35.71
CA ALA A 813 -16.88 -37.87 34.27
C ALA A 813 -16.66 -39.31 33.80
N THR A 814 -17.55 -39.80 32.93
CA THR A 814 -17.57 -41.21 32.54
C THR A 814 -17.51 -41.36 31.03
N VAL A 815 -16.52 -42.11 30.56
CA VAL A 815 -16.53 -42.69 29.22
C VAL A 815 -16.90 -44.14 29.41
N LEU A 816 -18.09 -44.52 28.94
CA LEU A 816 -18.62 -45.87 29.05
C LEU A 816 -18.73 -46.49 27.66
N VAL A 817 -18.03 -47.60 27.46
CA VAL A 817 -18.11 -48.42 26.25
C VAL A 817 -18.67 -49.77 26.67
N THR A 818 -19.91 -50.08 26.27
CA THR A 818 -20.63 -51.24 26.84
C THR A 818 -20.57 -52.52 26.01
N HIS A 819 -20.27 -52.46 24.71
CA HIS A 819 -20.31 -53.60 23.75
C HIS A 819 -19.06 -53.63 22.83
N HIS A 820 -19.14 -54.33 21.68
CA HIS A 820 -18.05 -54.55 20.73
C HIS A 820 -17.51 -53.25 20.09
N VAL A 821 -16.22 -52.97 20.35
CA VAL A 821 -15.46 -51.95 19.62
C VAL A 821 -14.23 -52.59 18.96
N HIS A 822 -14.22 -52.66 17.63
CA HIS A 822 -13.08 -53.23 16.89
C HIS A 822 -11.83 -52.37 17.04
N TYR A 823 -11.96 -51.04 16.90
CA TYR A 823 -10.84 -50.13 17.02
C TYR A 823 -11.20 -48.82 17.73
N ALA A 824 -10.66 -48.61 18.93
CA ALA A 824 -10.72 -47.35 19.67
C ALA A 824 -9.33 -46.72 19.79
N ARG A 825 -9.09 -45.59 19.11
CA ARG A 825 -7.77 -44.94 19.21
C ARG A 825 -7.57 -44.20 20.54
N ASN A 826 -8.60 -43.55 21.10
CA ASN A 826 -8.52 -42.88 22.40
C ASN A 826 -9.86 -42.98 23.13
N ALA A 827 -9.92 -43.73 24.23
CA ALA A 827 -11.01 -43.73 25.21
C ALA A 827 -10.50 -43.03 26.48
N ALA A 828 -10.82 -41.75 26.67
CA ALA A 828 -10.11 -40.96 27.67
C ALA A 828 -10.94 -39.87 28.34
N VAL A 829 -10.70 -39.68 29.64
CA VAL A 829 -11.08 -38.46 30.36
C VAL A 829 -9.86 -37.55 30.39
N VAL A 830 -9.95 -36.38 29.76
CA VAL A 830 -8.80 -35.49 29.54
C VAL A 830 -9.06 -34.12 30.16
N ALA A 831 -8.23 -33.74 31.13
CA ALA A 831 -8.23 -32.44 31.78
C ALA A 831 -6.96 -31.65 31.41
N VAL A 832 -7.09 -30.45 30.83
CA VAL A 832 -5.94 -29.64 30.38
C VAL A 832 -6.04 -28.20 30.89
N MET A 833 -5.05 -27.72 31.63
CA MET A 833 -4.90 -26.31 31.98
C MET A 833 -3.70 -25.68 31.25
N ARG A 834 -3.88 -24.51 30.63
CA ARG A 834 -2.80 -23.69 30.07
C ARG A 834 -2.74 -22.36 30.81
N ASN A 835 -1.56 -21.97 31.32
CA ASN A 835 -1.31 -20.68 31.98
C ASN A 835 -2.15 -20.44 33.25
N GLY A 836 -1.83 -21.13 34.35
CA GLY A 836 -2.36 -20.85 35.69
C GLY A 836 -1.52 -19.82 36.46
N LYS A 837 -2.18 -18.90 37.16
CA LYS A 837 -1.55 -17.90 38.06
C LYS A 837 -1.70 -18.32 39.55
N VAL A 838 -1.48 -17.40 40.50
CA VAL A 838 -1.44 -17.69 41.94
C VAL A 838 -2.73 -18.34 42.45
N ASN A 839 -2.65 -19.38 43.30
CA ASN A 839 -3.79 -20.03 44.00
C ASN A 839 -5.01 -20.43 43.12
N CYS A 840 -4.79 -20.94 41.91
CA CYS A 840 -5.85 -21.02 40.89
C CYS A 840 -6.84 -22.20 40.99
N ILE A 841 -6.48 -23.36 41.57
CA ILE A 841 -7.32 -24.58 41.45
C ILE A 841 -7.41 -25.35 42.77
N ARG A 842 -8.66 -25.68 43.18
CA ARG A 842 -8.99 -26.68 44.21
C ARG A 842 -9.90 -27.76 43.62
N GLY A 843 -9.36 -28.92 43.24
CA GLY A 843 -10.11 -30.03 42.63
C GLY A 843 -10.65 -29.70 41.24
N PHE A 844 -9.85 -29.85 40.17
CA PHE A 844 -10.31 -29.60 38.79
C PHE A 844 -11.37 -30.64 38.36
N LEU A 845 -11.12 -31.90 38.68
CA LEU A 845 -12.11 -32.98 38.72
C LEU A 845 -12.31 -33.38 40.19
N ARG A 846 -13.54 -33.32 40.68
CA ARG A 846 -13.83 -33.47 42.11
C ARG A 846 -14.06 -34.91 42.56
N ASP A 847 -14.81 -35.72 41.78
CA ASP A 847 -15.19 -37.09 42.14
C ASP A 847 -15.03 -38.06 40.95
N LYS A 848 -14.25 -39.15 41.12
CA LYS A 848 -14.22 -40.38 40.30
C LYS A 848 -14.26 -40.15 38.78
N ALA A 849 -13.14 -39.74 38.19
CA ALA A 849 -12.94 -39.82 36.74
C ALA A 849 -12.78 -41.29 36.33
N THR A 850 -13.71 -41.82 35.55
CA THR A 850 -13.76 -43.25 35.22
C THR A 850 -13.79 -43.47 33.72
N VAL A 851 -12.83 -44.24 33.21
CA VAL A 851 -12.94 -44.88 31.90
C VAL A 851 -13.34 -46.32 32.18
N LEU A 852 -14.56 -46.69 31.78
CA LEU A 852 -15.11 -48.03 31.96
C LEU A 852 -15.28 -48.70 30.60
N VAL A 853 -14.63 -49.85 30.44
CA VAL A 853 -14.77 -50.71 29.27
C VAL A 853 -15.34 -52.03 29.76
N THR A 854 -16.60 -52.33 29.42
CA THR A 854 -17.32 -53.46 30.06
C THR A 854 -17.30 -54.79 29.31
N HIS A 855 -17.05 -54.81 28.00
CA HIS A 855 -17.09 -56.02 27.13
C HIS A 855 -15.86 -56.11 26.20
N HIS A 856 -16.00 -56.63 24.97
CA HIS A 856 -14.92 -56.89 24.01
C HIS A 856 -14.40 -55.64 23.30
N VAL A 857 -13.10 -55.36 23.48
CA VAL A 857 -12.36 -54.39 22.68
C VAL A 857 -11.18 -55.07 21.99
N HIS A 858 -11.22 -55.19 20.67
CA HIS A 858 -10.12 -55.82 19.91
C HIS A 858 -8.84 -54.97 19.97
N TYR A 859 -8.96 -53.66 19.76
CA TYR A 859 -7.80 -52.76 19.78
C TYR A 859 -8.12 -51.40 20.44
N ALA A 860 -7.53 -51.15 21.61
CA ALA A 860 -7.54 -49.85 22.29
C ALA A 860 -6.14 -49.23 22.30
N ARG A 861 -5.91 -48.14 21.57
CA ARG A 861 -4.58 -47.50 21.58
C ARG A 861 -4.32 -46.72 22.88
N ASN A 862 -5.30 -46.05 23.46
CA ASN A 862 -5.16 -45.34 24.74
C ASN A 862 -6.47 -45.39 25.53
N ALA A 863 -6.49 -46.10 26.66
CA ALA A 863 -7.54 -46.06 27.68
C ALA A 863 -6.97 -45.31 28.90
N ALA A 864 -7.28 -44.02 29.05
CA ALA A 864 -6.52 -43.19 29.98
C ALA A 864 -7.30 -42.06 30.64
N VAL A 865 -7.00 -41.81 31.91
CA VAL A 865 -7.33 -40.55 32.58
C VAL A 865 -6.11 -39.65 32.49
N VAL A 866 -6.21 -38.53 31.78
CA VAL A 866 -5.07 -37.67 31.45
C VAL A 866 -5.26 -36.26 32.01
N ALA A 867 -4.37 -35.82 32.89
CA ALA A 867 -4.30 -34.49 33.45
C ALA A 867 -3.04 -33.75 32.94
N VAL A 868 -3.19 -32.58 32.31
CA VAL A 868 -2.06 -31.81 31.75
C VAL A 868 -2.11 -30.34 32.16
N MET A 869 -1.09 -29.84 32.86
CA MET A 869 -0.85 -28.41 33.06
C MET A 869 0.30 -27.91 32.18
N ARG A 870 0.11 -26.87 31.37
CA ARG A 870 1.20 -26.33 30.53
C ARG A 870 2.11 -25.33 31.25
N ASN A 871 1.57 -24.31 31.93
CA ASN A 871 2.36 -23.25 32.56
C ASN A 871 1.73 -22.91 33.92
N GLY A 872 2.44 -23.09 35.04
CA GLY A 872 2.07 -22.68 36.40
C GLY A 872 3.06 -21.66 36.99
N LYS A 873 2.57 -20.71 37.80
CA LYS A 873 3.34 -19.64 38.43
C LYS A 873 3.67 -19.86 39.93
N VAL A 874 2.75 -19.63 40.87
CA VAL A 874 3.00 -19.74 42.32
C VAL A 874 1.81 -20.42 43.00
N ASN A 875 1.98 -21.45 43.83
CA ASN A 875 0.87 -22.13 44.56
C ASN A 875 -0.37 -22.46 43.71
N CYS A 876 -0.19 -22.81 42.43
CA CYS A 876 -1.29 -22.82 41.46
C CYS A 876 -2.30 -23.95 41.64
N ILE A 877 -1.91 -25.08 42.23
CA ILE A 877 -2.70 -26.32 42.27
C ILE A 877 -2.75 -26.89 43.68
N ARG A 878 -3.96 -27.09 44.20
CA ARG A 878 -4.28 -27.86 45.40
C ARG A 878 -5.26 -28.99 45.03
N GLY A 879 -4.73 -30.16 44.63
CA GLY A 879 -5.51 -31.30 44.13
C GLY A 879 -6.04 -31.06 42.71
N PHE A 880 -5.32 -31.47 41.65
CA PHE A 880 -5.84 -31.34 40.28
C PHE A 880 -6.88 -32.42 39.96
N LEU A 881 -6.55 -33.67 40.29
CA LEU A 881 -7.51 -34.78 40.40
C LEU A 881 -7.71 -35.06 41.89
N ARG A 882 -8.96 -34.97 42.37
CA ARG A 882 -9.36 -35.25 43.74
C ARG A 882 -10.17 -36.54 43.73
N ASP A 883 -9.81 -37.49 44.61
CA ASP A 883 -10.51 -38.75 44.89
C ASP A 883 -10.68 -39.73 43.71
N LYS A 884 -9.84 -40.78 43.69
CA LYS A 884 -10.05 -42.05 42.94
C LYS A 884 -10.18 -41.88 41.41
N ALA A 885 -9.12 -41.42 40.74
CA ALA A 885 -9.03 -41.53 39.28
C ALA A 885 -8.83 -43.01 38.92
N THR A 886 -9.79 -43.59 38.19
CA THR A 886 -9.83 -45.03 37.93
C THR A 886 -9.94 -45.32 36.45
N VAL A 887 -8.99 -46.08 35.92
CA VAL A 887 -9.17 -46.78 34.64
C VAL A 887 -9.59 -48.20 34.99
N LEU A 888 -10.83 -48.56 34.67
CA LEU A 888 -11.40 -49.87 34.96
C LEU A 888 -11.67 -50.60 33.64
N VAL A 889 -10.98 -51.73 33.45
CA VAL A 889 -11.19 -52.64 32.33
C VAL A 889 -11.77 -53.93 32.89
N THR A 890 -13.04 -54.24 32.62
CA THR A 890 -13.73 -55.32 33.33
C THR A 890 -13.75 -56.68 32.63
N HIS A 891 -13.57 -56.75 31.31
CA HIS A 891 -13.65 -57.98 30.48
C HIS A 891 -12.46 -58.10 29.49
N HIS A 892 -12.68 -58.68 28.29
CA HIS A 892 -11.65 -59.00 27.30
C HIS A 892 -11.15 -57.80 26.49
N VAL A 893 -9.85 -57.49 26.62
CA VAL A 893 -9.14 -56.57 25.72
C VAL A 893 -8.01 -57.32 25.02
N HIS A 894 -8.11 -57.54 23.71
CA HIS A 894 -7.07 -58.25 22.96
C HIS A 894 -5.77 -57.43 22.89
N TYR A 895 -5.87 -56.13 22.61
CA TYR A 895 -4.70 -55.26 22.54
C TYR A 895 -4.97 -53.87 23.14
N ALA A 896 -4.30 -53.56 24.25
CA ALA A 896 -4.26 -52.22 24.85
C ALA A 896 -2.85 -51.64 24.78
N ARG A 897 -2.63 -50.57 24.00
CA ARG A 897 -1.28 -49.96 23.94
C ARG A 897 -0.96 -49.17 25.20
N ASN A 898 -1.91 -48.45 25.79
CA ASN A 898 -1.70 -47.70 27.04
C ASN A 898 -2.98 -47.73 27.89
N ALA A 899 -2.95 -48.37 29.06
CA ALA A 899 -3.96 -48.26 30.12
C ALA A 899 -3.35 -47.46 31.28
N ALA A 900 -3.63 -46.17 31.37
CA ALA A 900 -2.83 -45.30 32.23
C ALA A 900 -3.57 -44.13 32.86
N VAL A 901 -3.19 -43.81 34.09
CA VAL A 901 -3.47 -42.50 34.70
C VAL A 901 -2.25 -41.63 34.49
N VAL A 902 -2.37 -40.57 33.70
CA VAL A 902 -1.24 -39.74 33.25
C VAL A 902 -1.40 -38.31 33.73
N ALA A 903 -0.46 -37.83 34.54
CA ALA A 903 -0.32 -36.46 35.01
C ALA A 903 0.91 -35.79 34.36
N VAL A 904 0.75 -34.63 33.73
CA VAL A 904 1.86 -33.90 33.07
C VAL A 904 1.86 -32.41 33.40
N MET A 905 2.94 -31.88 33.97
CA MET A 905 3.24 -30.46 34.05
C MET A 905 4.33 -30.06 33.05
N ARG A 906 4.08 -29.10 32.16
CA ARG A 906 5.11 -28.62 31.21
C ARG A 906 6.09 -27.62 31.84
N ASN A 907 5.61 -26.53 32.43
CA ASN A 907 6.43 -25.45 32.99
C ASN A 907 5.89 -25.04 34.38
N GLY A 908 6.69 -25.14 35.44
CA GLY A 908 6.39 -24.62 36.79
C GLY A 908 7.42 -23.57 37.24
N LYS A 909 7.01 -22.54 38.00
CA LYS A 909 7.92 -21.52 38.58
C LYS A 909 8.29 -21.71 40.07
N VAL A 910 7.44 -21.38 41.06
CA VAL A 910 7.81 -21.51 42.49
C VAL A 910 6.66 -22.14 43.27
N ASN A 911 6.89 -23.17 44.09
CA ASN A 911 5.85 -23.83 44.92
C ASN A 911 4.53 -24.12 44.17
N CYS A 912 4.59 -24.44 42.87
CA CYS A 912 3.40 -24.40 42.01
C CYS A 912 2.36 -25.47 42.34
N ILE A 913 2.76 -26.54 43.00
CA ILE A 913 1.97 -27.75 43.16
C ILE A 913 1.98 -28.15 44.62
N ARG A 914 0.80 -28.37 45.19
CA ARG A 914 0.58 -29.05 46.47
C ARG A 914 -0.47 -30.15 46.25
N GLY A 915 -0.04 -31.37 45.94
CA GLY A 915 -0.88 -32.51 45.57
C GLY A 915 -1.45 -32.38 44.15
N PHE A 916 -0.71 -32.78 43.10
CA PHE A 916 -1.25 -32.76 41.73
C PHE A 916 -2.24 -33.92 41.52
N LEU A 917 -1.82 -35.12 41.90
CA LEU A 917 -2.67 -36.29 42.12
C LEU A 917 -2.88 -36.42 43.64
N ARG A 918 -4.15 -36.43 44.08
CA ARG A 918 -4.51 -36.54 45.49
C ARG A 918 -5.43 -37.75 45.66
N ASP A 919 -5.04 -38.69 46.52
CA ASP A 919 -5.78 -39.88 46.95
C ASP A 919 -6.06 -40.95 45.85
N LYS A 920 -5.32 -42.07 45.91
CA LYS A 920 -5.64 -43.37 45.27
C LYS A 920 -5.88 -43.32 43.75
N ALA A 921 -4.87 -42.90 42.97
CA ALA A 921 -4.88 -43.14 41.53
C ALA A 921 -4.74 -44.64 41.26
N THR A 922 -5.72 -45.24 40.58
CA THR A 922 -5.81 -46.69 40.39
C THR A 922 -5.98 -47.05 38.92
N VAL A 923 -5.09 -47.89 38.40
CA VAL A 923 -5.36 -48.64 37.18
C VAL A 923 -5.78 -50.03 37.63
N LEU A 924 -7.03 -50.40 37.36
CA LEU A 924 -7.61 -51.69 37.74
C LEU A 924 -7.98 -52.48 36.49
N VAL A 925 -7.37 -53.65 36.33
CA VAL A 925 -7.67 -54.61 35.27
C VAL A 925 -8.24 -55.86 35.94
N THR A 926 -9.52 -56.16 35.72
CA THR A 926 -10.22 -57.20 36.52
C THR A 926 -10.30 -58.59 35.90
N HIS A 927 -10.15 -58.75 34.57
CA HIS A 927 -10.25 -60.06 33.88
C HIS A 927 -9.06 -60.31 32.92
N HIS A 928 -9.30 -60.47 31.61
CA HIS A 928 -8.33 -60.92 30.60
C HIS A 928 -7.83 -59.79 29.69
N VAL A 929 -6.51 -59.54 29.72
CA VAL A 929 -5.84 -58.68 28.73
C VAL A 929 -4.75 -59.48 28.02
N HIS A 930 -4.92 -59.77 26.72
CA HIS A 930 -3.94 -60.56 25.97
C HIS A 930 -2.62 -59.79 25.78
N TYR A 931 -2.69 -58.51 25.39
CA TYR A 931 -1.50 -57.68 25.21
C TYR A 931 -1.70 -56.26 25.73
N ALA A 932 -0.98 -55.89 26.80
CA ALA A 932 -0.90 -54.54 27.34
C ALA A 932 0.53 -53.99 27.17
N ARG A 933 0.73 -52.95 26.33
CA ARG A 933 2.09 -52.38 26.20
C ARG A 933 2.49 -51.53 27.41
N ASN A 934 1.59 -50.77 28.02
CA ASN A 934 1.86 -50.00 29.23
C ASN A 934 0.62 -49.96 30.15
N ALA A 935 0.70 -50.53 31.34
CA ALA A 935 -0.26 -50.35 32.44
C ALA A 935 0.41 -49.51 33.53
N ALA A 936 0.15 -48.20 33.58
CA ALA A 936 1.00 -47.31 34.36
C ALA A 936 0.29 -46.10 34.96
N VAL A 937 0.75 -45.71 36.15
CA VAL A 937 0.50 -44.36 36.68
C VAL A 937 1.72 -43.52 36.35
N VAL A 938 1.56 -42.51 35.51
CA VAL A 938 2.68 -41.74 34.94
C VAL A 938 2.56 -40.27 35.34
N ALA A 939 3.57 -39.74 36.00
CA ALA A 939 3.66 -38.35 36.44
C ALA A 939 4.88 -37.68 35.77
N VAL A 940 4.71 -36.59 35.01
CA VAL A 940 5.79 -35.96 34.23
C VAL A 940 5.86 -34.45 34.49
N MET A 941 7.01 -33.94 34.94
CA MET A 941 7.35 -32.52 34.94
C MET A 941 8.41 -32.23 33.85
N ARG A 942 8.24 -31.18 33.05
CA ARG A 942 9.08 -30.93 31.86
C ARG A 942 10.05 -29.74 31.97
N ASN A 943 9.78 -28.77 32.83
CA ASN A 943 10.60 -27.60 33.15
C ASN A 943 10.16 -27.10 34.54
N GLY A 944 11.00 -27.22 35.57
CA GLY A 944 10.69 -26.77 36.94
C GLY A 944 11.73 -25.77 37.45
N LYS A 945 11.28 -24.66 38.07
CA LYS A 945 12.14 -23.74 38.85
C LYS A 945 11.94 -23.98 40.37
N GLU A 946 12.78 -23.39 41.21
CA GLU A 946 12.94 -23.68 42.66
C GLU A 946 11.65 -24.09 43.41
N ASN A 947 11.72 -25.20 44.15
CA ASN A 947 10.67 -25.72 45.04
C ASN A 947 9.31 -26.05 44.38
N CYS A 948 9.24 -26.19 43.05
CA CYS A 948 7.99 -26.45 42.32
C CYS A 948 7.27 -27.77 42.60
N THR A 949 7.98 -28.78 43.09
CA THR A 949 7.60 -30.20 43.04
C THR A 949 7.07 -30.74 44.36
N ARG A 950 7.11 -29.95 45.44
CA ARG A 950 6.77 -30.38 46.80
C ARG A 950 5.35 -30.99 46.87
N GLY A 951 5.26 -32.31 46.97
CA GLY A 951 3.97 -33.04 47.00
C GLY A 951 3.32 -33.20 45.63
N PHE A 952 4.10 -33.40 44.57
CA PHE A 952 3.60 -33.65 43.20
C PHE A 952 2.71 -34.90 43.13
N LEU A 953 3.16 -35.98 43.76
CA LEU A 953 2.39 -37.18 44.09
C LEU A 953 2.12 -37.16 45.59
N ARG A 954 0.85 -37.29 46.01
CA ARG A 954 0.46 -37.30 47.43
C ARG A 954 -0.55 -38.43 47.65
N ASP A 955 -0.28 -39.29 48.63
CA ASP A 955 -1.12 -40.42 49.08
C ASP A 955 -1.38 -41.55 48.03
N LYS A 956 -0.66 -42.68 48.19
CA LYS A 956 -0.88 -44.03 47.62
C LYS A 956 -1.26 -44.07 46.11
N ALA A 957 -0.27 -44.07 45.22
CA ALA A 957 -0.49 -44.47 43.81
C ALA A 957 -0.44 -45.99 43.67
N THR A 958 -1.44 -46.59 43.03
CA THR A 958 -1.56 -48.06 42.93
C THR A 958 -1.83 -48.50 41.50
N VAL A 959 -1.00 -49.41 40.99
CA VAL A 959 -1.36 -50.22 39.82
C VAL A 959 -1.79 -51.57 40.36
N LEU A 960 -3.06 -51.95 40.14
CA LEU A 960 -3.63 -53.21 40.60
C LEU A 960 -4.06 -54.05 39.39
N VAL A 961 -3.43 -55.21 39.22
CA VAL A 961 -3.80 -56.19 38.21
C VAL A 961 -4.35 -57.41 38.94
N THR A 962 -5.65 -57.69 38.81
CA THR A 962 -6.30 -58.68 39.68
C THR A 962 -6.40 -60.09 39.14
N HIS A 963 -6.37 -60.31 37.81
CA HIS A 963 -6.54 -61.64 37.18
C HIS A 963 -5.43 -61.99 36.16
N HIS A 964 -5.74 -62.12 34.86
CA HIS A 964 -4.86 -62.69 33.83
C HIS A 964 -4.39 -61.65 32.81
N VAL A 965 -3.07 -61.42 32.76
CA VAL A 965 -2.42 -60.63 31.69
C VAL A 965 -1.38 -61.50 30.99
N HIS A 966 -1.63 -61.87 29.72
CA HIS A 966 -0.70 -62.74 28.97
C HIS A 966 0.63 -62.02 28.68
N TYR A 967 0.60 -60.77 28.21
CA TYR A 967 1.80 -60.00 27.92
C TYR A 967 1.66 -58.54 28.38
N ALA A 968 2.45 -58.14 29.37
CA ALA A 968 2.57 -56.75 29.82
C ALA A 968 3.99 -56.22 29.60
N ARG A 969 4.20 -55.25 28.70
CA ARG A 969 5.56 -54.72 28.49
C ARG A 969 6.04 -53.84 29.66
N ASN A 970 5.18 -53.01 30.27
CA ASN A 970 5.53 -52.19 31.43
C ASN A 970 4.34 -52.08 32.39
N ALA A 971 4.50 -52.52 33.65
CA ALA A 971 3.58 -52.29 34.77
C ALA A 971 4.29 -51.40 35.81
N ALA A 972 4.05 -50.08 35.79
CA ALA A 972 4.95 -49.16 36.49
C ALA A 972 4.28 -47.90 37.04
N VAL A 973 4.81 -47.41 38.16
CA VAL A 973 4.60 -46.03 38.60
C VAL A 973 5.82 -45.22 38.14
N VAL A 974 5.63 -44.29 37.21
CA VAL A 974 6.73 -43.59 36.54
C VAL A 974 6.66 -42.09 36.81
N ALA A 975 7.70 -41.53 37.42
CA ALA A 975 7.87 -40.11 37.66
C ALA A 975 9.03 -39.56 36.79
N VAL A 976 8.78 -38.58 35.92
CA VAL A 976 9.80 -38.04 34.99
C VAL A 976 9.95 -36.53 35.17
N MET A 977 11.18 -36.04 35.39
CA MET A 977 11.54 -34.63 35.35
C MET A 977 12.39 -34.30 34.12
N ARG A 978 12.11 -33.20 33.40
CA ARG A 978 13.01 -32.65 32.37
C ARG A 978 13.34 -31.20 32.71
N ASN A 979 14.54 -30.73 32.36
CA ASN A 979 15.02 -29.35 32.51
C ASN A 979 14.71 -28.71 33.89
N GLY A 980 15.01 -29.42 34.99
CA GLY A 980 14.85 -28.90 36.35
C GLY A 980 16.06 -28.07 36.79
N LYS A 981 15.84 -27.06 37.66
CA LYS A 981 16.89 -26.47 38.51
C LYS A 981 17.14 -27.34 39.74
N GLU A 982 18.31 -27.20 40.34
CA GLU A 982 18.84 -27.96 41.49
C GLU A 982 17.79 -28.24 42.61
N ASN A 983 17.18 -27.21 43.20
CA ASN A 983 16.19 -27.33 44.29
C ASN A 983 14.84 -28.00 43.90
N CYS A 984 14.61 -28.31 42.63
CA CYS A 984 13.38 -29.01 42.21
C CYS A 984 13.37 -30.49 42.55
N ILE A 985 14.52 -31.10 42.79
CA ILE A 985 14.66 -32.55 42.95
C ILE A 985 14.15 -32.98 44.34
N ARG A 986 14.53 -32.24 45.39
CA ARG A 986 14.21 -32.50 46.81
C ARG A 986 12.74 -32.78 47.15
N GLY A 987 11.78 -32.35 46.33
CA GLY A 987 10.34 -32.45 46.62
C GLY A 987 9.55 -33.46 45.77
N PHE A 988 10.17 -34.15 44.82
CA PHE A 988 9.48 -34.85 43.73
C PHE A 988 8.88 -36.22 44.12
N LEU A 989 9.51 -36.94 45.06
CA LEU A 989 9.06 -38.24 45.60
C LEU A 989 9.18 -38.19 47.12
N ARG A 990 8.06 -38.21 47.84
CA ARG A 990 8.05 -38.19 49.32
C ARG A 990 7.11 -39.23 49.97
N ASP A 991 6.15 -39.79 49.22
CA ASP A 991 5.11 -40.68 49.77
C ASP A 991 4.95 -42.01 48.99
N LYS A 992 4.36 -43.03 49.65
CA LYS A 992 4.21 -44.45 49.24
C LYS A 992 3.66 -44.65 47.81
N ALA A 993 4.42 -45.38 46.98
CA ALA A 993 3.97 -45.90 45.67
C ALA A 993 4.00 -47.44 45.68
N THR A 994 2.96 -48.08 45.12
CA THR A 994 2.82 -49.54 45.16
C THR A 994 2.40 -50.08 43.80
N VAL A 995 3.10 -51.11 43.33
CA VAL A 995 2.65 -51.95 42.21
C VAL A 995 2.25 -53.28 42.83
N LEU A 996 0.97 -53.64 42.73
CA LEU A 996 0.42 -54.88 43.26
C LEU A 996 -0.12 -55.74 42.11
N VAL A 997 0.43 -56.94 41.96
CA VAL A 997 -0.03 -57.95 41.00
C VAL A 997 -0.53 -59.14 41.81
N THR A 998 -1.84 -59.42 41.77
CA THR A 998 -2.44 -60.36 42.74
C THR A 998 -2.56 -61.80 42.24
N HIS A 999 -2.61 -62.07 40.93
CA HIS A 999 -2.85 -63.42 40.38
C HIS A 999 -1.79 -63.88 39.35
N HIS A 1000 -2.08 -63.85 38.03
CA HIS A 1000 -1.24 -64.48 36.98
C HIS A 1000 -0.79 -63.50 35.89
N VAL A 1001 0.52 -63.34 35.73
CA VAL A 1001 1.12 -62.63 34.58
C VAL A 1001 2.12 -63.55 33.88
N HIS A 1002 1.84 -63.95 32.64
CA HIS A 1002 2.71 -64.89 31.90
C HIS A 1002 4.05 -64.24 31.50
N TYR A 1003 4.03 -63.01 30.97
CA TYR A 1003 5.25 -62.30 30.59
C TYR A 1003 5.18 -60.80 30.93
N ALA A 1004 6.01 -60.36 31.88
CA ALA A 1004 6.17 -58.95 32.25
C ALA A 1004 7.60 -58.46 31.98
N ARG A 1005 7.80 -57.52 31.05
CA ARG A 1005 9.17 -57.06 30.75
C ARG A 1005 9.74 -56.13 31.83
N ASN A 1006 8.93 -55.24 32.42
CA ASN A 1006 9.34 -54.36 33.53
C ASN A 1006 8.19 -54.14 34.54
N ALA A 1007 8.42 -54.44 35.83
CA ALA A 1007 7.55 -54.10 36.95
C ALA A 1007 8.31 -53.19 37.93
N ALA A 1008 8.11 -51.87 37.86
CA ALA A 1008 9.05 -50.93 38.48
C ALA A 1008 8.42 -49.63 38.96
N VAL A 1009 9.00 -49.05 40.01
CA VAL A 1009 8.83 -47.63 40.34
C VAL A 1009 10.04 -46.91 39.73
N VAL A 1010 9.82 -45.93 38.85
CA VAL A 1010 10.92 -45.34 38.05
C VAL A 1010 10.91 -43.82 38.13
N ALA A 1011 12.04 -43.23 38.54
CA ALA A 1011 12.31 -41.80 38.54
C ALA A 1011 13.31 -41.43 37.43
N VAL A 1012 12.99 -40.51 36.51
CA VAL A 1012 13.90 -40.16 35.37
C VAL A 1012 14.10 -38.65 35.25
N MET A 1013 15.35 -38.20 35.14
CA MET A 1013 15.74 -36.81 34.89
C MET A 1013 16.40 -36.62 33.52
N ARG A 1014 16.07 -35.55 32.79
CA ARG A 1014 16.72 -35.19 31.51
C ARG A 1014 17.01 -33.69 31.38
N ASN A 1015 18.18 -33.31 30.86
CA ASN A 1015 18.55 -31.95 30.42
C ASN A 1015 18.56 -30.83 31.49
N GLY A 1016 19.00 -31.10 32.72
CA GLY A 1016 19.21 -30.07 33.75
C GLY A 1016 20.47 -29.23 33.52
N LYS A 1017 20.45 -27.93 33.88
CA LYS A 1017 21.67 -27.14 34.11
C LYS A 1017 21.99 -27.28 35.60
N VAL A 1018 23.01 -28.06 35.93
CA VAL A 1018 23.43 -28.30 37.31
C VAL A 1018 24.97 -28.21 37.31
N LYS A 1019 25.57 -27.61 38.33
CA LYS A 1019 27.03 -27.65 38.51
C LYS A 1019 27.43 -29.08 38.85
N SER A 1020 28.57 -29.53 38.35
CA SER A 1020 29.04 -30.91 38.50
C SER A 1020 29.14 -31.36 39.97
N SER A 1021 29.47 -30.44 40.90
CA SER A 1021 29.53 -30.67 42.35
C SER A 1021 28.17 -30.97 42.98
N ASP A 1022 27.15 -30.17 42.64
CA ASP A 1022 25.83 -30.21 43.28
C ASP A 1022 25.00 -31.42 42.82
N ILE A 1023 25.33 -31.96 41.63
CA ILE A 1023 24.74 -33.20 41.08
C ILE A 1023 25.06 -34.39 41.99
N VAL A 1024 26.32 -34.54 42.39
CA VAL A 1024 26.77 -35.71 43.16
C VAL A 1024 26.16 -35.69 44.56
N GLN A 1025 26.13 -34.52 45.20
CA GLN A 1025 25.59 -34.37 46.56
C GLN A 1025 24.06 -34.53 46.62
N ALA A 1026 23.30 -33.96 45.67
CA ALA A 1026 21.83 -34.09 45.63
C ALA A 1026 21.34 -35.51 45.27
N ILE A 1027 22.13 -36.26 44.49
CA ILE A 1027 21.84 -37.68 44.21
C ILE A 1027 22.08 -38.53 45.46
N TYR A 1028 23.16 -38.27 46.20
CA TYR A 1028 23.58 -39.10 47.33
C TYR A 1028 22.78 -38.81 48.62
N GLU A 1029 22.57 -37.54 49.01
CA GLU A 1029 21.92 -37.19 50.28
C GLU A 1029 20.38 -37.32 50.27
N ASP A 1030 19.71 -36.83 49.23
CA ASP A 1030 18.24 -36.69 49.23
C ASP A 1030 17.52 -37.80 48.46
N CYS A 1031 18.12 -38.29 47.38
CA CYS A 1031 17.48 -39.23 46.46
C CYS A 1031 17.66 -40.69 46.85
N ILE A 1032 18.84 -41.09 47.36
CA ILE A 1032 19.15 -42.48 47.75
C ILE A 1032 18.80 -42.70 49.24
N ARG A 1033 19.19 -41.77 50.13
CA ARG A 1033 18.94 -41.86 51.58
C ARG A 1033 17.45 -41.76 51.94
N GLY A 1034 16.69 -40.88 51.27
CA GLY A 1034 15.23 -40.77 51.41
C GLY A 1034 14.48 -41.98 50.84
N PHE A 1035 15.05 -42.65 49.83
CA PHE A 1035 14.48 -43.85 49.22
C PHE A 1035 14.54 -45.08 50.12
N LEU A 1036 15.58 -45.17 50.96
CA LEU A 1036 15.81 -46.29 51.86
C LEU A 1036 14.97 -46.18 53.16
N ARG A 1037 14.49 -44.98 53.53
CA ARG A 1037 13.72 -44.74 54.76
C ARG A 1037 12.21 -45.05 54.69
N ASP A 1038 11.58 -45.03 53.50
CA ASP A 1038 10.12 -45.18 53.37
C ASP A 1038 9.69 -46.19 52.28
N LYS A 1039 8.92 -47.20 52.71
CA LYS A 1039 8.51 -48.44 52.00
C LYS A 1039 7.87 -48.23 50.61
N ALA A 1040 8.67 -48.04 49.55
CA ALA A 1040 8.27 -48.33 48.18
C ALA A 1040 8.32 -49.85 47.96
N ALA A 1041 7.20 -50.46 47.54
CA ALA A 1041 7.09 -51.91 47.40
C ALA A 1041 6.52 -52.30 46.02
N VAL A 1042 7.21 -53.24 45.37
CA VAL A 1042 6.65 -54.05 44.29
C VAL A 1042 6.25 -55.37 44.95
N LEU A 1043 4.95 -55.63 45.07
CA LEU A 1043 4.44 -56.83 45.72
C LEU A 1043 3.80 -57.73 44.66
N VAL A 1044 4.30 -58.95 44.54
CA VAL A 1044 3.78 -60.00 43.64
C VAL A 1044 3.36 -61.15 44.54
N THR A 1045 2.07 -61.45 44.61
CA THR A 1045 1.55 -62.31 45.70
C THR A 1045 1.35 -63.78 45.32
N HIS A 1046 1.34 -64.16 44.03
CA HIS A 1046 1.07 -65.56 43.61
C HIS A 1046 2.10 -66.13 42.61
N HIS A 1047 1.97 -65.93 41.28
CA HIS A 1047 2.89 -66.53 40.29
C HIS A 1047 3.21 -65.61 39.09
N VAL A 1048 4.49 -65.43 38.78
CA VAL A 1048 4.99 -64.78 37.55
C VAL A 1048 5.94 -65.74 36.84
N HIS A 1049 5.59 -66.19 35.62
CA HIS A 1049 6.41 -67.15 34.88
C HIS A 1049 7.74 -66.55 34.39
N TYR A 1050 7.75 -65.27 33.98
CA TYR A 1050 8.97 -64.59 33.52
C TYR A 1050 8.87 -63.06 33.73
N ALA A 1051 9.68 -62.51 34.64
CA ALA A 1051 9.87 -61.07 34.82
C ALA A 1051 11.32 -60.68 34.58
N ARG A 1052 11.59 -59.84 33.57
CA ARG A 1052 12.98 -59.48 33.21
C ARG A 1052 13.61 -58.46 34.16
N ASN A 1053 12.82 -57.51 34.70
CA ASN A 1053 13.27 -56.49 35.65
C ASN A 1053 12.16 -56.16 36.67
N ALA A 1054 12.39 -56.43 37.95
CA ALA A 1054 11.57 -55.95 39.08
C ALA A 1054 12.45 -55.09 40.00
N ALA A 1055 12.41 -53.77 39.83
CA ALA A 1055 13.37 -52.88 40.48
C ALA A 1055 12.79 -51.49 40.72
N VAL A 1056 13.41 -50.77 41.64
CA VAL A 1056 13.18 -49.34 41.82
C VAL A 1056 14.39 -48.57 41.29
N VAL A 1057 14.20 -47.66 40.32
CA VAL A 1057 15.30 -47.15 39.48
C VAL A 1057 15.25 -45.62 39.29
N ALA A 1058 16.40 -44.95 39.48
CA ALA A 1058 16.62 -43.53 39.18
C ALA A 1058 17.62 -43.33 38.01
N VAL A 1059 17.32 -42.47 37.00
CA VAL A 1059 18.15 -42.31 35.76
C VAL A 1059 18.32 -40.85 35.31
N MET A 1060 19.53 -40.39 34.91
CA MET A 1060 19.82 -39.02 34.39
C MET A 1060 20.36 -39.00 32.93
N ARG A 1061 20.03 -38.00 32.07
CA ARG A 1061 20.48 -37.89 30.64
C ARG A 1061 20.64 -36.44 30.10
N ASN A 1062 21.71 -36.14 29.35
CA ASN A 1062 22.02 -34.93 28.50
C ASN A 1062 22.22 -33.54 29.19
N GLY A 1063 23.34 -33.29 29.88
CA GLY A 1063 23.82 -31.93 30.23
C GLY A 1063 24.61 -31.25 29.08
N LYS A 1064 24.65 -29.91 29.02
CA LYS A 1064 25.54 -29.18 28.08
C LYS A 1064 26.94 -29.08 28.71
N VAL A 1065 27.90 -29.78 28.13
CA VAL A 1065 29.34 -29.64 28.43
C VAL A 1065 29.97 -29.04 27.16
N LYS A 1066 30.81 -28.00 27.27
CA LYS A 1066 31.43 -27.33 26.10
C LYS A 1066 32.44 -28.29 25.46
N TYR A 1067 32.48 -28.34 24.12
CA TYR A 1067 33.37 -29.25 23.39
C TYR A 1067 34.86 -28.93 23.62
N SER A 1068 35.24 -27.65 23.74
CA SER A 1068 36.60 -27.24 24.13
C SER A 1068 37.01 -27.82 25.49
N ASP A 1069 36.10 -27.75 26.46
CA ASP A 1069 36.35 -28.19 27.83
C ASP A 1069 36.39 -29.72 27.91
N ILE A 1070 35.65 -30.41 27.03
CA ILE A 1070 35.70 -31.88 26.87
C ILE A 1070 37.01 -32.29 26.17
N VAL A 1071 37.43 -31.63 25.10
CA VAL A 1071 38.66 -31.97 24.36
C VAL A 1071 39.89 -31.71 25.23
N GLN A 1072 39.88 -30.62 26.01
CA GLN A 1072 40.93 -30.33 26.96
C GLN A 1072 40.95 -31.33 28.12
N ALA A 1073 39.80 -31.68 28.69
CA ALA A 1073 39.72 -32.74 29.69
C ALA A 1073 40.12 -34.12 29.12
N ILE A 1074 39.81 -34.43 27.86
CA ILE A 1074 40.27 -35.68 27.21
C ILE A 1074 41.79 -35.68 27.04
N TYR A 1075 42.38 -34.56 26.62
CA TYR A 1075 43.83 -34.47 26.46
C TYR A 1075 44.55 -34.53 27.81
N GLU A 1076 44.09 -33.81 28.83
CA GLU A 1076 44.72 -33.78 30.15
C GLU A 1076 44.42 -35.03 30.99
N ASP A 1077 43.16 -35.40 31.18
CA ASP A 1077 42.80 -36.50 32.09
C ASP A 1077 42.94 -37.87 31.42
N CYS A 1078 42.73 -37.97 30.11
CA CYS A 1078 42.69 -39.25 29.39
C CYS A 1078 44.01 -39.55 28.66
N ILE A 1079 44.50 -38.64 27.79
CA ILE A 1079 45.73 -38.86 27.00
C ILE A 1079 46.98 -38.68 27.87
N ARG A 1080 47.06 -37.64 28.70
CA ARG A 1080 48.20 -37.44 29.61
C ARG A 1080 48.04 -38.14 30.95
N GLY A 1081 46.81 -38.27 31.46
CA GLY A 1081 46.53 -38.94 32.72
C GLY A 1081 46.45 -40.46 32.57
N PHE A 1082 45.36 -40.94 31.98
CA PHE A 1082 45.06 -42.38 31.93
C PHE A 1082 46.01 -43.19 31.02
N LEU A 1083 46.50 -42.60 29.92
CA LEU A 1083 47.39 -43.25 28.96
C LEU A 1083 48.88 -42.93 29.18
N ARG A 1084 49.25 -42.34 30.32
CA ARG A 1084 50.61 -41.87 30.61
C ARG A 1084 51.69 -42.95 30.44
N ASP A 1085 51.34 -44.20 30.73
CA ASP A 1085 52.26 -45.34 30.74
C ASP A 1085 52.12 -46.24 29.48
N LYS A 1086 51.55 -45.71 28.39
CA LYS A 1086 51.32 -46.43 27.11
C LYS A 1086 51.92 -45.67 25.93
N ALA A 1087 52.57 -46.37 25.01
CA ALA A 1087 53.08 -45.79 23.76
C ALA A 1087 51.92 -45.25 22.91
N THR A 1088 51.91 -43.94 22.65
CA THR A 1088 50.77 -43.24 22.02
C THR A 1088 51.24 -42.42 20.82
N VAL A 1089 50.71 -42.73 19.62
CA VAL A 1089 50.95 -41.96 18.38
C VAL A 1089 49.72 -41.09 18.10
N LEU A 1090 49.91 -39.77 18.03
CA LEU A 1090 48.83 -38.80 17.79
C LEU A 1090 48.99 -38.14 16.41
N VAL A 1091 48.02 -38.35 15.52
CA VAL A 1091 47.95 -37.67 14.20
C VAL A 1091 46.96 -36.51 14.30
N THR A 1092 47.42 -35.28 14.07
CA THR A 1092 46.58 -34.06 14.20
C THR A 1092 46.97 -32.98 13.20
N HIS A 1093 45.99 -32.23 12.69
CA HIS A 1093 46.19 -31.01 11.90
C HIS A 1093 46.38 -29.75 12.78
N HIS A 1094 46.09 -29.85 14.08
CA HIS A 1094 46.23 -28.74 15.03
C HIS A 1094 47.59 -28.79 15.73
N VAL A 1095 48.53 -28.00 15.22
CA VAL A 1095 49.95 -28.03 15.62
C VAL A 1095 50.16 -27.62 17.10
N HIS A 1096 49.24 -26.88 17.73
CA HIS A 1096 49.36 -26.47 19.14
C HIS A 1096 49.51 -27.64 20.14
N TYR A 1097 48.96 -28.81 19.84
CA TYR A 1097 49.08 -29.99 20.72
C TYR A 1097 50.42 -30.73 20.53
N ALA A 1098 51.17 -30.44 19.46
CA ALA A 1098 52.48 -31.03 19.19
C ALA A 1098 53.59 -30.47 20.09
N ARG A 1099 53.37 -29.32 20.74
CA ARG A 1099 54.35 -28.65 21.63
C ARG A 1099 54.84 -29.55 22.77
N ASN A 1100 53.96 -30.42 23.26
CA ASN A 1100 54.23 -31.30 24.41
C ASN A 1100 54.46 -32.77 24.00
N ALA A 1101 54.61 -33.05 22.70
CA ALA A 1101 54.94 -34.39 22.21
C ALA A 1101 56.44 -34.66 22.30
N ALA A 1102 56.82 -35.90 22.58
CA ALA A 1102 58.24 -36.29 22.69
C ALA A 1102 58.97 -36.26 21.34
N VAL A 1103 58.30 -36.69 20.26
CA VAL A 1103 58.80 -36.66 18.88
C VAL A 1103 57.66 -36.23 17.96
N VAL A 1104 57.96 -35.35 17.01
CA VAL A 1104 57.04 -34.88 15.99
C VAL A 1104 57.56 -35.33 14.62
N ALA A 1105 56.68 -35.91 13.79
CA ALA A 1105 57.00 -36.31 12.41
C ALA A 1105 56.09 -35.54 11.44
N VAL A 1106 56.69 -34.86 10.47
CA VAL A 1106 55.99 -34.06 9.45
C VAL A 1106 55.95 -34.86 8.16
N MET A 1107 54.74 -35.13 7.66
CA MET A 1107 54.53 -35.90 6.43
C MET A 1107 54.05 -35.03 5.27
N ARG A 1108 54.55 -35.30 4.06
CA ARG A 1108 54.08 -34.70 2.80
C ARG A 1108 54.13 -35.72 1.68
N ASN A 1109 53.08 -35.78 0.86
CA ASN A 1109 52.97 -36.68 -0.30
C ASN A 1109 53.33 -38.15 0.01
N GLY A 1110 52.91 -38.63 1.20
CA GLY A 1110 53.13 -40.02 1.63
C GLY A 1110 54.52 -40.34 2.18
N LYS A 1111 55.44 -39.36 2.29
CA LYS A 1111 56.77 -39.53 2.91
C LYS A 1111 56.90 -38.69 4.19
N ILE A 1112 57.67 -39.17 5.15
CA ILE A 1112 58.10 -38.37 6.31
C ILE A 1112 59.21 -37.44 5.83
N VAL A 1113 58.96 -36.14 5.82
CA VAL A 1113 59.87 -35.10 5.33
C VAL A 1113 60.83 -34.66 6.42
N ALA A 1114 60.37 -34.64 7.67
CA ALA A 1114 61.20 -34.35 8.83
C ALA A 1114 60.68 -35.03 10.09
N GLN A 1115 61.58 -35.34 11.02
CA GLN A 1115 61.28 -35.90 12.33
C GLN A 1115 62.22 -35.30 13.37
N GLY A 1116 61.71 -34.88 14.52
CA GLY A 1116 62.49 -34.27 15.59
C GLY A 1116 61.63 -33.78 16.74
N THR A 1117 62.23 -33.09 17.70
CA THR A 1117 61.47 -32.40 18.75
C THR A 1117 60.78 -31.14 18.19
N TYR A 1118 59.72 -30.66 18.86
CA TYR A 1118 58.96 -29.49 18.42
C TYR A 1118 59.86 -28.26 18.19
N HIS A 1119 60.88 -28.06 19.05
CA HIS A 1119 61.77 -26.92 18.99
C HIS A 1119 62.79 -27.01 17.85
N GLU A 1120 63.29 -28.21 17.53
CA GLU A 1120 64.20 -28.43 16.40
C GLU A 1120 63.49 -28.20 15.05
N LEU A 1121 62.26 -28.70 14.92
CA LEU A 1121 61.49 -28.57 13.68
C LEU A 1121 60.96 -27.15 13.44
N LYS A 1122 60.71 -26.39 14.53
CA LYS A 1122 60.22 -25.00 14.43
C LYS A 1122 61.20 -24.08 13.71
N ASN A 1123 62.51 -24.25 13.92
CA ASN A 1123 63.54 -23.37 13.38
C ASN A 1123 64.35 -24.00 12.23
N GLY A 1124 64.26 -25.32 12.03
CA GLY A 1124 65.07 -26.06 11.06
C GLY A 1124 64.34 -26.57 9.82
N VAL A 1125 62.99 -26.52 9.76
CA VAL A 1125 62.20 -27.11 8.67
C VAL A 1125 61.13 -26.14 8.16
N PRO A 1126 61.27 -25.57 6.94
CA PRO A 1126 60.39 -24.53 6.40
C PRO A 1126 58.91 -24.94 6.30
N GLU A 1127 58.64 -26.23 6.15
CA GLU A 1127 57.28 -26.76 5.99
C GLU A 1127 56.52 -26.84 7.32
N PHE A 1128 57.22 -27.02 8.44
CA PHE A 1128 56.61 -26.98 9.77
C PHE A 1128 56.31 -25.53 10.19
N GLU A 1129 57.17 -24.59 9.81
CA GLU A 1129 56.97 -23.15 10.02
C GLU A 1129 55.74 -22.61 9.28
N LYS A 1130 55.55 -22.98 8.01
CA LYS A 1130 54.34 -22.64 7.24
C LYS A 1130 53.05 -23.15 7.88
N LEU A 1131 53.06 -24.34 8.49
CA LEU A 1131 51.89 -24.88 9.17
C LEU A 1131 51.53 -24.10 10.44
N LEU A 1132 52.53 -23.54 11.14
CA LEU A 1132 52.35 -22.68 12.30
C LEU A 1132 51.76 -21.31 11.90
N GLU A 1133 52.31 -20.64 10.88
CA GLU A 1133 51.81 -19.33 10.41
C GLU A 1133 50.33 -19.38 9.97
N VAL A 1134 49.92 -20.45 9.29
CA VAL A 1134 48.53 -20.62 8.84
C VAL A 1134 47.58 -20.73 10.04
N SER A 1135 48.00 -21.41 11.11
CA SER A 1135 47.18 -21.53 12.32
C SER A 1135 46.99 -20.20 13.05
N GLU A 1136 48.03 -19.36 13.10
CA GLU A 1136 47.99 -18.05 13.78
C GLU A 1136 47.17 -17.01 12.99
N LYS A 1137 47.28 -16.96 11.65
CA LYS A 1137 46.45 -16.07 10.80
C LYS A 1137 44.95 -16.32 10.93
N ILE A 1138 44.54 -17.57 11.12
CA ILE A 1138 43.12 -17.93 11.30
C ILE A 1138 42.55 -17.40 12.63
N GLU A 1139 43.39 -17.27 13.66
CA GLU A 1139 42.97 -16.69 14.94
C GLU A 1139 42.90 -15.16 14.89
N GLU A 1140 43.84 -14.49 14.21
CA GLU A 1140 43.81 -13.02 14.05
C GLU A 1140 42.60 -12.52 13.25
N GLU A 1141 42.18 -13.22 12.18
CA GLU A 1141 40.99 -12.85 11.40
C GLU A 1141 39.69 -12.90 12.21
N LYS A 1142 39.60 -13.83 13.18
CA LYS A 1142 38.44 -13.93 14.08
C LYS A 1142 38.40 -12.78 15.08
N GLN A 1143 39.54 -12.22 15.45
CA GLN A 1143 39.61 -11.08 16.36
C GLN A 1143 39.33 -9.74 15.64
N LYS A 1144 39.87 -9.54 14.42
CA LYS A 1144 39.61 -8.32 13.61
C LYS A 1144 38.14 -8.10 13.26
N LYS A 1145 37.38 -9.17 12.97
CA LYS A 1145 35.93 -9.08 12.70
C LYS A 1145 35.08 -8.60 13.89
N ASN A 1146 35.60 -8.75 15.11
CA ASN A 1146 34.87 -8.34 16.31
C ASN A 1146 35.17 -6.88 16.70
N ALA A 1147 36.29 -6.30 16.26
CA ALA A 1147 36.69 -4.92 16.58
C ALA A 1147 36.02 -3.86 15.67
N VAL A 1148 35.84 -4.15 14.37
CA VAL A 1148 35.33 -3.17 13.36
C VAL A 1148 33.86 -2.77 13.58
N ASN A 1149 33.08 -3.52 14.36
CA ASN A 1149 31.66 -3.24 14.59
C ASN A 1149 31.38 -2.18 15.67
N TYR A 1150 32.39 -1.64 16.36
CA TYR A 1150 32.19 -0.70 17.47
C TYR A 1150 32.54 0.78 17.17
N GLU A 1151 33.20 1.11 16.05
CA GLU A 1151 33.67 2.49 15.79
C GLU A 1151 32.84 3.30 14.77
N ASN A 1152 31.92 2.69 14.01
CA ASN A 1152 31.20 3.39 12.92
C ASN A 1152 29.87 4.07 13.32
N GLN A 1153 29.65 4.38 14.61
CA GLN A 1153 28.37 4.93 15.08
C GLN A 1153 28.29 6.46 15.28
N GLU A 1154 29.36 7.24 15.09
CA GLU A 1154 29.34 8.69 15.40
C GLU A 1154 29.52 9.66 14.21
N SER A 1155 29.66 9.21 12.95
CA SER A 1155 29.97 10.11 11.83
C SER A 1155 28.90 10.20 10.72
N VAL A 1156 27.65 9.81 10.97
CA VAL A 1156 26.60 9.70 9.92
C VAL A 1156 25.64 10.91 9.87
N GLU A 1157 25.73 11.87 10.78
CA GLU A 1157 24.69 12.92 10.91
C GLU A 1157 24.94 14.22 10.10
N HIS A 1158 25.99 14.32 9.27
CA HIS A 1158 26.32 15.61 8.62
C HIS A 1158 26.44 15.64 7.09
N ASN A 1159 26.18 14.54 6.37
CA ASN A 1159 26.34 14.50 4.90
C ASN A 1159 25.04 14.23 4.11
N TYR A 1160 23.86 14.45 4.70
CA TYR A 1160 22.56 14.28 4.02
C TYR A 1160 21.95 15.54 3.40
N LYS A 1161 22.71 16.63 3.29
CA LYS A 1161 22.33 17.80 2.48
C LYS A 1161 23.38 17.98 1.39
N ILE A 1162 22.95 18.35 0.19
CA ILE A 1162 23.78 18.64 -1.01
C ILE A 1162 24.07 17.42 -1.90
N ARG A 1163 23.03 16.82 -2.53
CA ARG A 1163 23.19 16.23 -3.89
C ARG A 1163 21.87 15.86 -4.57
N SER A 1164 21.03 16.84 -4.88
CA SER A 1164 20.02 16.63 -5.93
C SER A 1164 19.64 17.94 -6.56
N GLN A 1165 20.17 18.21 -7.75
CA GLN A 1165 19.48 18.90 -8.85
C GLN A 1165 20.46 19.13 -10.00
N ARG A 1166 20.19 18.51 -11.15
CA ARG A 1166 20.29 19.15 -12.46
C ARG A 1166 19.73 18.25 -13.56
N SER A 1167 18.91 18.88 -14.42
CA SER A 1167 18.27 18.42 -15.66
C SER A 1167 16.92 17.68 -15.55
N MET A 1168 15.82 18.44 -15.58
CA MET A 1168 14.46 17.94 -15.83
C MET A 1168 13.75 18.85 -16.85
N SER A 1169 12.92 18.24 -17.71
CA SER A 1169 12.17 18.91 -18.79
C SER A 1169 10.84 19.52 -18.31
N GLU A 1170 10.31 20.49 -19.06
CA GLU A 1170 9.15 21.33 -18.73
C GLU A 1170 7.86 20.56 -18.38
N ALA A 1171 7.62 19.36 -18.92
CA ALA A 1171 6.45 18.53 -18.57
C ALA A 1171 6.47 18.04 -17.10
N SER A 1172 7.65 17.98 -16.48
CA SER A 1172 7.84 17.61 -15.08
C SER A 1172 7.96 18.81 -14.13
N GLN A 1173 7.87 20.05 -14.64
CA GLN A 1173 7.65 21.22 -13.78
C GLN A 1173 6.22 21.26 -13.25
N LEU A 1174 5.25 20.69 -13.98
CA LEU A 1174 3.84 20.77 -13.58
C LEU A 1174 3.44 19.77 -12.48
N SER A 1175 4.21 18.68 -12.31
CA SER A 1175 4.04 17.76 -11.16
C SER A 1175 4.77 18.21 -9.89
N PHE A 1176 5.49 19.33 -9.94
CA PHE A 1176 6.25 19.86 -8.79
C PHE A 1176 5.87 21.32 -8.44
N ASN A 1177 5.16 22.03 -9.30
CA ASN A 1177 4.69 23.41 -9.07
C ASN A 1177 3.31 23.50 -8.37
N LEU A 1178 2.87 22.45 -7.68
CA LEU A 1178 1.66 22.51 -6.84
C LEU A 1178 1.97 22.66 -5.34
N ASP A 1179 3.25 22.72 -4.94
CA ASP A 1179 3.64 23.10 -3.58
C ASP A 1179 3.86 24.63 -3.50
N LEU A 1180 2.79 25.43 -3.38
CA LEU A 1180 2.89 26.80 -2.87
C LEU A 1180 1.49 27.37 -2.54
N ASP A 1181 1.05 27.18 -1.29
CA ASP A 1181 0.43 28.22 -0.48
C ASP A 1181 0.27 27.73 0.98
N ASN A 1182 1.31 27.94 1.79
CA ASN A 1182 1.23 27.88 3.25
C ASN A 1182 1.74 29.21 3.82
N ASN A 1183 0.83 30.15 4.08
CA ASN A 1183 1.07 31.21 5.04
C ASN A 1183 0.82 30.66 6.44
N LEU A 1184 1.91 30.43 7.19
CA LEU A 1184 2.10 30.85 8.58
C LEU A 1184 3.54 30.50 8.98
N ASP A 1185 4.32 31.53 9.24
CA ASP A 1185 5.76 31.54 9.54
C ASP A 1185 6.23 30.42 10.48
N PRO A 1186 7.23 29.65 10.02
CA PRO A 1186 8.50 29.60 10.71
C PRO A 1186 9.55 30.20 9.78
N LYS A 1187 10.41 31.09 10.30
CA LYS A 1187 11.58 31.67 9.61
C LYS A 1187 12.11 30.73 8.53
N TYR A 1188 11.68 30.98 7.29
CA TYR A 1188 12.24 30.32 6.13
C TYR A 1188 13.65 30.91 5.98
N GLU A 1189 14.65 30.16 6.42
CA GLU A 1189 15.95 30.30 5.77
C GLU A 1189 15.68 29.97 4.30
N GLY A 1190 15.68 31.01 3.46
CA GLY A 1190 15.70 30.83 2.02
C GLY A 1190 16.79 29.84 1.65
N GLU A 1191 16.72 29.26 0.45
CA GLU A 1191 17.92 28.66 -0.14
C GLU A 1191 19.09 29.60 0.14
N ASN A 1192 20.07 29.12 0.91
CA ASN A 1192 21.37 29.75 0.95
C ASN A 1192 21.96 29.57 -0.45
N GLN A 1193 21.52 30.41 -1.39
CA GLN A 1193 22.35 30.80 -2.50
C GLN A 1193 23.56 31.45 -1.86
N ASN A 1194 24.72 30.82 -2.02
CA ASN A 1194 25.97 31.53 -1.92
C ASN A 1194 25.89 32.74 -2.86
N LYS A 1195 25.64 33.92 -2.29
CA LYS A 1195 25.86 35.18 -2.98
C LYS A 1195 27.36 35.33 -3.11
N GLY A 1196 27.85 35.06 -4.32
CA GLY A 1196 29.26 35.17 -4.67
C GLY A 1196 29.43 34.87 -6.15
N SER A 1197 30.43 35.49 -6.78
CA SER A 1197 30.83 35.16 -8.14
C SER A 1197 31.09 33.65 -8.24
N VAL A 1198 30.38 32.96 -9.12
CA VAL A 1198 30.60 31.54 -9.40
C VAL A 1198 32.08 31.32 -9.69
N SER A 1199 32.73 30.41 -8.96
CA SER A 1199 34.17 30.20 -9.11
C SER A 1199 34.51 29.79 -10.55
N LYS A 1200 35.65 30.27 -11.08
CA LYS A 1200 36.14 29.87 -12.41
C LYS A 1200 36.21 28.34 -12.55
N SER A 1201 36.43 27.60 -11.46
CA SER A 1201 36.45 26.13 -11.46
C SER A 1201 35.10 25.50 -11.82
N VAL A 1202 33.96 26.11 -11.47
CA VAL A 1202 32.63 25.59 -11.83
C VAL A 1202 32.34 25.82 -13.31
N TYR A 1203 32.69 27.00 -13.85
CA TYR A 1203 32.64 27.24 -15.29
C TYR A 1203 33.55 26.27 -16.04
N MET A 1204 34.76 26.03 -15.54
CA MET A 1204 35.69 25.10 -16.17
C MET A 1204 35.24 23.65 -16.05
N SER A 1205 34.55 23.27 -14.98
CA SER A 1205 33.95 21.95 -14.85
C SER A 1205 32.80 21.75 -15.83
N TYR A 1206 32.00 22.78 -16.10
CA TYR A 1206 30.99 22.76 -17.16
C TYR A 1206 31.61 22.62 -18.55
N ILE A 1207 32.63 23.42 -18.84
CA ILE A 1207 33.36 23.40 -20.11
C ILE A 1207 34.01 22.02 -20.35
N ASN A 1208 34.61 21.42 -19.33
CA ASN A 1208 35.22 20.08 -19.42
C ASN A 1208 34.18 18.95 -19.47
N SER A 1209 32.93 19.19 -19.07
CA SER A 1209 31.85 18.18 -19.14
C SER A 1209 31.18 18.12 -20.51
N GLY A 1210 31.17 19.23 -21.25
CA GLY A 1210 30.60 19.30 -22.61
C GLY A 1210 31.52 18.70 -23.68
N GLY A 1211 32.84 18.70 -23.48
CA GLY A 1211 33.78 18.14 -24.45
C GLY A 1211 35.25 18.32 -24.04
N THR A 1212 36.18 17.81 -24.84
CA THR A 1212 37.62 17.98 -24.58
C THR A 1212 38.06 19.43 -24.81
N ARG A 1213 39.17 19.90 -24.23
CA ARG A 1213 39.62 21.30 -24.39
C ARG A 1213 39.95 21.67 -25.84
N ALA A 1214 40.54 20.74 -26.59
CA ALA A 1214 40.76 20.87 -28.03
C ALA A 1214 39.43 21.08 -28.77
N SER A 1215 38.38 20.50 -28.21
CA SER A 1215 37.08 20.54 -28.79
C SER A 1215 36.46 21.96 -28.72
N VAL A 1216 36.51 22.58 -27.55
CA VAL A 1216 36.02 23.94 -27.33
C VAL A 1216 36.83 24.97 -28.13
N ALA A 1217 38.13 24.76 -28.24
CA ALA A 1217 39.00 25.59 -29.08
C ALA A 1217 38.60 25.53 -30.57
N LEU A 1218 38.31 24.34 -31.09
CA LEU A 1218 37.81 24.16 -32.46
C LEU A 1218 36.51 24.95 -32.70
N LEU A 1219 35.60 24.94 -31.74
CA LEU A 1219 34.32 25.67 -31.82
C LEU A 1219 34.53 27.19 -31.91
N VAL A 1220 35.42 27.75 -31.09
CA VAL A 1220 35.78 29.17 -31.14
C VAL A 1220 36.42 29.51 -32.48
N ILE A 1221 37.31 28.67 -32.99
CA ILE A 1221 37.97 28.85 -34.29
C ILE A 1221 36.94 28.86 -35.43
N LEU A 1222 36.05 27.88 -35.47
CA LEU A 1222 35.01 27.81 -36.50
C LEU A 1222 34.05 29.02 -36.44
N PHE A 1223 33.80 29.58 -35.25
CA PHE A 1223 32.96 30.79 -35.09
C PHE A 1223 33.67 32.04 -35.60
N ILE A 1224 34.95 32.20 -35.27
CA ILE A 1224 35.78 33.29 -35.78
C ILE A 1224 35.87 33.20 -37.31
N LEU A 1225 36.14 32.01 -37.86
CA LEU A 1225 36.18 31.80 -39.32
C LEU A 1225 34.85 32.18 -39.97
N ALA A 1226 33.71 31.75 -39.42
CA ALA A 1226 32.40 32.13 -39.94
C ALA A 1226 32.23 33.66 -39.97
N GLN A 1227 32.60 34.36 -38.90
CA GLN A 1227 32.49 35.82 -38.81
C GLN A 1227 33.44 36.55 -39.75
N VAL A 1228 34.66 36.03 -39.93
CA VAL A 1228 35.65 36.56 -40.88
C VAL A 1228 35.11 36.44 -42.31
N PHE A 1229 34.55 35.29 -42.69
CA PHE A 1229 33.98 35.13 -44.03
C PHE A 1229 32.73 35.98 -44.25
N TYR A 1230 31.86 36.17 -43.24
CA TYR A 1230 30.74 37.13 -43.32
C TYR A 1230 31.24 38.57 -43.55
N SER A 1231 32.25 38.99 -42.78
CA SER A 1231 32.81 40.34 -42.92
C SER A 1231 33.53 40.50 -44.26
N ALA A 1232 34.19 39.46 -44.76
CA ALA A 1232 34.82 39.44 -46.08
C ALA A 1232 33.80 39.59 -47.22
N THR A 1233 32.58 39.06 -47.06
CA THR A 1233 31.51 39.25 -48.05
C THR A 1233 30.99 40.69 -48.08
N ASP A 1234 30.92 41.36 -46.93
CA ASP A 1234 30.52 42.77 -46.84
C ASP A 1234 31.61 43.70 -47.43
N ILE A 1235 32.89 43.38 -47.19
CA ILE A 1235 34.02 44.09 -47.79
C ILE A 1235 34.05 43.90 -49.30
N TRP A 1236 33.81 42.68 -49.78
CA TRP A 1236 33.74 42.40 -51.22
C TRP A 1236 32.64 43.20 -51.93
N LEU A 1237 31.48 43.37 -51.28
CA LEU A 1237 30.35 44.17 -51.81
C LEU A 1237 30.70 45.64 -52.04
N LYS A 1238 31.68 46.18 -51.30
CA LYS A 1238 32.15 47.56 -51.41
C LYS A 1238 33.09 47.78 -52.59
N ASP A 1239 33.96 46.81 -52.89
CA ASP A 1239 35.09 47.00 -53.81
C ASP A 1239 34.83 46.48 -55.25
N CYS A 1240 33.67 45.87 -55.52
CA CYS A 1240 33.48 45.16 -56.78
C CYS A 1240 33.00 46.04 -57.96
N GLY A 1241 33.91 46.28 -58.91
CA GLY A 1241 33.62 46.52 -60.33
C GLY A 1241 33.47 45.20 -61.11
N ALA A 1242 32.56 45.17 -62.07
CA ALA A 1242 32.01 43.98 -62.73
C ALA A 1242 33.03 43.04 -63.44
N THR A 1243 33.48 41.96 -62.79
CA THR A 1243 34.18 40.84 -63.48
C THR A 1243 33.65 39.46 -63.05
N ARG A 1244 33.46 38.53 -64.00
CA ARG A 1244 32.90 37.18 -63.76
C ARG A 1244 33.72 36.31 -62.77
N ALA A 1245 35.02 36.57 -62.60
CA ALA A 1245 35.89 35.82 -61.68
C ALA A 1245 35.72 36.24 -60.21
N SER A 1246 35.48 37.54 -59.95
CA SER A 1246 35.21 38.06 -58.60
C SER A 1246 33.93 37.47 -57.99
N VAL A 1247 32.97 37.14 -58.86
CA VAL A 1247 31.64 36.61 -58.55
C VAL A 1247 31.69 35.17 -58.04
N ALA A 1248 32.55 34.32 -58.61
CA ALA A 1248 32.78 32.96 -58.11
C ALA A 1248 33.43 32.97 -56.72
N LEU A 1249 34.34 33.93 -56.48
CA LEU A 1249 35.01 34.10 -55.19
C LEU A 1249 34.03 34.49 -54.08
N LEU A 1250 33.09 35.41 -54.34
CA LEU A 1250 32.03 35.75 -53.37
C LEU A 1250 31.19 34.53 -52.98
N VAL A 1251 30.73 33.76 -53.98
CA VAL A 1251 29.89 32.57 -53.73
C VAL A 1251 30.66 31.54 -52.91
N ILE A 1252 31.94 31.35 -53.19
CA ILE A 1252 32.82 30.44 -52.41
C ILE A 1252 33.01 30.94 -50.98
N LEU A 1253 33.37 32.22 -50.78
CA LEU A 1253 33.55 32.83 -49.46
C LEU A 1253 32.26 32.74 -48.62
N PHE A 1254 31.10 32.93 -49.26
CA PHE A 1254 29.80 32.86 -48.61
C PHE A 1254 29.39 31.43 -48.24
N ILE A 1255 29.64 30.45 -49.12
CA ILE A 1255 29.44 29.03 -48.82
C ILE A 1255 30.34 28.61 -47.65
N LEU A 1256 31.60 29.04 -47.64
CA LEU A 1256 32.53 28.75 -46.54
C LEU A 1256 32.05 29.37 -45.22
N ALA A 1257 31.64 30.64 -45.20
CA ALA A 1257 31.05 31.31 -44.03
C ALA A 1257 29.91 30.48 -43.42
N GLN A 1258 28.99 30.04 -44.28
CA GLN A 1258 27.82 29.32 -43.86
C GLN A 1258 28.14 27.90 -43.40
N VAL A 1259 29.07 27.20 -44.06
CA VAL A 1259 29.53 25.87 -43.63
C VAL A 1259 30.16 25.93 -42.24
N PHE A 1260 30.99 26.93 -41.96
CA PHE A 1260 31.60 27.12 -40.64
C PHE A 1260 30.58 27.52 -39.57
N TYR A 1261 29.59 28.36 -39.90
CA TYR A 1261 28.48 28.68 -39.00
C TYR A 1261 27.57 27.47 -38.71
N SER A 1262 27.35 26.63 -39.71
CA SER A 1262 26.58 25.39 -39.54
C SER A 1262 27.31 24.41 -38.63
N ALA A 1263 28.61 24.23 -38.88
CA ALA A 1263 29.47 23.35 -38.12
C ALA A 1263 29.51 23.76 -36.64
N THR A 1264 29.60 25.06 -36.34
CA THR A 1264 29.56 25.59 -34.97
C THR A 1264 28.24 25.35 -34.27
N ASP A 1265 27.10 25.64 -34.89
CA ASP A 1265 25.77 25.44 -34.29
C ASP A 1265 25.46 23.96 -34.02
N ILE A 1266 25.93 23.05 -34.88
CA ILE A 1266 25.84 21.60 -34.67
C ILE A 1266 26.62 21.21 -33.42
N TRP A 1267 27.84 21.71 -33.34
CA TRP A 1267 28.76 21.34 -32.29
C TRP A 1267 28.36 21.90 -30.93
N LEU A 1268 27.86 23.14 -30.88
CA LEU A 1268 27.27 23.78 -29.70
C LEU A 1268 26.05 23.04 -29.14
N LYS A 1269 25.40 22.17 -29.93
CA LYS A 1269 24.26 21.35 -29.50
C LYS A 1269 24.64 19.92 -29.12
N ASP A 1270 25.76 19.42 -29.65
CA ASP A 1270 26.37 18.15 -29.21
C ASP A 1270 27.17 18.32 -27.91
N TRP A 1271 27.67 19.53 -27.66
CA TRP A 1271 28.26 20.05 -26.41
C TRP A 1271 27.18 20.37 -25.38
#